data_AF-A0A2N9EPN0-F1
#
_entry.id   AF-A0A2N9EPN0-F1
#
_cell.length_a   1.000
_cell.length_b   1.000
_cell.length_c   1.000
_cell.angle_alpha   90.00
_cell.angle_beta   90.00
_cell.angle_gamma   90.00
#
_symmetry.space_group_name_H-M   'P 1'
#
loop_
_entity.id
_entity.type
_entity.pdbx_description
1 polymer ?
#
loop_
_entity_poly.entity_id
_entity_poly.type
_entity_poly.pdbx_seq_one_letter_code
_entity_poly.pdbx_strand_id
1 'polypeptide(L)'
;MLSSIFNSKFKTPARVKEAVRHLESNFCSIQAVINDVETRKVKEEAVKIKELNRKLDVIEREREMYKFVLTRGNEEVERPKTTSIVDVSETLGRDKVKDDLVSILLGKGTEKERSPHVISLVGMGGIGKTTLAQLAYNDPEGYIDSKDSREMEIIAREYFNNLAILSFFQNFEKTADDGKIVRQLKFPRGFGRLISLRRLSHFFVSGKDDTRGCKLEELKNLNHLQGDLEIGGLGNVVDVDEAENAQLEKKIHLRTLVLNFDGKNDRRMENDVLLLNALEPPPNLEYLNISQYQGTTMSPKWMMSLTQLKTLKLWHCMDLECLPSPLGKLPFLKSLDIWKAHSVKKVGVEFLGIESKNIIEIFPNLKSLIFEDLEEWEEWIGIGGMRGEEENFTIMPRLQELTIYYCPKLKSLPEFLRTTPLKKLMITLTTNQILRERCQRETGEDWPKISHIPNIIIDYKYVQRDGKEVTERFKSSNPDASRFRSLNPDAHSFLVLVMCFMSMMSGMSGMLSPRAEEIGDGLVNFYNQIFMDDEVRQPLLDGLSFSTIDEADCAALDRPFAEEEMAGVVHNMAGDKAPGPDGFSMAFFQSCWDIVKCDVMAVLHEFHAHGHFEKSMNVTFIALIPKKPGALECKDFRPISLVTGIYKIIAKVLANRLRLVLEKLVYPSQNAFIRGHQILDSVLIANESLDSRLKSGIPGVVCKLDLEKAYDHVNWNFLIYMLRRCGFSDRWRRWIFTCISSVRFSILVNGSPRGFFHSSRGLRQGDPLSPLLFLLVMEALSRMLTKAVERGFISGFSVGNSTENSVTISHLLFADDTLIMCGADPVQLWHLRGVFIWFQAISVLKVNLSKFELVLVDNVPNVTELASILGCRISAFPLTYLGLPLGATFKRKTILEFGDGKDGKVSSRICSPIQYGGLGIRRLSVFNKALLGKWLWRYAVESDALWHQVVDSKYGSQWGGWCSNRVSEPHGVGLWKCIRAGWDSFVKYTSFEVGDGSRIKFWYDSWCRDHPLRVQFPELFHLACAPEASVADHLCFIGSTHHWDIAFSRQVHDWELETVASFMELLYSCSIRQGHLDSLCWRPSSQKIFQVRSYYSILLNPSRISFPWRSVWKAKVPTRVAFFSWTATLGRILTIDNLRKRRVLIIDWCCMCKSNGESVNHLLLHCPLAQDLWNLVFTLFGVSWVMPRGVEDLFACWSGTRGNLASGAIWKAVPHCLMWCLWRERNSRTFSGEEQSVPMLKFSFLQTLFEWLKASHLISAHSVAEMLDICSA
;
A
#
# COMPACT_ATOMS: atom_id res chain seq x y z
N MET A 1 -39.85 53.98 27.81
CA MET A 1 -38.77 54.82 27.24
C MET A 1 -39.00 55.17 25.75
N LEU A 2 -39.48 54.25 24.90
CA LEU A 2 -39.82 54.55 23.49
C LEU A 2 -41.05 55.46 23.27
N SER A 3 -41.98 55.53 24.22
CA SER A 3 -43.17 56.42 24.16
C SER A 3 -42.84 57.91 24.36
N SER A 4 -41.73 58.24 25.04
CA SER A 4 -41.31 59.62 25.30
C SER A 4 -40.54 60.26 24.13
N ILE A 5 -40.03 59.45 23.19
CA ILE A 5 -39.21 59.92 22.07
C ILE A 5 -40.09 60.19 20.83
N PHE A 6 -41.28 59.58 20.75
CA PHE A 6 -42.19 59.71 19.60
C PHE A 6 -43.13 60.93 19.64
N ASN A 7 -43.32 61.58 20.79
CA ASN A 7 -44.33 62.64 20.96
C ASN A 7 -43.84 64.09 20.70
N SER A 8 -42.55 64.34 20.41
CA SER A 8 -42.05 65.73 20.29
C SER A 8 -41.75 66.22 18.88
N LYS A 9 -41.88 65.40 17.81
CA LYS A 9 -41.48 65.87 16.45
C LYS A 9 -42.36 65.52 15.24
N PHE A 10 -43.47 64.79 15.35
CA PHE A 10 -44.35 64.56 14.20
C PHE A 10 -45.84 64.62 14.55
N LYS A 11 -46.56 65.60 13.98
CA LYS A 11 -48.04 65.57 13.88
C LYS A 11 -48.41 64.62 12.73
N THR A 12 -48.97 63.45 13.03
CA THR A 12 -49.53 62.53 12.03
C THR A 12 -50.69 61.68 12.62
N PRO A 13 -51.62 61.17 11.78
CA PRO A 13 -53.06 61.14 12.06
C PRO A 13 -53.59 59.91 12.82
N ALA A 14 -54.87 59.98 13.23
CA ALA A 14 -55.63 59.02 14.05
C ALA A 14 -55.46 57.52 13.71
N ARG A 15 -55.08 57.15 12.49
CA ARG A 15 -54.84 55.76 12.06
C ARG A 15 -53.67 55.06 12.77
N VAL A 16 -52.68 55.79 13.29
CA VAL A 16 -51.53 55.18 13.98
C VAL A 16 -51.86 54.78 15.43
N LYS A 17 -52.78 55.49 16.10
CA LYS A 17 -53.25 55.15 17.46
C LYS A 17 -54.07 53.85 17.49
N GLU A 18 -54.76 53.54 16.40
CA GLU A 18 -55.59 52.34 16.29
C GLU A 18 -54.74 51.08 16.03
N ALA A 19 -53.67 51.19 15.24
CA ALA A 19 -52.70 50.11 15.04
C ALA A 19 -51.93 49.75 16.33
N VAL A 20 -51.61 50.73 17.17
CA VAL A 20 -50.91 50.50 18.45
C VAL A 20 -51.81 49.75 19.46
N ARG A 21 -53.10 50.09 19.56
CA ARG A 21 -54.04 49.34 20.43
C ARG A 21 -54.26 47.89 19.97
N HIS A 22 -54.24 47.65 18.66
CA HIS A 22 -54.38 46.31 18.11
C HIS A 22 -53.15 45.43 18.41
N LEU A 23 -51.95 46.04 18.43
CA LEU A 23 -50.71 45.37 18.82
C LEU A 23 -50.64 45.06 20.32
N GLU A 24 -51.13 45.96 21.19
CA GLU A 24 -51.18 45.73 22.65
C GLU A 24 -52.14 44.59 23.04
N SER A 25 -53.31 44.50 22.40
CA SER A 25 -54.27 43.40 22.62
C SER A 25 -53.73 42.04 22.19
N ASN A 26 -53.01 41.99 21.06
CA ASN A 26 -52.35 40.78 20.58
C ASN A 26 -51.20 40.35 21.50
N PHE A 27 -50.48 41.30 22.12
CA PHE A 27 -49.38 41.00 23.04
C PHE A 27 -49.88 40.36 24.36
N CYS A 28 -50.99 40.85 24.93
CA CYS A 28 -51.61 40.25 26.12
C CYS A 28 -52.12 38.82 25.87
N SER A 29 -52.65 38.55 24.67
CA SER A 29 -53.13 37.22 24.29
C SER A 29 -51.98 36.22 24.11
N ILE A 30 -50.85 36.68 23.55
CA ILE A 30 -49.64 35.84 23.39
C ILE A 30 -48.99 35.55 24.75
N GLN A 31 -48.96 36.53 25.67
CA GLN A 31 -48.39 36.33 27.00
C GLN A 31 -49.20 35.32 27.85
N ALA A 32 -50.53 35.30 27.71
CA ALA A 32 -51.38 34.33 28.39
C ALA A 32 -51.13 32.89 27.89
N VAL A 33 -50.90 32.71 26.58
CA VAL A 33 -50.57 31.41 25.98
C VAL A 33 -49.17 30.95 26.38
N ILE A 34 -48.20 31.86 26.48
CA ILE A 34 -46.84 31.54 26.95
C ILE A 34 -46.88 31.04 28.41
N ASN A 35 -47.65 31.70 29.27
CA ASN A 35 -47.75 31.31 30.68
C ASN A 35 -48.44 29.95 30.89
N ASP A 36 -49.44 29.58 30.08
CA ASP A 36 -50.09 28.24 30.11
C ASP A 36 -49.16 27.13 29.58
N VAL A 37 -48.29 27.45 28.61
CA VAL A 37 -47.28 26.53 28.08
C VAL A 37 -46.14 26.30 29.08
N GLU A 38 -45.68 27.33 29.78
CA GLU A 38 -44.66 27.20 30.83
C GLU A 38 -45.17 26.36 32.01
N THR A 39 -46.40 26.57 32.47
CA THR A 39 -46.97 25.77 33.57
C THR A 39 -47.19 24.30 33.23
N ARG A 40 -47.48 23.96 31.95
CA ARG A 40 -47.54 22.57 31.48
C ARG A 40 -46.16 21.93 31.38
N LYS A 41 -45.15 22.67 30.89
CA LYS A 41 -43.75 22.21 30.86
C LYS A 41 -43.22 21.88 32.25
N VAL A 42 -43.47 22.74 33.24
CA VAL A 42 -43.02 22.53 34.63
C VAL A 42 -43.65 21.27 35.25
N LYS A 43 -44.93 20.96 34.94
CA LYS A 43 -45.57 19.72 35.39
C LYS A 43 -45.00 18.47 34.72
N GLU A 44 -44.67 18.52 33.43
CA GLU A 44 -44.01 17.41 32.74
C GLU A 44 -42.57 17.19 33.24
N GLU A 45 -41.84 18.26 33.53
CA GLU A 45 -40.49 18.20 34.10
C GLU A 45 -40.51 17.65 35.53
N ALA A 46 -41.49 18.02 36.36
CA ALA A 46 -41.65 17.47 37.70
C ALA A 46 -41.93 15.94 37.68
N VAL A 47 -42.69 15.44 36.72
CA VAL A 47 -42.92 14.00 36.53
C VAL A 47 -41.64 13.30 36.05
N LYS A 48 -40.88 13.91 35.13
CA LYS A 48 -39.58 13.39 34.69
C LYS A 48 -38.55 13.35 35.81
N ILE A 49 -38.49 14.37 36.68
CA ILE A 49 -37.61 14.40 37.86
C ILE A 49 -37.99 13.28 38.84
N LYS A 50 -39.29 13.04 39.05
CA LYS A 50 -39.76 11.96 39.94
C LYS A 50 -39.40 10.57 39.41
N GLU A 51 -39.48 10.38 38.09
CA GLU A 51 -39.05 9.14 37.41
C GLU A 51 -37.52 8.98 37.40
N LEU A 52 -36.77 10.07 37.24
CA LEU A 52 -35.31 10.11 37.34
C LEU A 52 -34.84 9.75 38.75
N ASN A 53 -35.48 10.28 39.79
CA ASN A 53 -35.19 9.93 41.18
C ASN A 53 -35.48 8.45 41.47
N ARG A 54 -36.56 7.90 40.91
CA ARG A 54 -36.88 6.46 41.03
C ARG A 54 -35.83 5.58 40.34
N LYS A 55 -35.26 6.02 39.21
CA LYS A 55 -34.16 5.34 38.52
C LYS A 55 -32.84 5.46 39.29
N LEU A 56 -32.59 6.60 39.92
CA LEU A 56 -31.45 6.82 40.80
C LEU A 56 -31.46 5.87 42.01
N ASP A 57 -32.62 5.65 42.63
CA ASP A 57 -32.78 4.70 43.75
C ASP A 57 -32.61 3.22 43.35
N VAL A 58 -32.83 2.88 42.07
CA VAL A 58 -32.54 1.55 41.52
C VAL A 58 -31.05 1.39 41.26
N ILE A 59 -30.41 2.41 40.68
CA ILE A 59 -28.96 2.46 40.45
C ILE A 59 -28.18 2.40 41.77
N GLU A 60 -28.69 3.02 42.84
CA GLU A 60 -28.08 2.98 44.17
C GLU A 60 -28.15 1.60 44.84
N ARG A 61 -29.22 0.84 44.59
CA ARG A 61 -29.34 -0.58 45.01
C ARG A 61 -28.47 -1.52 44.17
N GLU A 62 -28.36 -1.28 42.86
CA GLU A 62 -27.43 -2.03 42.00
C GLU A 62 -25.96 -1.75 42.37
N ARG A 63 -25.63 -0.51 42.75
CA ARG A 63 -24.29 -0.10 43.19
C ARG A 63 -23.78 -0.89 44.41
N GLU A 64 -24.62 -1.13 45.42
CA GLU A 64 -24.26 -1.94 46.58
C GLU A 64 -24.06 -3.43 46.20
N MET A 65 -24.84 -3.93 45.25
CA MET A 65 -24.76 -5.31 44.76
C MET A 65 -23.45 -5.62 43.98
N TYR A 66 -22.87 -4.61 43.30
CA TYR A 66 -21.61 -4.73 42.55
C TYR A 66 -20.38 -4.07 43.23
N LYS A 67 -20.54 -3.45 44.40
CA LYS A 67 -19.47 -2.81 45.23
C LYS A 67 -18.70 -1.65 44.56
N PHE A 68 -19.37 -0.68 43.92
CA PHE A 68 -18.72 0.48 43.30
C PHE A 68 -18.81 1.79 44.13
N VAL A 69 -17.76 2.63 44.13
CA VAL A 69 -17.66 3.90 44.88
C VAL A 69 -17.61 5.11 43.92
N LEU A 70 -18.47 6.13 44.13
CA LEU A 70 -18.51 7.38 43.36
C LEU A 70 -18.74 8.60 44.27
N THR A 71 -18.04 9.71 43.99
CA THR A 71 -18.21 11.05 44.59
C THR A 71 -18.74 12.04 43.54
N ARG A 72 -19.85 12.76 43.85
CA ARG A 72 -20.64 13.57 42.89
C ARG A 72 -20.17 15.04 42.72
N GLY A 73 -20.34 15.57 41.51
CA GLY A 73 -20.39 17.00 41.17
C GLY A 73 -21.22 17.20 39.88
N ASN A 74 -22.16 18.14 39.87
CA ASN A 74 -23.18 18.35 38.82
C ASN A 74 -22.75 19.42 37.79
N GLU A 75 -23.02 19.18 36.50
CA GLU A 75 -23.45 20.22 35.54
C GLU A 75 -24.07 19.56 34.28
N GLU A 76 -25.21 20.09 33.83
CA GLU A 76 -26.05 19.56 32.74
C GLU A 76 -25.66 20.14 31.38
N VAL A 77 -25.56 19.28 30.34
CA VAL A 77 -25.41 19.70 28.92
C VAL A 77 -26.39 18.93 28.04
N GLU A 78 -27.22 19.67 27.28
CA GLU A 78 -28.24 19.15 26.37
C GLU A 78 -27.67 18.54 25.06
N ARG A 79 -28.36 17.52 24.53
CA ARG A 79 -28.03 16.82 23.27
C ARG A 79 -29.00 17.20 22.14
N PRO A 80 -28.54 17.34 20.87
CA PRO A 80 -29.44 17.51 19.74
C PRO A 80 -30.03 16.16 19.25
N LYS A 81 -31.28 16.21 18.76
CA LYS A 81 -32.00 15.10 18.11
C LYS A 81 -31.68 15.04 16.61
N THR A 82 -31.40 13.86 16.07
CA THR A 82 -31.34 13.60 14.62
C THR A 82 -32.52 12.74 14.17
N THR A 83 -33.18 13.17 13.10
CA THR A 83 -34.34 12.52 12.46
C THR A 83 -33.93 11.38 11.56
N SER A 84 -34.78 10.36 11.53
CA SER A 84 -34.75 9.14 10.72
C SER A 84 -35.70 9.24 9.53
N ILE A 85 -35.33 8.66 8.38
CA ILE A 85 -36.13 7.79 7.48
C ILE A 85 -35.47 7.77 6.09
N VAL A 86 -35.02 6.60 5.63
CA VAL A 86 -35.03 6.21 4.21
C VAL A 86 -35.36 4.71 4.13
N ASP A 87 -36.20 4.40 3.14
CA ASP A 87 -36.95 3.18 2.83
C ASP A 87 -36.10 1.94 2.50
N VAL A 88 -36.63 0.74 2.80
CA VAL A 88 -35.95 -0.58 2.83
C VAL A 88 -36.49 -1.50 1.73
N SER A 89 -36.60 -1.02 0.49
CA SER A 89 -37.26 -1.76 -0.60
C SER A 89 -36.33 -2.42 -1.63
N GLU A 90 -35.00 -2.28 -1.54
CA GLU A 90 -34.09 -2.88 -2.54
C GLU A 90 -32.93 -3.69 -1.92
N THR A 91 -33.26 -4.87 -1.39
CA THR A 91 -32.26 -5.95 -1.18
C THR A 91 -32.37 -6.96 -2.32
N LEU A 92 -31.47 -6.84 -3.31
CA LEU A 92 -31.33 -7.79 -4.42
C LEU A 92 -30.16 -8.76 -4.17
N GLY A 93 -30.38 -10.04 -4.49
CA GLY A 93 -29.43 -11.13 -4.26
C GLY A 93 -28.18 -11.09 -5.18
N ARG A 94 -27.08 -11.69 -4.69
CA ARG A 94 -25.73 -11.69 -5.29
C ARG A 94 -25.59 -12.38 -6.66
N ASP A 95 -26.61 -13.05 -7.15
CA ASP A 95 -26.56 -13.70 -8.46
C ASP A 95 -26.81 -12.71 -9.61
N LYS A 96 -27.63 -11.66 -9.40
CA LYS A 96 -27.80 -10.56 -10.36
C LYS A 96 -26.55 -9.68 -10.47
N VAL A 97 -25.82 -9.49 -9.36
CA VAL A 97 -24.58 -8.69 -9.32
C VAL A 97 -23.50 -9.25 -10.27
N LYS A 98 -23.48 -10.57 -10.48
CA LYS A 98 -22.55 -11.20 -11.42
C LYS A 98 -22.90 -10.86 -12.87
N ASP A 99 -24.18 -10.93 -13.22
CA ASP A 99 -24.65 -10.66 -14.58
C ASP A 99 -24.65 -9.15 -14.89
N ASP A 100 -24.91 -8.30 -13.87
CA ASP A 100 -24.82 -6.84 -13.97
C ASP A 100 -23.37 -6.34 -14.02
N LEU A 101 -22.43 -6.94 -13.27
CA LEU A 101 -21.00 -6.62 -13.42
C LEU A 101 -20.46 -6.99 -14.81
N VAL A 102 -20.94 -8.11 -15.36
CA VAL A 102 -20.59 -8.53 -16.71
C VAL A 102 -21.25 -7.62 -17.75
N SER A 103 -22.49 -7.16 -17.57
CA SER A 103 -23.15 -6.24 -18.49
C SER A 103 -22.55 -4.81 -18.47
N ILE A 104 -22.11 -4.36 -17.29
CA ILE A 104 -21.40 -3.08 -17.07
C ILE A 104 -19.99 -3.13 -17.65
N LEU A 105 -19.25 -4.24 -17.47
CA LEU A 105 -17.92 -4.44 -18.06
C LEU A 105 -17.97 -4.63 -19.59
N LEU A 106 -19.06 -5.16 -20.13
CA LEU A 106 -19.30 -5.33 -21.57
C LEU A 106 -19.95 -4.10 -22.23
N GLY A 107 -20.14 -2.99 -21.52
CA GLY A 107 -20.53 -1.70 -22.09
C GLY A 107 -21.93 -1.65 -22.72
N LYS A 108 -22.89 -2.48 -22.27
CA LYS A 108 -24.27 -2.49 -22.79
C LYS A 108 -25.23 -1.50 -22.09
N GLY A 109 -24.69 -0.52 -21.37
CA GLY A 109 -25.42 0.54 -20.68
C GLY A 109 -25.47 1.88 -21.43
N THR A 110 -26.36 2.77 -21.01
CA THR A 110 -26.57 4.09 -21.64
C THR A 110 -25.36 5.03 -21.42
N GLU A 111 -25.19 6.07 -22.25
CA GLU A 111 -24.01 6.97 -22.24
C GLU A 111 -23.67 7.62 -20.89
N LYS A 112 -24.61 7.68 -19.93
CA LYS A 112 -24.37 8.15 -18.56
C LYS A 112 -23.59 7.16 -17.66
N GLU A 113 -23.49 5.88 -18.04
CA GLU A 113 -22.83 4.81 -17.27
C GLU A 113 -21.37 4.56 -17.72
N ARG A 114 -20.84 5.32 -18.69
CA ARG A 114 -19.45 5.21 -19.19
C ARG A 114 -18.41 6.02 -18.39
N SER A 115 -18.69 6.31 -17.11
CA SER A 115 -17.70 6.92 -16.20
C SER A 115 -16.77 5.85 -15.60
N PRO A 116 -15.54 6.19 -15.16
CA PRO A 116 -14.61 5.20 -14.62
C PRO A 116 -15.13 4.67 -13.27
N HIS A 117 -15.63 3.43 -13.27
CA HIS A 117 -16.12 2.75 -12.08
C HIS A 117 -14.94 2.10 -11.32
N VAL A 118 -14.72 2.49 -10.07
CA VAL A 118 -13.76 1.82 -9.17
C VAL A 118 -14.48 0.68 -8.44
N ILE A 119 -14.24 -0.56 -8.86
CA ILE A 119 -14.76 -1.77 -8.20
C ILE A 119 -13.81 -2.16 -7.07
N SER A 120 -14.27 -2.07 -5.82
CA SER A 120 -13.51 -2.50 -4.65
C SER A 120 -13.63 -4.01 -4.44
N LEU A 121 -12.59 -4.77 -4.77
CA LEU A 121 -12.50 -6.21 -4.49
C LEU A 121 -12.02 -6.46 -3.05
N VAL A 122 -12.95 -6.72 -2.12
CA VAL A 122 -12.60 -7.05 -0.72
C VAL A 122 -12.60 -8.57 -0.52
N GLY A 123 -11.43 -9.12 -0.16
CA GLY A 123 -11.26 -10.52 0.23
C GLY A 123 -9.94 -10.75 0.98
N MET A 124 -9.95 -11.66 1.97
CA MET A 124 -8.79 -11.99 2.82
C MET A 124 -7.53 -12.40 2.02
N GLY A 125 -6.36 -12.27 2.65
CA GLY A 125 -5.08 -12.71 2.11
C GLY A 125 -5.11 -14.18 1.69
N GLY A 126 -4.62 -14.47 0.48
CA GLY A 126 -4.47 -15.83 -0.05
C GLY A 126 -5.47 -16.28 -1.12
N ILE A 127 -6.57 -15.56 -1.37
CA ILE A 127 -7.54 -15.91 -2.43
C ILE A 127 -7.40 -14.93 -3.61
N GLY A 128 -7.02 -15.47 -4.78
CA GLY A 128 -7.55 -15.17 -6.12
C GLY A 128 -7.67 -13.74 -6.65
N LYS A 129 -7.19 -12.68 -5.98
CA LYS A 129 -7.24 -11.29 -6.49
C LYS A 129 -6.57 -11.15 -7.85
N THR A 130 -5.39 -11.76 -7.98
CA THR A 130 -4.62 -11.83 -9.22
C THR A 130 -5.26 -12.74 -10.27
N THR A 131 -6.00 -13.77 -9.84
CA THR A 131 -6.67 -14.74 -10.71
C THR A 131 -7.94 -14.17 -11.33
N LEU A 132 -8.72 -13.37 -10.59
CA LEU A 132 -9.88 -12.67 -11.12
C LEU A 132 -9.47 -11.55 -12.10
N ALA A 133 -8.39 -10.82 -11.76
CA ALA A 133 -7.76 -9.85 -12.66
C ALA A 133 -7.18 -10.54 -13.92
N GLN A 134 -6.58 -11.73 -13.78
CA GLN A 134 -6.13 -12.53 -14.93
C GLN A 134 -7.28 -13.12 -15.73
N LEU A 135 -8.43 -13.46 -15.12
CA LEU A 135 -9.60 -13.94 -15.86
C LEU A 135 -10.24 -12.82 -16.67
N ALA A 136 -10.32 -11.60 -16.13
CA ALA A 136 -10.76 -10.41 -16.87
C ALA A 136 -9.76 -10.01 -17.98
N TYR A 137 -8.45 -10.17 -17.72
CA TYR A 137 -7.39 -9.91 -18.70
C TYR A 137 -7.34 -10.93 -19.86
N ASN A 138 -7.85 -12.16 -19.65
CA ASN A 138 -7.76 -13.27 -20.60
C ASN A 138 -9.10 -13.59 -21.31
N ASP A 139 -10.10 -12.72 -21.25
CA ASP A 139 -11.39 -12.90 -21.95
C ASP A 139 -11.17 -12.83 -23.49
N PRO A 140 -11.60 -13.83 -24.27
CA PRO A 140 -11.40 -13.86 -25.73
C PRO A 140 -12.11 -12.76 -26.51
N GLU A 141 -13.09 -12.05 -25.94
CA GLU A 141 -13.70 -10.86 -26.56
C GLU A 141 -13.02 -9.57 -26.08
N GLY A 142 -11.78 -9.38 -26.53
CA GLY A 142 -11.24 -8.07 -26.90
C GLY A 142 -11.15 -6.98 -25.82
N TYR A 143 -10.21 -7.12 -24.87
CA TYR A 143 -9.68 -5.98 -24.10
C TYR A 143 -8.27 -5.53 -24.57
N ILE A 144 -7.74 -6.13 -25.64
CA ILE A 144 -6.34 -5.93 -26.08
C ILE A 144 -6.26 -5.59 -27.58
N ASP A 145 -6.93 -4.52 -28.01
CA ASP A 145 -6.55 -3.89 -29.30
C ASP A 145 -6.81 -2.38 -29.37
N SER A 146 -6.70 -1.67 -28.24
CA SER A 146 -6.60 -0.20 -28.25
C SER A 146 -5.19 0.26 -27.89
N LYS A 147 -4.72 1.23 -28.67
CA LYS A 147 -3.40 1.89 -28.59
C LYS A 147 -3.07 2.44 -27.19
N ASP A 148 -4.10 2.70 -26.38
CA ASP A 148 -4.04 3.32 -25.05
C ASP A 148 -3.46 2.40 -23.95
N SER A 149 -3.48 1.08 -24.14
CA SER A 149 -3.00 0.10 -23.14
C SER A 149 -1.47 0.04 -23.04
N ARG A 150 -0.76 0.34 -24.13
CA ARG A 150 0.71 0.35 -24.15
C ARG A 150 1.30 1.55 -23.41
N GLU A 151 0.57 2.66 -23.36
CA GLU A 151 0.91 3.83 -22.54
C GLU A 151 0.64 3.54 -21.05
N MET A 152 -0.47 2.88 -20.71
CA MET A 152 -0.79 2.49 -19.32
C MET A 152 0.29 1.61 -18.66
N GLU A 153 0.89 0.65 -19.39
CA GLU A 153 1.93 -0.23 -18.86
C GLU A 153 3.29 0.49 -18.68
N ILE A 154 3.61 1.43 -19.57
CA ILE A 154 4.81 2.30 -19.47
C ILE A 154 4.63 3.28 -18.30
N ILE A 155 3.45 3.88 -18.16
CA ILE A 155 3.11 4.85 -17.13
C ILE A 155 3.03 4.18 -15.75
N ALA A 156 2.51 2.95 -15.61
CA ALA A 156 2.51 2.24 -14.33
C ALA A 156 3.93 1.86 -13.86
N ARG A 157 4.83 1.52 -14.80
CA ARG A 157 6.23 1.20 -14.51
C ARG A 157 7.07 2.45 -14.22
N GLU A 158 6.75 3.58 -14.87
CA GLU A 158 7.31 4.90 -14.51
C GLU A 158 6.75 5.43 -13.20
N TYR A 159 5.46 5.24 -12.91
CA TYR A 159 4.80 5.67 -11.66
C TYR A 159 5.39 4.96 -10.43
N PHE A 160 5.66 3.66 -10.51
CA PHE A 160 6.29 2.91 -9.41
C PHE A 160 7.76 3.29 -9.18
N ASN A 161 8.51 3.56 -10.24
CA ASN A 161 9.90 4.04 -10.13
C ASN A 161 9.96 5.51 -9.68
N ASN A 162 8.99 6.33 -10.08
CA ASN A 162 8.88 7.73 -9.68
C ASN A 162 8.38 7.87 -8.24
N LEU A 163 7.52 6.98 -7.71
CA LEU A 163 7.06 7.05 -6.31
C LEU A 163 8.16 6.79 -5.28
N ALA A 164 9.13 5.91 -5.59
CA ALA A 164 10.28 5.65 -4.74
C ALA A 164 11.31 6.81 -4.76
N ILE A 165 11.32 7.61 -5.83
CA ILE A 165 12.21 8.77 -6.01
C ILE A 165 11.54 10.06 -5.50
N LEU A 166 10.23 10.22 -5.70
CA LEU A 166 9.44 11.38 -5.26
C LEU A 166 9.23 11.40 -3.74
N SER A 167 9.22 10.25 -3.05
CA SER A 167 9.19 10.24 -1.57
C SER A 167 10.51 10.67 -0.92
N PHE A 168 11.60 10.77 -1.70
CA PHE A 168 12.92 11.16 -1.21
C PHE A 168 13.16 12.68 -1.27
N PHE A 169 12.38 13.43 -2.08
CA PHE A 169 12.67 14.84 -2.39
C PHE A 169 11.49 15.83 -2.25
N GLN A 170 10.36 15.43 -1.68
CA GLN A 170 9.27 16.40 -1.43
C GLN A 170 9.57 17.26 -0.19
N ASN A 171 10.01 18.48 -0.47
CA ASN A 171 10.16 19.55 0.51
C ASN A 171 8.81 20.03 1.06
N PHE A 172 8.88 20.37 2.34
CA PHE A 172 7.89 20.99 3.20
C PHE A 172 7.68 22.48 2.83
N GLU A 173 6.42 22.93 2.78
CA GLU A 173 6.07 24.36 2.69
C GLU A 173 6.13 25.07 4.06
N LYS A 174 6.57 26.33 4.02
CA LYS A 174 6.70 27.28 5.14
C LYS A 174 5.39 28.04 5.42
N THR A 175 5.21 28.45 6.66
CA THR A 175 4.26 29.51 7.06
C THR A 175 4.84 30.90 6.83
N ALA A 176 3.95 31.87 6.54
CA ALA A 176 4.25 33.28 6.38
C ALA A 176 4.61 33.94 7.71
N ASP A 177 5.88 34.30 7.88
CA ASP A 177 6.35 35.59 8.43
C ASP A 177 7.89 35.53 8.55
N ASP A 178 8.51 36.47 7.84
CA ASP A 178 9.89 36.98 7.91
C ASP A 178 11.06 36.07 8.28
N GLY A 179 11.98 35.94 7.31
CA GLY A 179 13.42 35.71 7.56
C GLY A 179 13.97 34.36 7.12
N LYS A 180 14.59 34.32 5.93
CA LYS A 180 15.52 33.30 5.40
C LYS A 180 15.78 32.06 6.29
N ILE A 181 15.21 30.92 5.90
CA ILE A 181 15.79 29.60 6.19
C ILE A 181 15.64 28.70 4.95
N VAL A 182 16.72 28.51 4.19
CA VAL A 182 16.87 27.45 3.20
C VAL A 182 17.26 26.19 3.98
N ARG A 183 16.38 25.20 4.10
CA ARG A 183 16.76 23.90 4.66
C ARG A 183 17.42 23.07 3.54
N GLN A 184 18.74 23.09 3.53
CA GLN A 184 19.60 22.28 2.68
C GLN A 184 19.47 20.80 3.10
N LEU A 185 18.85 19.97 2.25
CA LEU A 185 18.97 18.51 2.35
C LEU A 185 20.43 18.15 2.07
N LYS A 186 21.20 17.88 3.13
CA LYS A 186 22.59 17.47 3.00
C LYS A 186 22.64 16.01 2.57
N PHE A 187 23.13 15.76 1.36
CA PHE A 187 23.45 14.40 0.92
C PHE A 187 24.63 13.86 1.73
N PRO A 188 24.57 12.61 2.23
CA PRO A 188 25.69 12.00 2.92
C PRO A 188 26.81 11.65 1.93
N ARG A 189 28.05 11.77 2.39
CA ARG A 189 29.25 11.43 1.62
C ARG A 189 29.24 9.95 1.20
N GLY A 190 29.58 9.65 -0.06
CA GLY A 190 29.61 8.30 -0.63
C GLY A 190 28.40 7.92 -1.51
N PHE A 191 27.51 8.87 -1.79
CA PHE A 191 26.39 8.76 -2.72
C PHE A 191 26.85 8.35 -4.14
N GLY A 192 28.04 8.79 -4.55
CA GLY A 192 28.63 8.45 -5.84
C GLY A 192 28.87 6.96 -6.13
N ARG A 193 28.70 6.07 -5.13
CA ARG A 193 28.77 4.60 -5.31
C ARG A 193 27.53 4.01 -5.98
N LEU A 194 26.45 4.78 -6.11
CA LEU A 194 25.18 4.35 -6.70
C LEU A 194 25.20 4.36 -8.24
N ILE A 195 26.16 3.64 -8.85
CA ILE A 195 26.40 3.63 -10.31
C ILE A 195 25.20 3.18 -11.17
N SER A 196 24.21 2.51 -10.56
CA SER A 196 22.97 2.08 -11.23
C SER A 196 21.85 3.14 -11.19
N LEU A 197 22.09 4.30 -10.57
CA LEU A 197 21.11 5.38 -10.46
C LEU A 197 20.84 5.98 -11.85
N ARG A 198 19.57 6.02 -12.24
CA ARG A 198 19.13 6.50 -13.56
C ARG A 198 18.49 7.88 -13.55
N ARG A 199 18.03 8.37 -12.40
CA ARG A 199 17.40 9.70 -12.24
C ARG A 199 17.88 10.33 -10.94
N LEU A 200 18.31 11.59 -11.00
CA LEU A 200 18.71 12.42 -9.87
C LEU A 200 18.34 13.86 -10.21
N SER A 201 17.22 14.36 -9.70
CA SER A 201 16.69 15.68 -10.08
C SER A 201 17.37 16.82 -9.34
N HIS A 202 17.83 16.62 -8.10
CA HIS A 202 18.52 17.65 -7.31
C HIS A 202 19.76 17.08 -6.62
N PHE A 203 20.85 17.83 -6.62
CA PHE A 203 22.13 17.53 -6.00
C PHE A 203 22.67 18.78 -5.32
N PHE A 204 23.05 18.71 -4.04
CA PHE A 204 23.52 19.86 -3.28
C PHE A 204 24.94 19.66 -2.75
N VAL A 205 25.84 20.59 -3.08
CA VAL A 205 27.25 20.56 -2.66
C VAL A 205 27.44 21.24 -1.30
N SER A 206 28.07 20.53 -0.38
CA SER A 206 28.26 21.00 1.00
C SER A 206 29.49 21.92 1.16
N GLY A 207 29.50 22.75 2.20
CA GLY A 207 30.59 23.70 2.49
C GLY A 207 31.92 23.05 2.90
N LYS A 208 33.03 23.78 2.73
CA LYS A 208 34.41 23.33 3.04
C LYS A 208 34.59 22.78 4.45
N ASP A 209 33.87 23.31 5.43
CA ASP A 209 33.96 22.91 6.85
C ASP A 209 33.07 21.70 7.21
N ASP A 210 32.28 21.20 6.25
CA ASP A 210 31.37 20.07 6.46
C ASP A 210 32.01 18.75 6.04
N THR A 211 32.74 18.12 6.96
CA THR A 211 33.39 16.82 6.74
C THR A 211 32.42 15.66 6.44
N ARG A 212 31.11 15.84 6.70
CA ARG A 212 30.05 14.83 6.50
C ARG A 212 29.21 15.08 5.23
N GLY A 213 29.35 16.24 4.61
CA GLY A 213 28.58 16.64 3.43
C GLY A 213 29.09 16.05 2.11
N CYS A 214 28.20 15.96 1.12
CA CYS A 214 28.51 15.48 -0.22
C CYS A 214 29.36 16.49 -1.01
N LYS A 215 30.37 15.98 -1.72
CA LYS A 215 31.25 16.73 -2.61
C LYS A 215 30.83 16.61 -4.08
N LEU A 216 31.22 17.57 -4.90
CA LEU A 216 30.83 17.61 -6.32
C LEU A 216 31.43 16.44 -7.13
N GLU A 217 32.62 15.96 -6.75
CA GLU A 217 33.29 14.81 -7.34
C GLU A 217 32.48 13.49 -7.28
N GLU A 218 31.48 13.40 -6.39
CA GLU A 218 30.67 12.19 -6.26
C GLU A 218 29.77 11.92 -7.48
N LEU A 219 29.56 12.91 -8.35
CA LEU A 219 28.84 12.73 -9.61
C LEU A 219 29.65 11.96 -10.68
N LYS A 220 30.96 11.74 -10.45
CA LYS A 220 31.91 11.17 -11.43
C LYS A 220 31.45 9.88 -12.09
N ASN A 221 30.94 8.94 -11.30
CA ASN A 221 30.61 7.58 -11.78
C ASN A 221 29.13 7.41 -12.16
N LEU A 222 28.31 8.47 -12.08
CA LEU A 222 26.87 8.44 -12.35
C LEU A 222 26.55 8.73 -13.82
N ASN A 223 27.14 7.96 -14.73
CA ASN A 223 27.05 8.21 -16.18
C ASN A 223 25.70 7.83 -16.81
N HIS A 224 24.88 7.05 -16.10
CA HIS A 224 23.58 6.58 -16.58
C HIS A 224 22.41 7.50 -16.18
N LEU A 225 22.68 8.69 -15.63
CA LEU A 225 21.64 9.66 -15.28
C LEU A 225 20.90 10.17 -16.53
N GLN A 226 19.59 10.19 -16.46
CA GLN A 226 18.67 10.54 -17.54
C GLN A 226 17.66 11.59 -17.06
N GLY A 227 17.23 12.45 -17.97
CA GLY A 227 16.22 13.47 -17.70
C GLY A 227 16.81 14.79 -17.20
N ASP A 228 16.42 15.21 -16.01
CA ASP A 228 16.74 16.49 -15.39
C ASP A 228 17.72 16.34 -14.21
N LEU A 229 18.61 17.33 -14.06
CA LEU A 229 19.55 17.45 -12.94
C LEU A 229 19.72 18.92 -12.55
N GLU A 230 19.51 19.24 -11.27
CA GLU A 230 19.83 20.52 -10.65
C GLU A 230 20.99 20.36 -9.67
N ILE A 231 22.00 21.20 -9.80
CA ILE A 231 23.18 21.23 -8.93
C ILE A 231 23.15 22.56 -8.16
N GLY A 232 22.85 22.50 -6.88
CA GLY A 232 22.92 23.62 -5.94
C GLY A 232 24.16 23.56 -5.06
N GLY A 233 24.46 24.66 -4.40
CA GLY A 233 25.61 24.80 -3.51
C GLY A 233 26.93 25.00 -4.24
N LEU A 234 26.92 25.32 -5.54
CA LEU A 234 28.16 25.47 -6.34
C LEU A 234 29.06 26.59 -5.82
N GLY A 235 28.49 27.62 -5.19
CA GLY A 235 29.26 28.70 -4.55
C GLY A 235 30.06 28.25 -3.32
N ASN A 236 29.89 27.01 -2.85
CA ASN A 236 30.67 26.42 -1.76
C ASN A 236 31.91 25.65 -2.24
N VAL A 237 32.06 25.43 -3.55
CA VAL A 237 33.15 24.62 -4.11
C VAL A 237 34.43 25.46 -4.18
N VAL A 238 35.47 25.01 -3.49
CA VAL A 238 36.75 25.76 -3.37
C VAL A 238 37.82 25.19 -4.29
N ASP A 239 37.71 23.91 -4.64
CA ASP A 239 38.65 23.21 -5.51
C ASP A 239 38.00 22.95 -6.87
N VAL A 240 38.59 23.53 -7.92
CA VAL A 240 38.10 23.42 -9.30
C VAL A 240 38.21 21.98 -9.81
N ASP A 241 39.17 21.20 -9.27
CA ASP A 241 39.35 19.80 -9.63
C ASP A 241 38.11 18.96 -9.25
N GLU A 242 37.34 19.35 -8.23
CA GLU A 242 36.09 18.67 -7.88
C GLU A 242 35.01 18.82 -8.97
N ALA A 243 35.00 19.97 -9.67
CA ALA A 243 34.08 20.22 -10.77
C ALA A 243 34.47 19.44 -12.02
N GLU A 244 35.76 19.39 -12.37
CA GLU A 244 36.25 18.56 -13.49
C GLU A 244 35.99 17.07 -13.22
N ASN A 245 36.17 16.63 -11.97
CA ASN A 245 35.90 15.25 -11.59
C ASN A 245 34.41 14.88 -11.65
N ALA A 246 33.48 15.83 -11.62
CA ALA A 246 32.06 15.54 -11.76
C ALA A 246 31.70 14.94 -13.13
N GLN A 247 32.53 15.14 -14.16
CA GLN A 247 32.40 14.58 -15.50
C GLN A 247 30.97 14.68 -16.05
N LEU A 248 30.42 15.90 -16.09
CA LEU A 248 29.05 16.16 -16.53
C LEU A 248 28.88 15.88 -18.04
N GLU A 249 29.93 16.06 -18.82
CA GLU A 249 29.98 15.80 -20.26
C GLU A 249 29.69 14.33 -20.60
N LYS A 250 30.01 13.40 -19.69
CA LYS A 250 29.74 11.96 -19.84
C LYS A 250 28.28 11.57 -19.59
N LYS A 251 27.45 12.47 -19.07
CA LYS A 251 26.03 12.21 -18.73
C LYS A 251 25.13 12.46 -19.94
N ILE A 252 25.42 11.74 -21.02
CA ILE A 252 24.85 11.94 -22.38
C ILE A 252 23.32 11.83 -22.50
N HIS A 253 22.65 11.28 -21.47
CA HIS A 253 21.21 11.09 -21.42
C HIS A 253 20.45 12.20 -20.68
N LEU A 254 21.15 13.18 -20.10
CA LEU A 254 20.52 14.37 -19.54
C LEU A 254 20.01 15.30 -20.64
N ARG A 255 18.82 15.85 -20.42
CA ARG A 255 18.14 16.81 -21.30
C ARG A 255 17.97 18.18 -20.64
N THR A 256 17.93 18.23 -19.31
CA THR A 256 17.73 19.46 -18.53
C THR A 256 18.82 19.56 -17.48
N LEU A 257 19.49 20.71 -17.40
CA LEU A 257 20.52 21.01 -16.40
C LEU A 257 20.27 22.38 -15.76
N VAL A 258 20.30 22.41 -14.43
CA VAL A 258 20.23 23.65 -13.64
C VAL A 258 21.48 23.77 -12.78
N LEU A 259 22.20 24.88 -12.88
CA LEU A 259 23.39 25.21 -12.10
C LEU A 259 23.06 26.39 -11.18
N ASN A 260 23.16 26.19 -9.87
CA ASN A 260 22.86 27.21 -8.86
C ASN A 260 24.09 27.45 -7.98
N PHE A 261 24.63 28.67 -8.07
CA PHE A 261 25.83 29.15 -7.38
C PHE A 261 25.51 29.74 -6.00
N ASP A 262 24.52 29.21 -5.29
CA ASP A 262 24.24 29.61 -3.91
C ASP A 262 25.34 29.09 -2.94
N GLY A 263 25.63 29.84 -1.87
CA GLY A 263 26.75 29.55 -0.97
C GLY A 263 26.97 30.61 0.11
N LYS A 264 27.48 30.19 1.29
CA LYS A 264 27.57 30.99 2.54
C LYS A 264 28.91 31.68 2.80
N ASN A 265 29.93 31.45 1.98
CA ASN A 265 31.29 31.98 2.23
C ASN A 265 31.52 33.35 1.58
N ASP A 266 32.41 34.15 2.16
CA ASP A 266 32.98 35.35 1.54
C ASP A 266 33.69 34.95 0.25
N ARG A 267 33.06 35.26 -0.90
CA ARG A 267 33.44 34.72 -2.21
C ARG A 267 34.56 35.55 -2.86
N ARG A 268 35.36 34.91 -3.71
CA ARG A 268 36.18 35.58 -4.74
C ARG A 268 35.47 35.42 -6.08
N MET A 269 35.17 36.53 -6.76
CA MET A 269 34.49 36.56 -8.07
C MET A 269 35.20 35.70 -9.14
N GLU A 270 36.52 35.53 -9.03
CA GLU A 270 37.34 34.73 -9.95
C GLU A 270 37.07 33.22 -9.87
N ASN A 271 36.60 32.70 -8.74
CA ASN A 271 36.37 31.26 -8.56
C ASN A 271 35.16 30.76 -9.34
N ASP A 272 34.05 31.52 -9.37
CA ASP A 272 32.84 31.13 -10.11
C ASP A 272 33.12 30.99 -11.62
N VAL A 273 33.98 31.86 -12.17
CA VAL A 273 34.41 31.83 -13.59
C VAL A 273 35.18 30.54 -13.90
N LEU A 274 36.11 30.15 -13.03
CA LEU A 274 36.89 28.92 -13.19
C LEU A 274 35.98 27.69 -13.04
N LEU A 275 35.09 27.70 -12.05
CA LEU A 275 34.16 26.60 -11.78
C LEU A 275 33.18 26.36 -12.93
N LEU A 276 32.61 27.42 -13.49
CA LEU A 276 31.69 27.33 -14.62
C LEU A 276 32.39 26.79 -15.88
N ASN A 277 33.67 27.13 -16.09
CA ASN A 277 34.46 26.56 -17.19
C ASN A 277 34.73 25.07 -17.02
N ALA A 278 34.92 24.58 -15.78
CA ALA A 278 35.14 23.17 -15.47
C ALA A 278 33.86 22.31 -15.56
N LEU A 279 32.68 22.90 -15.38
CA LEU A 279 31.37 22.23 -15.45
C LEU A 279 30.86 22.07 -16.89
N GLU A 280 31.55 21.29 -17.73
CA GLU A 280 31.15 21.06 -19.12
C GLU A 280 29.83 20.25 -19.22
N PRO A 281 28.72 20.82 -19.74
CA PRO A 281 27.45 20.11 -19.86
C PRO A 281 27.45 19.07 -20.98
N PRO A 282 26.51 18.10 -20.96
CA PRO A 282 26.40 17.11 -22.02
C PRO A 282 25.94 17.73 -23.35
N PRO A 283 26.43 17.22 -24.51
CA PRO A 283 26.19 17.83 -25.83
C PRO A 283 24.73 17.77 -26.32
N ASN A 284 23.94 16.86 -25.74
CA ASN A 284 22.54 16.60 -26.11
C ASN A 284 21.51 17.38 -25.26
N LEU A 285 21.98 18.36 -24.49
CA LEU A 285 21.18 19.15 -23.56
C LEU A 285 20.18 20.04 -24.30
N GLU A 286 18.92 20.05 -23.85
CA GLU A 286 17.84 20.85 -24.43
C GLU A 286 17.48 22.07 -23.57
N TYR A 287 17.71 22.02 -22.27
CA TYR A 287 17.41 23.10 -21.32
C TYR A 287 18.60 23.35 -20.37
N LEU A 288 19.02 24.61 -20.27
CA LEU A 288 20.06 25.07 -19.34
C LEU A 288 19.57 26.27 -18.52
N ASN A 289 19.74 26.22 -17.20
CA ASN A 289 19.52 27.36 -16.30
C ASN A 289 20.77 27.60 -15.46
N ILE A 290 21.28 28.82 -15.46
CA ILE A 290 22.39 29.25 -14.61
C ILE A 290 21.86 30.32 -13.66
N SER A 291 22.06 30.12 -12.36
CA SER A 291 21.52 31.02 -11.34
C SER A 291 22.51 31.38 -10.24
N GLN A 292 22.35 32.59 -9.68
CA GLN A 292 23.16 33.15 -8.58
C GLN A 292 24.67 33.23 -8.85
N TYR A 293 25.06 33.34 -10.12
CA TYR A 293 26.45 33.49 -10.54
C TYR A 293 27.00 34.89 -10.20
N GLN A 294 28.18 34.96 -9.56
CA GLN A 294 28.79 36.22 -9.11
C GLN A 294 30.05 36.63 -9.90
N GLY A 295 30.37 35.95 -11.01
CA GLY A 295 31.47 36.35 -11.89
C GLY A 295 31.09 37.56 -12.76
N THR A 296 32.05 38.45 -13.03
CA THR A 296 31.84 39.64 -13.89
C THR A 296 31.72 39.30 -15.37
N THR A 297 32.32 38.18 -15.80
CA THR A 297 32.27 37.68 -17.19
C THR A 297 31.75 36.25 -17.24
N MET A 298 30.99 35.89 -18.29
CA MET A 298 30.47 34.53 -18.51
C MET A 298 30.70 34.08 -19.96
N SER A 299 31.86 33.48 -20.23
CA SER A 299 32.23 32.96 -21.56
C SER A 299 32.80 31.53 -21.48
N PRO A 300 31.99 30.53 -21.08
CA PRO A 300 32.52 29.19 -20.94
C PRO A 300 32.86 28.57 -22.31
N LYS A 301 34.02 27.91 -22.40
CA LYS A 301 34.54 27.33 -23.66
C LYS A 301 33.57 26.35 -24.33
N TRP A 302 32.73 25.70 -23.53
CA TRP A 302 31.75 24.71 -23.97
C TRP A 302 30.40 25.30 -24.41
N MET A 303 30.11 26.60 -24.22
CA MET A 303 28.78 27.17 -24.55
C MET A 303 28.37 26.90 -26.01
N MET A 304 29.36 26.93 -26.92
CA MET A 304 29.17 26.71 -28.35
C MET A 304 29.05 25.23 -28.75
N SER A 305 29.37 24.28 -27.86
CA SER A 305 29.19 22.84 -28.12
C SER A 305 27.75 22.37 -27.91
N LEU A 306 26.89 23.19 -27.27
CA LEU A 306 25.50 22.89 -26.94
C LEU A 306 24.54 23.05 -28.13
N THR A 307 24.79 22.31 -29.20
CA THR A 307 24.06 22.44 -30.46
C THR A 307 22.57 22.13 -30.33
N GLN A 308 22.12 21.30 -29.38
CA GLN A 308 20.71 20.91 -29.21
C GLN A 308 19.92 21.81 -28.25
N LEU A 309 20.52 22.88 -27.73
CA LEU A 309 19.91 23.71 -26.70
C LEU A 309 18.68 24.46 -27.23
N LYS A 310 17.52 24.24 -26.59
CA LYS A 310 16.23 24.87 -26.92
C LYS A 310 15.90 26.02 -25.97
N THR A 311 16.34 25.95 -24.71
CA THR A 311 16.05 26.98 -23.71
C THR A 311 17.26 27.29 -22.86
N LEU A 312 17.59 28.58 -22.74
CA LEU A 312 18.63 29.08 -21.85
C LEU A 312 18.02 30.11 -20.90
N LYS A 313 18.26 29.94 -19.59
CA LYS A 313 17.86 30.90 -18.56
C LYS A 313 19.05 31.36 -17.74
N LEU A 314 19.14 32.67 -17.51
CA LEU A 314 20.11 33.30 -16.63
C LEU A 314 19.33 34.03 -15.54
N TRP A 315 19.50 33.63 -14.28
CA TRP A 315 18.72 34.16 -13.16
C TRP A 315 19.58 34.65 -12.01
N HIS A 316 19.39 35.89 -11.56
CA HIS A 316 20.07 36.44 -10.38
C HIS A 316 21.62 36.52 -10.55
N CYS A 317 22.08 36.90 -11.74
CA CYS A 317 23.50 37.11 -12.05
C CYS A 317 23.89 38.60 -11.89
N MET A 318 23.92 39.08 -10.64
CA MET A 318 23.95 40.52 -10.33
C MET A 318 25.20 41.25 -10.84
N ASP A 319 26.35 40.61 -10.76
CA ASP A 319 27.66 41.20 -11.07
C ASP A 319 28.08 41.05 -12.54
N LEU A 320 27.24 40.41 -13.35
CA LEU A 320 27.54 40.14 -14.76
C LEU A 320 27.55 41.45 -15.56
N GLU A 321 28.70 41.85 -16.10
CA GLU A 321 28.84 43.12 -16.84
C GLU A 321 28.43 42.99 -18.32
N CYS A 322 28.60 41.81 -18.90
CA CYS A 322 28.31 41.50 -20.31
C CYS A 322 27.63 40.13 -20.44
N LEU A 323 26.66 40.01 -21.35
CA LEU A 323 26.01 38.74 -21.65
C LEU A 323 26.98 37.77 -22.38
N PRO A 324 26.76 36.44 -22.28
CA PRO A 324 27.63 35.47 -22.95
C PRO A 324 27.68 35.68 -24.46
N SER A 325 28.88 35.59 -25.02
CA SER A 325 29.14 35.66 -26.46
C SER A 325 29.70 34.31 -26.96
N PRO A 326 29.30 33.79 -28.14
CA PRO A 326 28.26 34.26 -29.07
C PRO A 326 26.95 33.43 -29.02
N LEU A 327 25.96 33.82 -28.20
CA LEU A 327 24.68 33.11 -28.07
C LEU A 327 23.84 33.07 -29.37
N GLY A 328 23.96 34.10 -30.21
CA GLY A 328 23.23 34.21 -31.48
C GLY A 328 23.52 33.11 -32.51
N LYS A 329 24.61 32.36 -32.33
CA LYS A 329 25.01 31.24 -33.20
C LYS A 329 24.37 29.90 -32.81
N LEU A 330 23.57 29.82 -31.74
CA LEU A 330 22.93 28.58 -31.31
C LEU A 330 21.74 28.19 -32.23
N PRO A 331 21.81 27.05 -32.95
CA PRO A 331 20.91 26.79 -34.07
C PRO A 331 19.47 26.39 -33.66
N PHE A 332 19.27 25.81 -32.47
CA PHE A 332 17.96 25.30 -32.04
C PHE A 332 17.34 26.08 -30.87
N LEU A 333 17.95 27.20 -30.44
CA LEU A 333 17.48 27.99 -29.30
C LEU A 333 16.11 28.61 -29.62
N LYS A 334 15.10 28.32 -28.78
CA LYS A 334 13.70 28.77 -28.89
C LYS A 334 13.30 29.77 -27.82
N SER A 335 13.89 29.71 -26.63
CA SER A 335 13.59 30.63 -25.53
C SER A 335 14.88 31.08 -24.85
N LEU A 336 15.01 32.38 -24.61
CA LEU A 336 16.10 32.97 -23.86
C LEU A 336 15.55 33.91 -22.80
N ASP A 337 15.82 33.61 -21.53
CA ASP A 337 15.27 34.33 -20.40
C ASP A 337 16.43 34.88 -19.54
N ILE A 338 16.51 36.21 -19.38
CA ILE A 338 17.54 36.88 -18.59
C ILE A 338 16.86 37.71 -17.51
N TRP A 339 17.12 37.35 -16.26
CA TRP A 339 16.42 37.87 -15.09
C TRP A 339 17.44 38.30 -14.03
N LYS A 340 17.30 39.52 -13.49
CA LYS A 340 18.14 40.04 -12.39
C LYS A 340 19.63 40.05 -12.72
N ALA A 341 20.00 40.75 -13.79
CA ALA A 341 21.39 40.93 -14.24
C ALA A 341 21.76 42.43 -14.18
N HIS A 342 21.91 42.94 -12.96
CA HIS A 342 21.88 44.38 -12.69
C HIS A 342 23.05 45.13 -13.34
N SER A 343 24.23 44.53 -13.39
CA SER A 343 25.47 45.17 -13.87
C SER A 343 25.62 45.21 -15.40
N VAL A 344 24.71 44.60 -16.16
CA VAL A 344 24.77 44.58 -17.64
C VAL A 344 24.48 45.98 -18.17
N LYS A 345 25.51 46.67 -18.68
CA LYS A 345 25.37 48.06 -19.18
C LYS A 345 24.91 48.14 -20.62
N LYS A 346 25.34 47.21 -21.47
CA LYS A 346 25.03 47.20 -22.91
C LYS A 346 24.77 45.78 -23.39
N VAL A 347 23.84 45.65 -24.33
CA VAL A 347 23.61 44.42 -25.11
C VAL A 347 23.94 44.74 -26.56
N GLY A 348 25.14 44.36 -27.00
CA GLY A 348 25.69 44.72 -28.32
C GLY A 348 25.91 43.54 -29.27
N VAL A 349 26.74 43.76 -30.29
CA VAL A 349 27.04 42.79 -31.37
C VAL A 349 27.68 41.49 -30.86
N GLU A 350 28.34 41.55 -29.71
CA GLU A 350 28.93 40.41 -29.01
C GLU A 350 27.87 39.39 -28.59
N PHE A 351 26.68 39.82 -28.17
CA PHE A 351 25.54 38.95 -27.85
C PHE A 351 25.01 38.22 -29.09
N LEU A 352 25.02 38.92 -30.23
CA LEU A 352 24.62 38.40 -31.53
C LEU A 352 25.68 37.46 -32.15
N GLY A 353 26.94 37.60 -31.75
CA GLY A 353 28.04 36.74 -32.19
C GLY A 353 28.61 37.05 -33.57
N ILE A 354 28.57 38.32 -33.97
CA ILE A 354 28.97 38.72 -35.33
C ILE A 354 30.49 38.92 -35.36
N GLU A 355 31.22 37.92 -35.87
CA GLU A 355 32.70 37.97 -36.00
C GLU A 355 33.18 37.85 -37.45
N SER A 356 32.29 37.58 -38.42
CA SER A 356 32.67 37.40 -39.84
C SER A 356 31.47 37.56 -40.79
N LYS A 357 31.73 38.10 -41.99
CA LYS A 357 30.76 38.44 -43.06
C LYS A 357 29.96 37.28 -43.69
N ASN A 358 29.92 36.09 -43.07
CA ASN A 358 29.44 34.84 -43.69
C ASN A 358 28.17 34.21 -43.08
N ILE A 359 27.54 34.80 -42.05
CA ILE A 359 26.35 34.21 -41.41
C ILE A 359 25.09 34.97 -41.83
N ILE A 360 24.10 34.30 -42.44
CA ILE A 360 22.88 34.96 -42.98
C ILE A 360 21.75 35.09 -41.94
N GLU A 361 21.67 34.20 -40.94
CA GLU A 361 20.60 34.19 -39.92
C GLU A 361 21.15 34.09 -38.50
N ILE A 362 20.79 35.04 -37.64
CA ILE A 362 21.19 35.09 -36.21
C ILE A 362 19.96 34.74 -35.38
N PHE A 363 20.08 33.80 -34.42
CA PHE A 363 18.95 33.22 -33.69
C PHE A 363 17.84 32.65 -34.61
N PRO A 364 18.14 31.65 -35.46
CA PRO A 364 17.24 31.18 -36.51
C PRO A 364 15.91 30.59 -35.99
N ASN A 365 15.85 30.15 -34.73
CA ASN A 365 14.70 29.48 -34.13
C ASN A 365 14.13 30.15 -32.88
N LEU A 366 14.64 31.31 -32.48
CA LEU A 366 14.23 31.98 -31.23
C LEU A 366 12.79 32.47 -31.36
N LYS A 367 11.93 32.06 -30.42
CA LYS A 367 10.50 32.40 -30.37
C LYS A 367 10.15 33.33 -29.23
N SER A 368 10.82 33.20 -28.09
CA SER A 368 10.58 34.01 -26.89
C SER A 368 11.89 34.58 -26.35
N LEU A 369 11.88 35.87 -26.05
CA LEU A 369 13.00 36.59 -25.45
C LEU A 369 12.50 37.44 -24.28
N ILE A 370 13.10 37.25 -23.11
CA ILE A 370 12.69 37.92 -21.87
C ILE A 370 13.90 38.59 -21.23
N PHE A 371 13.79 39.90 -20.96
CA PHE A 371 14.67 40.67 -20.10
C PHE A 371 13.88 41.20 -18.92
N GLU A 372 14.31 40.87 -17.70
CA GLU A 372 13.64 41.26 -16.47
C GLU A 372 14.67 41.74 -15.44
N ASP A 373 14.49 42.94 -14.89
CA ASP A 373 15.31 43.48 -13.79
C ASP A 373 16.79 43.67 -14.18
N LEU A 374 17.03 44.46 -15.24
CA LEU A 374 18.36 44.89 -15.68
C LEU A 374 18.53 46.39 -15.39
N GLU A 375 18.99 46.71 -14.19
CA GLU A 375 19.04 48.08 -13.66
C GLU A 375 19.99 49.03 -14.42
N GLU A 376 21.21 48.57 -14.76
CA GLU A 376 22.23 49.40 -15.41
C GLU A 376 22.19 49.37 -16.94
N TRP A 377 21.22 48.67 -17.54
CA TRP A 377 21.17 48.49 -19.00
C TRP A 377 20.77 49.79 -19.70
N GLU A 378 21.73 50.42 -20.38
CA GLU A 378 21.55 51.71 -21.04
C GLU A 378 21.25 51.59 -22.54
N GLU A 379 21.91 50.68 -23.24
CA GLU A 379 21.92 50.60 -24.70
C GLU A 379 21.68 49.17 -25.22
N TRP A 380 20.72 49.02 -26.14
CA TRP A 380 20.55 47.81 -26.95
C TRP A 380 21.01 48.08 -28.38
N ILE A 381 22.26 47.77 -28.68
CA ILE A 381 22.88 48.07 -29.98
C ILE A 381 22.57 46.93 -30.95
N GLY A 382 21.70 47.18 -31.92
CA GLY A 382 21.57 46.35 -33.13
C GLY A 382 22.60 46.72 -34.20
N ILE A 383 22.67 45.96 -35.30
CA ILE A 383 23.58 46.18 -36.46
C ILE A 383 23.37 47.56 -37.15
N GLY A 384 22.34 48.33 -36.76
CA GLY A 384 21.93 49.59 -37.39
C GLY A 384 22.92 50.77 -37.35
N GLY A 385 24.15 50.58 -36.85
CA GLY A 385 25.22 51.58 -36.88
C GLY A 385 26.14 51.52 -38.12
N MET A 386 26.18 50.41 -38.87
CA MET A 386 26.97 50.34 -40.10
C MET A 386 26.17 50.87 -41.30
N ARG A 387 26.22 52.18 -41.54
CA ARG A 387 25.89 52.72 -42.86
C ARG A 387 27.01 52.33 -43.83
N GLY A 388 26.76 51.32 -44.65
CA GLY A 388 27.64 50.99 -45.77
C GLY A 388 27.48 49.56 -46.23
N GLU A 389 26.77 49.41 -47.34
CA GLU A 389 26.78 48.25 -48.26
C GLU A 389 26.00 46.99 -47.82
N GLU A 390 25.34 46.40 -48.81
CA GLU A 390 24.35 45.33 -48.72
C GLU A 390 24.90 44.07 -48.03
N GLU A 391 24.51 43.81 -46.77
CA GLU A 391 24.69 42.50 -46.15
C GLU A 391 23.33 41.99 -45.60
N ASN A 392 22.79 40.92 -46.21
CA ASN A 392 21.51 40.27 -45.90
C ASN A 392 21.56 39.51 -44.55
N PHE A 393 21.61 40.21 -43.42
CA PHE A 393 21.48 39.60 -42.09
C PHE A 393 20.03 39.60 -41.62
N THR A 394 19.48 38.42 -41.31
CA THR A 394 18.17 38.32 -40.65
C THR A 394 18.35 38.03 -39.17
N ILE A 395 17.99 39.00 -38.31
CA ILE A 395 18.09 38.90 -36.85
C ILE A 395 16.76 38.38 -36.29
N MET A 396 16.80 37.24 -35.60
CA MET A 396 15.66 36.63 -34.91
C MET A 396 14.39 36.46 -35.79
N PRO A 397 14.49 35.77 -36.96
CA PRO A 397 13.40 35.64 -37.93
C PRO A 397 12.11 34.99 -37.42
N ARG A 398 12.16 34.32 -36.26
CA ARG A 398 11.03 33.55 -35.70
C ARG A 398 10.53 34.08 -34.36
N LEU A 399 10.99 35.26 -33.93
CA LEU A 399 10.64 35.82 -32.63
C LEU A 399 9.15 36.21 -32.60
N GLN A 400 8.41 35.60 -31.67
CA GLN A 400 6.96 35.81 -31.50
C GLN A 400 6.64 36.63 -30.26
N GLU A 401 7.45 36.51 -29.21
CA GLU A 401 7.21 37.16 -27.92
C GLU A 401 8.48 37.84 -27.42
N LEU A 402 8.37 39.13 -27.09
CA LEU A 402 9.42 39.92 -26.44
C LEU A 402 8.87 40.54 -25.16
N THR A 403 9.56 40.32 -24.04
CA THR A 403 9.24 40.92 -22.74
C THR A 403 10.42 41.71 -22.20
N ILE A 404 10.18 42.96 -21.81
CA ILE A 404 11.15 43.84 -21.14
C ILE A 404 10.49 44.36 -19.87
N TYR A 405 10.96 43.91 -18.71
CA TYR A 405 10.37 44.23 -17.43
C TYR A 405 11.40 44.88 -16.50
N TYR A 406 11.07 46.03 -15.91
CA TYR A 406 11.90 46.71 -14.91
C TYR A 406 13.35 46.97 -15.38
N CYS A 407 13.52 47.66 -16.52
CA CYS A 407 14.82 48.09 -17.06
C CYS A 407 14.89 49.64 -17.12
N PRO A 408 15.20 50.33 -16.00
CA PRO A 408 14.98 51.77 -15.85
C PRO A 408 15.90 52.67 -16.70
N LYS A 409 17.09 52.21 -17.08
CA LYS A 409 18.07 53.02 -17.83
C LYS A 409 18.07 52.84 -19.35
N LEU A 410 17.27 51.92 -19.89
CA LEU A 410 17.28 51.61 -21.32
C LEU A 410 16.82 52.81 -22.15
N LYS A 411 17.69 53.34 -23.01
CA LYS A 411 17.44 54.61 -23.71
C LYS A 411 16.57 54.47 -24.97
N SER A 412 16.68 53.37 -25.72
CA SER A 412 15.94 53.17 -26.97
C SER A 412 15.77 51.67 -27.32
N LEU A 413 14.77 51.38 -28.16
CA LEU A 413 14.57 50.05 -28.75
C LEU A 413 15.36 49.89 -30.07
N PRO A 414 15.88 48.69 -30.39
CA PRO A 414 16.68 48.46 -31.58
C PRO A 414 15.85 48.46 -32.88
N GLU A 415 16.46 48.90 -33.99
CA GLU A 415 15.77 49.12 -35.27
C GLU A 415 15.23 47.84 -35.91
N PHE A 416 15.88 46.68 -35.70
CA PHE A 416 15.47 45.41 -36.31
C PHE A 416 14.08 44.95 -35.86
N LEU A 417 13.54 45.46 -34.74
CA LEU A 417 12.19 45.12 -34.29
C LEU A 417 11.12 45.45 -35.33
N ARG A 418 11.36 46.48 -36.15
CA ARG A 418 10.48 46.90 -37.24
C ARG A 418 10.18 45.80 -38.26
N THR A 419 11.12 44.88 -38.46
CA THR A 419 11.00 43.76 -39.42
C THR A 419 10.78 42.40 -38.75
N THR A 420 10.76 42.34 -37.41
CA THR A 420 10.53 41.07 -36.69
C THR A 420 9.04 40.69 -36.64
N PRO A 421 8.69 39.40 -36.81
CA PRO A 421 7.30 38.92 -36.82
C PRO A 421 6.73 38.72 -35.40
N LEU A 422 6.90 39.71 -34.53
CA LEU A 422 6.41 39.68 -33.15
C LEU A 422 4.89 39.64 -33.11
N LYS A 423 4.34 38.71 -32.31
CA LYS A 423 2.91 38.60 -31.99
C LYS A 423 2.55 39.31 -30.70
N LYS A 424 3.50 39.41 -29.78
CA LYS A 424 3.30 39.99 -28.45
C LYS A 424 4.54 40.75 -27.99
N LEU A 425 4.34 41.99 -27.57
CA LEU A 425 5.34 42.82 -26.92
C LEU A 425 4.81 43.24 -25.55
N MET A 426 5.59 43.00 -24.49
CA MET A 426 5.29 43.46 -23.14
C MET A 426 6.45 44.30 -22.62
N ILE A 427 6.18 45.56 -22.28
CA ILE A 427 7.19 46.48 -21.74
C ILE A 427 6.65 47.17 -20.50
N THR A 428 7.44 47.22 -19.43
CA THR A 428 7.12 48.06 -18.26
C THR A 428 7.98 49.31 -18.29
N LEU A 429 7.33 50.46 -18.45
CA LEU A 429 7.91 51.79 -18.62
C LEU A 429 7.72 52.67 -17.36
N THR A 430 7.12 52.12 -16.31
CA THR A 430 6.76 52.86 -15.08
C THR A 430 7.98 53.50 -14.39
N THR A 431 9.17 52.93 -14.58
CA THR A 431 10.45 53.41 -14.03
C THR A 431 11.42 53.98 -15.08
N ASN A 432 11.05 54.00 -16.37
CA ASN A 432 11.90 54.46 -17.48
C ASN A 432 11.21 55.59 -18.27
N GLN A 433 11.42 56.84 -17.85
CA GLN A 433 10.77 58.01 -18.43
C GLN A 433 11.17 58.26 -19.90
N ILE A 434 12.43 57.98 -20.26
CA ILE A 434 12.98 58.19 -21.60
C ILE A 434 12.29 57.26 -22.61
N LEU A 435 12.25 55.96 -22.33
CA LEU A 435 11.64 54.98 -23.22
C LEU A 435 10.11 55.12 -23.28
N ARG A 436 9.50 55.65 -22.21
CA ARG A 436 8.07 55.98 -22.15
C ARG A 436 7.67 57.08 -23.15
N GLU A 437 8.45 58.14 -23.25
CA GLU A 437 8.23 59.22 -24.23
C GLU A 437 8.49 58.72 -25.66
N ARG A 438 9.51 57.89 -25.86
CA ARG A 438 9.86 57.33 -27.18
C ARG A 438 8.90 56.26 -27.68
N CYS A 439 8.31 55.46 -26.79
CA CYS A 439 7.30 54.44 -27.16
C CYS A 439 5.87 54.99 -27.10
N GLN A 440 5.69 56.31 -26.99
CA GLN A 440 4.37 56.91 -26.98
C GLN A 440 3.69 56.77 -28.34
N ARG A 441 2.43 56.32 -28.33
CA ARG A 441 1.65 56.09 -29.54
C ARG A 441 1.57 57.35 -30.41
N GLU A 442 1.80 57.18 -31.71
CA GLU A 442 1.76 58.20 -32.79
C GLU A 442 2.78 59.35 -32.69
N THR A 443 3.37 59.59 -31.51
CA THR A 443 4.21 60.76 -31.21
C THR A 443 5.65 60.40 -30.82
N GLY A 444 5.88 59.17 -30.33
CA GLY A 444 7.18 58.71 -29.87
C GLY A 444 8.07 58.18 -31.01
N GLU A 445 9.36 58.49 -30.95
CA GLU A 445 10.35 58.10 -31.97
C GLU A 445 10.53 56.58 -32.16
N ASP A 446 10.29 55.78 -31.12
CA ASP A 446 10.40 54.32 -31.17
C ASP A 446 9.06 53.64 -31.48
N TRP A 447 7.94 54.38 -31.51
CA TRP A 447 6.62 53.83 -31.84
C TRP A 447 6.54 53.19 -33.24
N PRO A 448 7.11 53.78 -34.31
CA PRO A 448 7.15 53.15 -35.63
C PRO A 448 7.88 51.79 -35.66
N LYS A 449 8.71 51.49 -34.65
CA LYS A 449 9.43 50.21 -34.54
C LYS A 449 8.56 49.09 -33.97
N ILE A 450 7.44 49.40 -33.32
CA ILE A 450 6.61 48.43 -32.59
C ILE A 450 5.13 48.46 -33.00
N SER A 451 4.69 49.46 -33.75
CA SER A 451 3.28 49.70 -34.10
C SER A 451 2.65 48.57 -34.92
N HIS A 452 3.45 47.80 -35.68
CA HIS A 452 3.00 46.65 -36.48
C HIS A 452 2.66 45.41 -35.64
N ILE A 453 2.99 45.39 -34.34
CA ILE A 453 2.81 44.24 -33.45
C ILE A 453 1.35 44.17 -32.97
N PRO A 454 0.64 43.03 -33.12
CA PRO A 454 -0.80 42.97 -32.86
C PRO A 454 -1.17 43.10 -31.37
N ASN A 455 -0.31 42.65 -30.46
CA ASN A 455 -0.55 42.74 -29.01
C ASN A 455 0.59 43.49 -28.32
N ILE A 456 0.33 44.71 -27.88
CA ILE A 456 1.29 45.57 -27.17
C ILE A 456 0.74 45.85 -25.77
N ILE A 457 1.49 45.44 -24.75
CA ILE A 457 1.17 45.64 -23.34
C ILE A 457 2.23 46.58 -22.75
N ILE A 458 1.81 47.74 -22.26
CA ILE A 458 2.66 48.72 -21.58
C ILE A 458 2.14 48.92 -20.16
N ASP A 459 3.02 48.80 -19.16
CA ASP A 459 2.67 48.97 -17.73
C ASP A 459 1.44 48.15 -17.32
N TYR A 460 1.42 46.88 -17.71
CA TYR A 460 0.32 45.93 -17.49
C TYR A 460 -1.01 46.28 -18.15
N LYS A 461 -1.03 47.27 -19.06
CA LYS A 461 -2.22 47.67 -19.81
C LYS A 461 -2.06 47.39 -21.29
N TYR A 462 -3.12 46.90 -21.91
CA TYR A 462 -3.15 46.75 -23.37
C TYR A 462 -3.24 48.12 -24.02
N VAL A 463 -2.21 48.47 -24.80
CA VAL A 463 -2.22 49.65 -25.68
C VAL A 463 -2.75 49.27 -27.06
N GLN A 464 -2.49 48.03 -27.47
CA GLN A 464 -2.96 47.44 -28.73
C GLN A 464 -3.29 45.97 -28.48
N ARG A 465 -4.48 45.50 -28.88
CA ARG A 465 -4.91 44.11 -28.79
C ARG A 465 -5.50 43.68 -30.14
N ASP A 466 -4.99 42.59 -30.70
CA ASP A 466 -5.36 42.10 -32.03
C ASP A 466 -5.30 43.18 -33.14
N GLY A 467 -4.34 44.11 -33.03
CA GLY A 467 -4.16 45.23 -33.97
C GLY A 467 -5.15 46.39 -33.80
N LYS A 468 -5.99 46.38 -32.75
CA LYS A 468 -6.95 47.44 -32.42
C LYS A 468 -6.63 48.12 -31.09
N GLU A 469 -7.04 49.37 -30.97
CA GLU A 469 -6.88 50.17 -29.76
C GLU A 469 -7.85 49.76 -28.65
N VAL A 470 -7.37 49.75 -27.41
CA VAL A 470 -8.16 49.44 -26.22
C VAL A 470 -8.41 50.75 -25.45
N THR A 471 -9.63 51.27 -25.51
CA THR A 471 -10.07 52.44 -24.74
C THR A 471 -10.79 52.01 -23.47
N GLU A 472 -10.09 51.89 -22.35
CA GLU A 472 -10.73 51.62 -21.04
C GLU A 472 -10.79 52.86 -20.14
N ARG A 473 -12.02 53.23 -19.76
CA ARG A 473 -12.34 54.22 -18.72
C ARG A 473 -12.02 53.66 -17.33
N PHE A 474 -11.23 54.39 -16.57
CA PHE A 474 -10.84 54.09 -15.19
C PHE A 474 -12.03 54.02 -14.22
N LYS A 475 -12.06 52.96 -13.40
CA LYS A 475 -12.49 53.04 -11.99
C LYS A 475 -11.47 52.31 -11.11
N SER A 476 -10.94 53.04 -10.15
CA SER A 476 -9.88 52.67 -9.21
C SER A 476 -10.40 51.83 -8.03
N SER A 477 -9.76 50.70 -7.73
CA SER A 477 -9.46 50.26 -6.35
C SER A 477 -8.55 49.02 -6.37
N ASN A 478 -7.37 49.21 -5.79
CA ASN A 478 -6.29 48.31 -5.32
C ASN A 478 -5.94 46.99 -6.04
N PRO A 479 -4.62 46.73 -6.27
CA PRO A 479 -4.14 45.58 -7.01
C PRO A 479 -3.81 44.41 -6.07
N ASP A 480 -4.38 43.24 -6.31
CA ASP A 480 -3.72 41.99 -5.93
C ASP A 480 -3.64 41.09 -7.14
N ALA A 481 -2.39 40.89 -7.57
CA ALA A 481 -1.98 40.20 -8.76
C ALA A 481 -2.17 38.69 -8.57
N SER A 482 -3.39 38.20 -8.77
CA SER A 482 -3.65 36.76 -8.86
C SER A 482 -4.74 36.47 -9.88
N ARG A 483 -4.38 36.49 -11.17
CA ARG A 483 -5.07 35.77 -12.26
C ARG A 483 -4.43 36.11 -13.60
N PHE A 484 -3.52 35.25 -14.06
CA PHE A 484 -3.39 34.83 -15.47
C PHE A 484 -2.23 33.83 -15.58
N ARG A 485 -2.50 32.55 -15.32
CA ARG A 485 -1.90 31.43 -16.07
C ARG A 485 -2.96 30.35 -16.23
N SER A 486 -3.66 30.44 -17.34
CA SER A 486 -4.33 29.36 -18.05
C SER A 486 -3.78 29.46 -19.49
N LEU A 487 -3.48 28.43 -20.26
CA LEU A 487 -3.64 26.99 -20.19
C LEU A 487 -2.46 26.35 -20.95
N ASN A 488 -2.07 25.14 -20.57
CA ASN A 488 -1.68 24.12 -21.54
C ASN A 488 -2.57 22.89 -21.27
N PRO A 489 -3.49 22.50 -22.17
CA PRO A 489 -4.57 21.57 -21.88
C PRO A 489 -4.26 20.10 -22.26
N ASP A 490 -3.09 19.56 -21.89
CA ASP A 490 -2.72 18.17 -22.20
C ASP A 490 -2.08 17.40 -21.02
N ALA A 491 -2.48 17.72 -19.79
CA ALA A 491 -2.02 16.99 -18.59
C ALA A 491 -3.16 16.65 -17.61
N HIS A 492 -4.37 16.38 -18.13
CA HIS A 492 -5.53 16.03 -17.29
C HIS A 492 -5.98 14.57 -17.36
N SER A 493 -5.15 13.69 -17.92
CA SER A 493 -5.32 12.26 -17.84
C SER A 493 -3.98 11.67 -17.38
N PHE A 494 -3.99 10.84 -16.33
CA PHE A 494 -2.82 10.23 -15.64
C PHE A 494 -2.24 10.98 -14.44
N LEU A 495 -3.06 11.15 -13.40
CA LEU A 495 -2.55 11.31 -12.02
C LEU A 495 -3.52 10.72 -10.97
N VAL A 496 -4.16 9.59 -11.28
CA VAL A 496 -5.11 8.93 -10.38
C VAL A 496 -4.91 7.43 -10.37
N LEU A 497 -3.92 6.94 -9.62
CA LEU A 497 -3.91 5.55 -9.18
C LEU A 497 -2.94 5.40 -7.99
N VAL A 498 -3.33 5.97 -6.84
CA VAL A 498 -3.07 5.49 -5.46
C VAL A 498 -3.54 6.51 -4.38
N MET A 499 -3.93 7.74 -4.74
CA MET A 499 -4.56 8.68 -3.81
C MET A 499 -6.06 8.81 -4.10
N CYS A 500 -6.91 8.60 -3.09
CA CYS A 500 -8.33 8.97 -3.19
C CYS A 500 -8.42 10.47 -3.43
N PHE A 501 -8.77 10.88 -4.65
CA PHE A 501 -9.07 12.27 -4.95
C PHE A 501 -10.40 12.62 -4.27
N MET A 502 -10.36 13.35 -3.16
CA MET A 502 -11.56 13.86 -2.51
C MET A 502 -12.06 15.07 -3.31
N SER A 503 -12.98 14.84 -4.25
CA SER A 503 -13.53 15.89 -5.12
C SER A 503 -14.63 16.70 -4.45
N MET A 504 -15.42 16.09 -3.56
CA MET A 504 -16.52 16.72 -2.83
C MET A 504 -16.70 16.04 -1.46
N MET A 505 -16.83 16.83 -0.39
CA MET A 505 -17.23 16.35 0.94
C MET A 505 -18.30 17.24 1.54
N SER A 506 -19.21 16.64 2.31
CA SER A 506 -20.18 17.37 3.11
C SER A 506 -19.49 17.92 4.37
N GLY A 507 -19.47 19.24 4.54
CA GLY A 507 -19.00 19.87 5.78
C GLY A 507 -19.95 19.61 6.96
N MET A 508 -19.59 20.06 8.17
CA MET A 508 -20.45 19.91 9.36
C MET A 508 -21.85 20.56 9.22
N SER A 509 -22.04 21.43 8.23
CA SER A 509 -23.32 22.08 7.87
C SER A 509 -24.18 21.31 6.87
N GLY A 510 -23.72 20.16 6.34
CA GLY A 510 -24.45 19.39 5.32
C GLY A 510 -24.25 19.88 3.87
N MET A 511 -23.51 20.98 3.65
CA MET A 511 -23.25 21.53 2.32
C MET A 511 -22.00 20.88 1.68
N LEU A 512 -22.13 20.48 0.41
CA LEU A 512 -21.03 19.91 -0.38
C LEU A 512 -20.06 21.02 -0.83
N SER A 513 -18.78 20.94 -0.41
CA SER A 513 -17.74 21.85 -0.90
C SER A 513 -16.79 21.14 -1.87
N PRO A 514 -16.46 21.75 -3.04
CA PRO A 514 -15.46 21.25 -3.97
C PRO A 514 -14.04 21.79 -3.71
N ARG A 515 -13.82 22.61 -2.67
CA ARG A 515 -12.53 23.27 -2.40
C ARG A 515 -11.70 22.50 -1.40
N ALA A 516 -10.47 22.14 -1.78
CA ALA A 516 -9.56 21.33 -0.96
C ALA A 516 -9.21 21.96 0.40
N GLU A 517 -9.19 23.29 0.52
CA GLU A 517 -8.92 24.00 1.77
C GLU A 517 -10.08 23.87 2.76
N GLU A 518 -11.30 24.12 2.31
CA GLU A 518 -12.52 23.96 3.14
C GLU A 518 -12.74 22.51 3.58
N ILE A 519 -12.40 21.55 2.71
CA ILE A 519 -12.40 20.11 3.04
C ILE A 519 -11.32 19.80 4.09
N GLY A 520 -10.12 20.35 3.94
CA GLY A 520 -9.01 20.19 4.88
C GLY A 520 -9.34 20.71 6.27
N ASP A 521 -9.86 21.94 6.37
CA ASP A 521 -10.22 22.56 7.65
C ASP A 521 -11.40 21.83 8.31
N GLY A 522 -12.40 21.43 7.53
CA GLY A 522 -13.52 20.62 8.01
C GLY A 522 -13.07 19.26 8.58
N LEU A 523 -12.13 18.59 7.92
CA LEU A 523 -11.54 17.33 8.39
C LEU A 523 -10.70 17.53 9.65
N VAL A 524 -9.85 18.56 9.70
CA VAL A 524 -9.03 18.87 10.88
C VAL A 524 -9.92 19.14 12.07
N ASN A 525 -10.96 19.96 11.93
CA ASN A 525 -11.91 20.24 13.01
C ASN A 525 -12.66 18.98 13.47
N PHE A 526 -13.12 18.15 12.54
CA PHE A 526 -13.82 16.91 12.85
C PHE A 526 -12.95 15.92 13.64
N TYR A 527 -11.72 15.67 13.19
CA TYR A 527 -10.83 14.74 13.89
C TYR A 527 -10.29 15.34 15.20
N ASN A 528 -10.04 16.64 15.26
CA ASN A 528 -9.67 17.31 16.50
C ASN A 528 -10.76 17.09 17.57
N GLN A 529 -12.04 17.27 17.23
CA GLN A 529 -13.15 16.98 18.16
C GLN A 529 -13.23 15.50 18.59
N ILE A 530 -12.91 14.55 17.69
CA ILE A 530 -12.90 13.12 18.04
C ILE A 530 -11.78 12.79 19.03
N PHE A 531 -10.61 13.42 18.87
CA PHE A 531 -9.43 13.14 19.68
C PHE A 531 -9.32 14.02 20.94
N MET A 532 -10.28 14.91 21.19
CA MET A 532 -10.42 15.67 22.44
C MET A 532 -11.37 14.97 23.41
N ASP A 533 -11.06 15.03 24.71
CA ASP A 533 -11.87 14.42 25.78
C ASP A 533 -12.43 15.48 26.71
N ASP A 534 -13.68 15.29 27.16
CA ASP A 534 -14.27 16.09 28.22
C ASP A 534 -13.91 15.44 29.57
N GLU A 535 -13.26 16.19 30.47
CA GLU A 535 -12.76 15.66 31.75
C GLU A 535 -13.89 15.24 32.70
N VAL A 536 -14.43 14.03 32.51
CA VAL A 536 -15.43 13.43 33.41
C VAL A 536 -14.77 12.32 34.24
N ARG A 537 -14.94 12.38 35.57
CA ARG A 537 -14.38 11.41 36.51
C ARG A 537 -15.07 10.04 36.35
N GLN A 538 -14.29 9.01 36.06
CA GLN A 538 -14.79 7.65 35.77
C GLN A 538 -14.84 6.76 37.05
N PRO A 539 -15.80 5.82 37.16
CA PRO A 539 -15.79 4.79 38.19
C PRO A 539 -14.62 3.80 38.01
N LEU A 540 -14.15 3.17 39.09
CA LEU A 540 -13.04 2.20 39.07
C LEU A 540 -13.54 0.74 39.15
N LEU A 541 -12.76 -0.19 38.57
CA LEU A 541 -13.00 -1.65 38.58
C LEU A 541 -12.31 -2.36 39.77
N ASP A 542 -12.26 -1.73 40.95
CA ASP A 542 -11.53 -2.25 42.12
C ASP A 542 -12.09 -3.58 42.67
N GLY A 543 -13.35 -3.91 42.37
CA GLY A 543 -13.96 -5.20 42.72
C GLY A 543 -13.70 -6.38 41.77
N LEU A 544 -12.99 -6.20 40.66
CA LEU A 544 -12.69 -7.27 39.68
C LEU A 544 -11.23 -7.75 39.79
N SER A 545 -11.01 -9.06 39.73
CA SER A 545 -9.66 -9.64 39.66
C SER A 545 -9.16 -9.66 38.21
N PHE A 546 -7.94 -9.14 38.01
CA PHE A 546 -7.23 -9.20 36.73
C PHE A 546 -6.01 -10.09 36.87
N SER A 547 -5.63 -10.78 35.80
CA SER A 547 -4.34 -11.47 35.73
C SER A 547 -3.22 -10.42 35.77
N THR A 548 -2.15 -10.72 36.50
CA THR A 548 -0.98 -9.86 36.65
C THR A 548 0.26 -10.55 36.13
N ILE A 549 1.17 -9.80 35.51
CA ILE A 549 2.51 -10.30 35.19
C ILE A 549 3.34 -10.47 36.47
N ASP A 550 4.27 -11.42 36.47
CA ASP A 550 5.21 -11.64 37.57
C ASP A 550 6.39 -10.66 37.52
N GLU A 551 7.22 -10.64 38.56
CA GLU A 551 8.39 -9.76 38.63
C GLU A 551 9.44 -10.07 37.55
N ALA A 552 9.56 -11.34 37.14
CA ALA A 552 10.50 -11.77 36.10
C ALA A 552 10.08 -11.26 34.72
N ASP A 553 8.79 -11.33 34.39
CA ASP A 553 8.17 -10.75 33.21
C ASP A 553 8.34 -9.22 33.21
N CYS A 554 8.10 -8.56 34.35
CA CYS A 554 8.33 -7.11 34.48
C CYS A 554 9.78 -6.74 34.15
N ALA A 555 10.74 -7.45 34.75
CA ALA A 555 12.17 -7.23 34.50
C ALA A 555 12.54 -7.50 33.03
N ALA A 556 11.96 -8.52 32.40
CA ALA A 556 12.16 -8.84 30.99
C ALA A 556 11.60 -7.75 30.05
N LEU A 557 10.47 -7.13 30.40
CA LEU A 557 9.90 -6.00 29.66
C LEU A 557 10.76 -4.74 29.79
N ASP A 558 11.27 -4.45 31.00
CA ASP A 558 12.01 -3.24 31.33
C ASP A 558 13.51 -3.29 31.03
N ARG A 559 14.02 -4.44 30.56
CA ARG A 559 15.43 -4.63 30.24
C ARG A 559 15.94 -3.59 29.21
N PRO A 560 17.22 -3.20 29.22
CA PRO A 560 17.79 -2.32 28.19
C PRO A 560 17.57 -2.85 26.76
N PHE A 561 17.50 -1.94 25.79
CA PHE A 561 17.39 -2.32 24.37
C PHE A 561 18.74 -2.79 23.86
N ALA A 562 18.83 -4.05 23.39
CA ALA A 562 20.05 -4.62 22.83
C ALA A 562 20.15 -4.35 21.32
N GLU A 563 21.36 -4.17 20.79
CA GLU A 563 21.58 -3.91 19.36
C GLU A 563 21.04 -5.05 18.49
N GLU A 564 21.25 -6.31 18.89
CA GLU A 564 20.77 -7.48 18.17
C GLU A 564 19.23 -7.55 18.15
N GLU A 565 18.58 -7.15 19.24
CA GLU A 565 17.12 -7.05 19.32
C GLU A 565 16.61 -6.00 18.32
N MET A 566 17.26 -4.84 18.25
CA MET A 566 16.87 -3.75 17.34
C MET A 566 17.11 -4.11 15.87
N ALA A 567 18.28 -4.67 15.57
CA ALA A 567 18.61 -5.19 14.25
C ALA A 567 17.56 -6.23 13.82
N GLY A 568 17.23 -7.17 14.71
CA GLY A 568 16.17 -8.15 14.46
C GLY A 568 14.81 -7.49 14.19
N VAL A 569 14.44 -6.43 14.91
CA VAL A 569 13.19 -5.69 14.65
C VAL A 569 13.21 -5.03 13.27
N VAL A 570 14.28 -4.31 12.91
CA VAL A 570 14.38 -3.60 11.64
C VAL A 570 14.32 -4.56 10.45
N HIS A 571 15.08 -5.65 10.48
CA HIS A 571 15.14 -6.62 9.39
C HIS A 571 13.84 -7.43 9.22
N ASN A 572 13.08 -7.64 10.30
CA ASN A 572 11.81 -8.37 10.23
C ASN A 572 10.60 -7.49 9.86
N MET A 573 10.75 -6.17 9.73
CA MET A 573 9.69 -5.30 9.25
C MET A 573 9.53 -5.36 7.72
N ALA A 574 8.33 -5.08 7.22
CA ALA A 574 8.10 -4.99 5.78
C ALA A 574 8.65 -3.66 5.24
N GLY A 575 9.64 -3.73 4.34
CA GLY A 575 10.35 -2.58 3.79
C GLY A 575 9.56 -1.74 2.78
N ASP A 576 8.56 -2.33 2.13
CA ASP A 576 7.74 -1.78 1.04
C ASP A 576 6.52 -0.94 1.50
N LYS A 577 6.40 -0.69 2.80
CA LYS A 577 5.29 0.09 3.36
C LYS A 577 5.51 1.59 3.24
N ALA A 578 4.40 2.34 3.10
CA ALA A 578 4.41 3.80 3.04
C ALA A 578 5.15 4.44 4.24
N PRO A 579 5.99 5.46 4.00
CA PRO A 579 6.72 6.17 5.05
C PRO A 579 5.81 7.10 5.86
N GLY A 580 6.30 7.51 7.02
CA GLY A 580 5.70 8.58 7.80
C GLY A 580 6.12 9.98 7.30
N PRO A 581 5.89 11.02 8.11
CA PRO A 581 6.27 12.40 7.80
C PRO A 581 7.76 12.63 7.54
N ASP A 582 8.61 11.70 7.96
CA ASP A 582 10.06 11.74 7.78
C ASP A 582 10.52 11.23 6.40
N GLY A 583 9.61 10.68 5.59
CA GLY A 583 9.91 10.19 4.23
C GLY A 583 10.69 8.87 4.18
N PHE A 584 11.19 8.37 5.31
CA PHE A 584 11.97 7.14 5.37
C PHE A 584 11.08 5.89 5.52
N SER A 585 11.14 5.01 4.52
CA SER A 585 10.53 3.68 4.60
C SER A 585 11.38 2.74 5.45
N MET A 586 10.83 1.59 5.85
CA MET A 586 11.63 0.59 6.59
C MET A 586 12.73 -0.03 5.73
N ALA A 587 12.59 -0.03 4.39
CA ALA A 587 13.66 -0.48 3.49
C ALA A 587 14.93 0.39 3.60
N PHE A 588 14.79 1.68 3.90
CA PHE A 588 15.93 2.56 4.18
C PHE A 588 16.67 2.09 5.43
N PHE A 589 15.98 1.90 6.55
CA PHE A 589 16.61 1.44 7.80
C PHE A 589 17.23 0.05 7.67
N GLN A 590 16.65 -0.83 6.85
CA GLN A 590 17.20 -2.16 6.57
C GLN A 590 18.49 -2.09 5.75
N SER A 591 18.51 -1.26 4.71
CA SER A 591 19.66 -1.16 3.80
C SER A 591 20.80 -0.34 4.39
N CYS A 592 20.48 0.63 5.24
CA CYS A 592 21.42 1.58 5.83
C CYS A 592 21.68 1.33 7.31
N TRP A 593 21.33 0.16 7.85
CA TRP A 593 21.43 -0.14 9.29
C TRP A 593 22.82 0.14 9.83
N ASP A 594 23.87 -0.31 9.13
CA ASP A 594 25.28 -0.11 9.55
C ASP A 594 25.68 1.37 9.67
N ILE A 595 24.95 2.26 9.01
CA ILE A 595 25.19 3.71 9.04
C ILE A 595 24.39 4.35 10.19
N VAL A 596 23.10 4.05 10.28
CA VAL A 596 22.17 4.75 11.20
C VAL A 596 22.08 4.12 12.59
N LYS A 597 22.63 2.90 12.79
CA LYS A 597 22.46 2.14 14.03
C LYS A 597 22.87 2.90 15.28
N CYS A 598 24.00 3.62 15.24
CA CYS A 598 24.51 4.34 16.42
C CYS A 598 23.53 5.42 16.88
N ASP A 599 22.98 6.18 15.94
CA ASP A 599 22.02 7.25 16.23
C ASP A 599 20.68 6.67 16.72
N VAL A 600 20.19 5.60 16.08
CA VAL A 600 18.95 4.93 16.48
C VAL A 600 19.08 4.33 17.89
N MET A 601 20.22 3.68 18.20
CA MET A 601 20.49 3.13 19.52
C MET A 601 20.59 4.24 20.57
N ALA A 602 21.23 5.37 20.26
CA ALA A 602 21.29 6.52 21.18
C ALA A 602 19.87 7.01 21.57
N VAL A 603 18.96 7.13 20.60
CA VAL A 603 17.56 7.50 20.86
C VAL A 603 16.85 6.47 21.74
N LEU A 604 17.08 5.19 21.52
CA LEU A 604 16.49 4.12 22.34
C LEU A 604 17.03 4.09 23.76
N HIS A 605 18.33 4.35 23.96
CA HIS A 605 18.92 4.46 25.29
C HIS A 605 18.39 5.68 26.04
N GLU A 606 18.25 6.81 25.36
CA GLU A 606 17.63 8.03 25.92
C GLU A 606 16.17 7.76 26.35
N PHE A 607 15.40 7.11 25.48
CA PHE A 607 14.03 6.69 25.79
C PHE A 607 13.96 5.71 26.96
N HIS A 608 14.90 4.77 27.05
CA HIS A 608 14.98 3.81 28.16
C HIS A 608 15.26 4.51 29.49
N ALA A 609 16.26 5.39 29.52
CA ALA A 609 16.72 6.07 30.72
C ALA A 609 15.70 7.10 31.25
N HIS A 610 15.18 7.94 30.36
CA HIS A 610 14.38 9.11 30.75
C HIS A 610 12.89 8.99 30.41
N GLY A 611 12.48 7.98 29.65
CA GLY A 611 11.08 7.74 29.30
C GLY A 611 10.47 8.75 28.33
N HIS A 612 11.29 9.54 27.62
CA HIS A 612 10.85 10.50 26.61
C HIS A 612 11.75 10.50 25.38
N PHE A 613 11.24 11.08 24.29
CA PHE A 613 11.96 11.32 23.03
C PHE A 613 11.47 12.65 22.43
N GLU A 614 12.19 13.16 21.44
CA GLU A 614 11.85 14.41 20.77
C GLU A 614 10.47 14.38 20.11
N LYS A 615 9.64 15.41 20.36
CA LYS A 615 8.24 15.45 19.88
C LYS A 615 8.14 15.38 18.35
N SER A 616 9.15 15.88 17.64
CA SER A 616 9.23 15.80 16.18
C SER A 616 9.26 14.36 15.65
N MET A 617 9.75 13.40 16.45
CA MET A 617 9.78 11.99 16.08
C MET A 617 8.40 11.33 16.12
N ASN A 618 7.41 11.91 16.80
CA ASN A 618 6.06 11.33 16.91
C ASN A 618 5.00 12.14 16.15
N VAL A 619 5.43 12.90 15.15
CA VAL A 619 4.54 13.50 14.16
C VAL A 619 3.96 12.37 13.30
N THR A 620 2.65 12.41 13.08
CA THR A 620 1.92 11.34 12.37
C THR A 620 1.00 11.94 11.32
N PHE A 621 1.06 11.40 10.10
CA PHE A 621 0.09 11.74 9.06
C PHE A 621 -1.12 10.80 9.11
N ILE A 622 -2.32 11.35 9.00
CA ILE A 622 -3.57 10.59 8.91
C ILE A 622 -3.99 10.53 7.45
N ALA A 623 -3.88 9.35 6.85
CA ALA A 623 -4.40 9.05 5.52
C ALA A 623 -5.83 8.52 5.61
N LEU A 624 -6.75 9.04 4.81
CA LEU A 624 -8.16 8.64 4.83
C LEU A 624 -8.45 7.57 3.77
N ILE A 625 -8.87 6.38 4.20
CA ILE A 625 -9.24 5.27 3.30
C ILE A 625 -10.77 5.09 3.31
N PRO A 626 -11.46 5.10 2.15
CA PRO A 626 -12.91 4.93 2.10
C PRO A 626 -13.33 3.52 2.56
N LYS A 627 -14.34 3.45 3.42
CA LYS A 627 -14.96 2.19 3.89
C LYS A 627 -15.87 1.57 2.84
N LYS A 628 -16.43 2.38 1.95
CA LYS A 628 -17.40 2.00 0.91
C LYS A 628 -17.19 2.81 -0.37
N PRO A 629 -17.58 2.29 -1.55
CA PRO A 629 -17.62 3.06 -2.79
C PRO A 629 -18.54 4.28 -2.64
N GLY A 630 -18.16 5.44 -3.18
CA GLY A 630 -18.95 6.67 -3.10
C GLY A 630 -19.04 7.28 -1.69
N ALA A 631 -17.98 7.16 -0.89
CA ALA A 631 -17.89 7.80 0.44
C ALA A 631 -17.95 9.33 0.32
N LEU A 632 -18.95 9.96 0.97
CA LEU A 632 -19.20 11.42 0.91
C LEU A 632 -19.05 12.11 2.28
N GLU A 633 -19.18 11.36 3.37
CA GLU A 633 -19.12 11.89 4.74
C GLU A 633 -17.82 11.48 5.45
N CYS A 634 -17.33 12.29 6.40
CA CYS A 634 -16.12 11.99 7.18
C CYS A 634 -16.18 10.61 7.88
N LYS A 635 -17.38 10.18 8.31
CA LYS A 635 -17.60 8.87 8.98
C LYS A 635 -17.38 7.67 8.06
N ASP A 636 -17.48 7.88 6.74
CA ASP A 636 -17.28 6.84 5.72
C ASP A 636 -15.80 6.55 5.45
N PHE A 637 -14.87 7.29 6.07
CA PHE A 637 -13.43 7.07 5.94
C PHE A 637 -12.84 6.39 7.19
N ARG A 638 -11.76 5.62 6.99
CA ARG A 638 -10.89 5.09 8.06
C ARG A 638 -9.63 5.96 8.15
N PRO A 639 -9.31 6.52 9.32
CA PRO A 639 -8.07 7.27 9.51
C PRO A 639 -6.89 6.32 9.75
N ILE A 640 -5.99 6.17 8.77
CA ILE A 640 -4.75 5.38 8.92
C ILE A 640 -3.59 6.31 9.27
N SER A 641 -2.96 6.02 10.41
CA SER A 641 -1.77 6.70 10.92
C SER A 641 -0.50 6.20 10.22
N LEU A 642 0.17 7.10 9.51
CA LEU A 642 1.52 6.94 8.98
C LEU A 642 2.50 7.57 9.97
N VAL A 643 3.16 6.71 10.74
CA VAL A 643 4.13 7.09 11.78
C VAL A 643 5.56 7.14 11.24
N THR A 644 6.42 7.96 11.83
CA THR A 644 7.85 8.07 11.45
C THR A 644 8.59 6.75 11.65
N GLY A 645 9.71 6.58 10.95
CA GLY A 645 10.50 5.36 10.99
C GLY A 645 11.10 5.06 12.36
N ILE A 646 11.66 6.07 13.04
CA ILE A 646 12.28 5.89 14.36
C ILE A 646 11.23 5.52 15.41
N TYR A 647 10.11 6.26 15.47
CA TYR A 647 9.03 5.92 16.39
C TYR A 647 8.46 4.53 16.10
N LYS A 648 8.35 4.15 14.82
CA LYS A 648 7.87 2.82 14.41
C LYS A 648 8.78 1.70 14.93
N ILE A 649 10.10 1.90 14.95
CA ILE A 649 11.04 0.97 15.57
C ILE A 649 10.75 0.83 17.07
N ILE A 650 10.64 1.96 17.80
CA ILE A 650 10.32 1.97 19.25
C ILE A 650 9.00 1.23 19.50
N ALA A 651 7.93 1.63 18.82
CA ALA A 651 6.61 1.02 18.97
C ALA A 651 6.62 -0.48 18.65
N LYS A 652 7.38 -0.89 17.63
CA LYS A 652 7.49 -2.29 17.23
C LYS A 652 8.25 -3.13 18.27
N VAL A 653 9.30 -2.60 18.87
CA VAL A 653 10.04 -3.25 19.96
C VAL A 653 9.14 -3.44 21.17
N LEU A 654 8.45 -2.38 21.61
CA LEU A 654 7.51 -2.45 22.72
C LEU A 654 6.37 -3.44 22.43
N ALA A 655 5.85 -3.47 21.20
CA ALA A 655 4.83 -4.43 20.79
C ALA A 655 5.34 -5.88 20.81
N ASN A 656 6.58 -6.12 20.41
CA ASN A 656 7.19 -7.45 20.45
C ASN A 656 7.39 -7.95 21.88
N ARG A 657 7.80 -7.06 22.79
CA ARG A 657 7.94 -7.37 24.22
C ARG A 657 6.57 -7.61 24.88
N LEU A 658 5.59 -6.74 24.63
CA LEU A 658 4.22 -6.90 25.13
C LEU A 658 3.58 -8.22 24.69
N ARG A 659 3.85 -8.68 23.46
CA ARG A 659 3.37 -9.98 22.96
C ARG A 659 3.82 -11.18 23.78
N LEU A 660 4.94 -11.10 24.50
CA LEU A 660 5.46 -12.21 25.29
C LEU A 660 4.60 -12.49 26.54
N VAL A 661 3.97 -11.45 27.07
CA VAL A 661 3.18 -11.54 28.31
C VAL A 661 1.67 -11.54 28.05
N LEU A 662 1.24 -11.15 26.84
CA LEU A 662 -0.16 -10.89 26.54
C LEU A 662 -1.06 -12.12 26.72
N GLU A 663 -0.56 -13.31 26.39
CA GLU A 663 -1.27 -14.59 26.56
C GLU A 663 -1.60 -14.90 28.04
N LYS A 664 -0.76 -14.46 28.98
CA LYS A 664 -0.99 -14.62 30.42
C LYS A 664 -2.03 -13.63 30.96
N LEU A 665 -2.23 -12.50 30.27
CA LEU A 665 -3.02 -11.37 30.73
C LEU A 665 -4.47 -11.40 30.25
N VAL A 666 -4.69 -11.74 28.98
CA VAL A 666 -6.02 -11.71 28.37
C VAL A 666 -6.77 -13.02 28.60
N TYR A 667 -8.10 -12.94 28.67
CA TYR A 667 -8.94 -14.11 28.82
C TYR A 667 -8.88 -15.02 27.56
N PRO A 668 -8.95 -16.36 27.68
CA PRO A 668 -8.81 -17.29 26.54
C PRO A 668 -9.80 -17.09 25.39
N SER A 669 -10.92 -16.40 25.62
CA SER A 669 -11.89 -16.03 24.59
C SER A 669 -11.41 -14.92 23.64
N GLN A 670 -10.28 -14.26 23.93
CA GLN A 670 -9.69 -13.27 23.04
C GLN A 670 -8.75 -13.94 22.03
N ASN A 671 -9.14 -13.93 20.75
CA ASN A 671 -8.39 -14.63 19.69
C ASN A 671 -7.65 -13.70 18.72
N ALA A 672 -7.83 -12.38 18.81
CA ALA A 672 -7.10 -11.45 17.96
C ALA A 672 -5.71 -11.14 18.51
N PHE A 673 -4.72 -11.06 17.62
CA PHE A 673 -3.33 -10.64 17.90
C PHE A 673 -2.56 -11.41 19.00
N ILE A 674 -3.14 -12.49 19.54
CA ILE A 674 -2.47 -13.44 20.45
C ILE A 674 -1.63 -14.42 19.63
N ARG A 675 -0.42 -14.74 20.14
CA ARG A 675 0.48 -15.68 19.48
C ARG A 675 -0.15 -17.07 19.47
N GLY A 676 -0.03 -17.80 18.37
CA GLY A 676 -0.60 -19.16 18.23
C GLY A 676 -2.08 -19.20 17.84
N HIS A 677 -2.86 -18.17 18.17
CA HIS A 677 -4.28 -18.11 17.85
C HIS A 677 -4.51 -17.75 16.37
N GLN A 678 -5.55 -18.32 15.78
CA GLN A 678 -5.94 -18.08 14.39
C GLN A 678 -7.37 -17.55 14.32
N ILE A 679 -7.66 -16.72 13.31
CA ILE A 679 -9.01 -16.15 13.09
C ILE A 679 -10.09 -17.24 12.98
N LEU A 680 -9.71 -18.41 12.44
CA LEU A 680 -10.62 -19.52 12.26
C LEU A 680 -10.94 -20.25 13.58
N ASP A 681 -10.17 -20.05 14.65
CA ASP A 681 -10.42 -20.66 15.97
C ASP A 681 -11.73 -20.11 16.56
N SER A 682 -11.92 -18.78 16.53
CA SER A 682 -13.19 -18.14 16.94
C SER A 682 -14.37 -18.65 16.12
N VAL A 683 -14.18 -18.84 14.81
CA VAL A 683 -15.26 -19.30 13.92
C VAL A 683 -15.61 -20.77 14.18
N LEU A 684 -14.61 -21.61 14.45
CA LEU A 684 -14.83 -23.01 14.84
C LEU A 684 -15.57 -23.09 16.17
N ILE A 685 -15.09 -22.41 17.21
CA ILE A 685 -15.73 -22.37 18.53
C ILE A 685 -17.18 -21.89 18.41
N ALA A 686 -17.41 -20.81 17.66
CA ALA A 686 -18.75 -20.24 17.49
C ALA A 686 -19.71 -21.22 16.80
N ASN A 687 -19.27 -21.89 15.73
CA ASN A 687 -20.10 -22.88 15.02
C ASN A 687 -20.36 -24.13 15.87
N GLU A 688 -19.35 -24.64 16.57
CA GLU A 688 -19.52 -25.85 17.40
C GLU A 688 -20.43 -25.60 18.60
N SER A 689 -20.34 -24.41 19.19
CA SER A 689 -21.21 -23.96 20.29
C SER A 689 -22.65 -23.76 19.82
N LEU A 690 -22.85 -23.15 18.65
CA LEU A 690 -24.16 -22.98 18.03
C LEU A 690 -24.81 -24.32 17.68
N ASP A 691 -24.06 -25.25 17.07
CA ASP A 691 -24.55 -26.59 16.74
C ASP A 691 -24.93 -27.38 18.01
N SER A 692 -24.16 -27.27 19.09
CA SER A 692 -24.51 -27.87 20.40
C SER A 692 -25.82 -27.30 20.94
N ARG A 693 -25.99 -25.98 20.90
CA ARG A 693 -27.21 -25.32 21.39
C ARG A 693 -28.44 -25.72 20.59
N LEU A 694 -28.35 -25.73 19.26
CA LEU A 694 -29.44 -26.15 18.36
C LEU A 694 -29.82 -27.63 18.59
N LYS A 695 -28.86 -28.51 18.86
CA LYS A 695 -29.15 -29.92 19.19
C LYS A 695 -29.84 -30.09 20.54
N SER A 696 -29.48 -29.26 21.52
CA SER A 696 -30.07 -29.33 22.86
C SER A 696 -31.55 -28.87 22.91
N GLY A 697 -32.03 -28.18 21.87
CA GLY A 697 -33.38 -27.61 21.84
C GLY A 697 -33.60 -26.46 22.84
N ILE A 698 -32.52 -25.93 23.44
CA ILE A 698 -32.60 -24.89 24.46
C ILE A 698 -32.55 -23.51 23.77
N PRO A 699 -33.58 -22.66 23.92
CA PRO A 699 -33.60 -21.32 23.33
C PRO A 699 -32.38 -20.49 23.75
N GLY A 700 -31.80 -19.74 22.81
CA GLY A 700 -30.64 -18.90 23.07
C GLY A 700 -30.60 -17.68 22.15
N VAL A 701 -29.75 -16.72 22.49
CA VAL A 701 -29.46 -15.56 21.64
C VAL A 701 -27.97 -15.42 21.42
N VAL A 702 -27.61 -15.00 20.21
CA VAL A 702 -26.25 -14.63 19.83
C VAL A 702 -26.25 -13.15 19.51
N CYS A 703 -25.47 -12.37 20.24
CA CYS A 703 -25.36 -10.93 20.04
C CYS A 703 -24.00 -10.60 19.42
N LYS A 704 -23.99 -9.85 18.32
CA LYS A 704 -22.79 -9.35 17.67
C LYS A 704 -22.63 -7.87 17.98
N LEU A 705 -21.74 -7.58 18.92
CA LEU A 705 -21.44 -6.25 19.43
C LEU A 705 -20.52 -5.48 18.47
N ASP A 706 -20.85 -4.21 18.21
CA ASP A 706 -20.04 -3.25 17.45
C ASP A 706 -19.76 -2.03 18.35
N LEU A 707 -18.50 -1.59 18.42
CA LEU A 707 -18.10 -0.40 19.16
C LEU A 707 -17.95 0.80 18.22
N GLU A 708 -18.42 1.97 18.66
CA GLU A 708 -18.31 3.18 17.86
C GLU A 708 -16.87 3.73 17.88
N LYS A 709 -16.20 3.69 16.72
CA LYS A 709 -14.83 4.21 16.52
C LYS A 709 -13.87 3.73 17.62
N ALA A 710 -13.82 2.41 17.81
CA ALA A 710 -13.21 1.76 18.96
C ALA A 710 -11.78 2.22 19.29
N TYR A 711 -10.92 2.43 18.28
CA TYR A 711 -9.56 2.93 18.49
C TYR A 711 -9.53 4.43 18.82
N ASP A 712 -10.35 5.24 18.15
CA ASP A 712 -10.31 6.70 18.25
C ASP A 712 -10.83 7.21 19.61
N HIS A 713 -11.71 6.45 20.27
CA HIS A 713 -12.34 6.84 21.54
C HIS A 713 -11.68 6.25 22.79
N VAL A 714 -10.57 5.51 22.68
CA VAL A 714 -9.90 4.93 23.87
C VAL A 714 -9.42 6.03 24.81
N ASN A 715 -9.95 6.07 26.03
CA ASN A 715 -9.46 6.97 27.06
C ASN A 715 -8.08 6.51 27.61
N TRP A 716 -7.10 7.42 27.63
CA TRP A 716 -5.74 7.09 28.05
C TRP A 716 -5.61 6.83 29.55
N ASN A 717 -6.36 7.55 30.39
CA ASN A 717 -6.35 7.32 31.83
C ASN A 717 -6.87 5.92 32.16
N PHE A 718 -7.93 5.48 31.48
CA PHE A 718 -8.44 4.12 31.59
C PHE A 718 -7.43 3.08 31.13
N LEU A 719 -6.74 3.31 30.01
CA LEU A 719 -5.67 2.42 29.53
C LEU A 719 -4.52 2.28 30.54
N ILE A 720 -4.02 3.40 31.08
CA ILE A 720 -2.95 3.38 32.08
C ILE A 720 -3.41 2.72 33.38
N TYR A 721 -4.67 2.94 33.78
CA TYR A 721 -5.30 2.23 34.89
C TYR A 721 -5.32 0.71 34.65
N MET A 722 -5.73 0.25 33.47
CA MET A 722 -5.72 -1.17 33.10
C MET A 722 -4.30 -1.76 33.13
N LEU A 723 -3.29 -1.06 32.59
CA LEU A 723 -1.89 -1.47 32.68
C LEU A 723 -1.41 -1.61 34.13
N ARG A 724 -1.83 -0.70 35.02
CA ARG A 724 -1.51 -0.80 36.45
C ARG A 724 -2.16 -2.05 37.07
N ARG A 725 -3.41 -2.36 36.71
CA ARG A 725 -4.14 -3.54 37.22
C ARG A 725 -3.59 -4.87 36.70
N CYS A 726 -2.96 -4.86 35.53
CA CYS A 726 -2.25 -6.02 34.97
C CYS A 726 -0.81 -6.17 35.51
N GLY A 727 -0.36 -5.35 36.46
CA GLY A 727 0.95 -5.47 37.09
C GLY A 727 2.12 -4.82 36.36
N PHE A 728 1.89 -4.01 35.32
CA PHE A 728 2.98 -3.34 34.60
C PHE A 728 3.70 -2.30 35.47
N SER A 729 5.03 -2.26 35.34
CA SER A 729 5.89 -1.32 36.09
C SER A 729 5.56 0.15 35.78
N ASP A 730 5.92 1.04 36.71
CA ASP A 730 5.78 2.49 36.48
C ASP A 730 6.63 2.98 35.30
N ARG A 731 7.75 2.31 35.01
CA ARG A 731 8.60 2.64 33.86
C ARG A 731 7.88 2.30 32.55
N TRP A 732 7.37 1.08 32.42
CA TRP A 732 6.62 0.66 31.24
C TRP A 732 5.39 1.54 31.00
N ARG A 733 4.62 1.83 32.05
CA ARG A 733 3.46 2.73 31.97
C ARG A 733 3.84 4.13 31.47
N ARG A 734 4.96 4.68 31.93
CA ARG A 734 5.50 5.97 31.42
C ARG A 734 5.87 5.88 29.95
N TRP A 735 6.55 4.82 29.51
CA TRP A 735 6.87 4.61 28.09
C TRP A 735 5.61 4.60 27.21
N ILE A 736 4.60 3.81 27.60
CA ILE A 736 3.33 3.76 26.86
C ILE A 736 2.65 5.13 26.84
N PHE A 737 2.59 5.81 27.99
CA PHE A 737 1.98 7.14 28.09
C PHE A 737 2.70 8.17 27.20
N THR A 738 4.03 8.17 27.16
CA THR A 738 4.79 9.06 26.27
C THR A 738 4.55 8.73 24.80
N CYS A 739 4.46 7.45 24.42
CA CYS A 739 4.17 7.04 23.04
C CYS A 739 2.81 7.54 22.54
N ILE A 740 1.77 7.51 23.38
CA ILE A 740 0.42 7.94 22.99
C ILE A 740 0.20 9.44 23.15
N SER A 741 0.77 10.10 24.16
CA SER A 741 0.50 11.51 24.48
C SER A 741 1.34 12.54 23.73
N SER A 742 2.53 12.18 23.27
CA SER A 742 3.43 13.11 22.57
C SER A 742 3.12 13.32 21.08
N VAL A 743 2.04 12.71 20.58
CA VAL A 743 1.69 12.69 19.16
C VAL A 743 1.19 14.04 18.65
N ARG A 744 1.58 14.37 17.41
CA ARG A 744 1.00 15.48 16.64
C ARG A 744 0.48 14.96 15.31
N PHE A 745 -0.81 15.17 15.06
CA PHE A 745 -1.49 14.68 13.87
C PHE A 745 -1.58 15.75 12.79
N SER A 746 -1.48 15.33 11.53
CA SER A 746 -1.87 16.14 10.37
C SER A 746 -2.60 15.26 9.36
N ILE A 747 -3.63 15.79 8.69
CA ILE A 747 -4.47 15.00 7.78
C ILE A 747 -3.94 15.14 6.36
N LEU A 748 -3.76 14.02 5.66
CA LEU A 748 -3.40 14.04 4.24
C LEU A 748 -4.65 14.21 3.39
N VAL A 749 -4.74 15.35 2.70
CA VAL A 749 -5.77 15.65 1.70
C VAL A 749 -5.10 15.73 0.35
N ASN A 750 -5.44 14.81 -0.57
CA ASN A 750 -4.85 14.70 -1.90
C ASN A 750 -3.30 14.71 -1.89
N GLY A 751 -2.70 14.10 -0.86
CA GLY A 751 -1.25 13.98 -0.69
C GLY A 751 -0.55 15.16 -0.02
N SER A 752 -1.27 16.22 0.32
CA SER A 752 -0.73 17.34 1.09
C SER A 752 -1.19 17.28 2.56
N PRO A 753 -0.28 17.46 3.54
CA PRO A 753 -0.67 17.55 4.95
C PRO A 753 -1.45 18.85 5.20
N ARG A 754 -2.54 18.76 5.96
CA ARG A 754 -3.44 19.87 6.31
C ARG A 754 -3.66 19.91 7.82
N GLY A 755 -3.33 21.05 8.42
CA GLY A 755 -3.45 21.34 9.85
C GLY A 755 -2.58 20.47 10.75
N PHE A 756 -2.15 21.00 11.90
CA PHE A 756 -1.57 20.19 12.96
C PHE A 756 -2.44 20.30 14.21
N PHE A 757 -2.80 19.17 14.80
CA PHE A 757 -3.55 19.12 16.04
C PHE A 757 -2.99 18.07 17.01
N HIS A 758 -3.33 18.22 18.29
CA HIS A 758 -2.94 17.30 19.36
C HIS A 758 -4.10 16.37 19.70
N SER A 759 -3.80 15.27 20.37
CA SER A 759 -4.79 14.32 20.85
C SER A 759 -4.70 14.23 22.38
N SER A 760 -5.84 14.01 23.03
CA SER A 760 -5.96 13.71 24.45
C SER A 760 -6.60 12.34 24.73
N ARG A 761 -7.04 11.65 23.67
CA ARG A 761 -7.55 10.27 23.70
C ARG A 761 -7.36 9.57 22.35
N GLY A 762 -7.51 8.25 22.34
CA GLY A 762 -7.47 7.41 21.14
C GLY A 762 -6.14 6.71 20.91
N LEU A 763 -6.17 5.64 20.13
CA LEU A 763 -5.00 4.86 19.73
C LEU A 763 -4.82 4.94 18.20
N ARG A 764 -3.57 5.09 17.74
CA ARG A 764 -3.24 5.23 16.31
C ARG A 764 -3.56 3.97 15.52
N GLN A 765 -4.45 4.06 14.53
CA GLN A 765 -4.74 2.95 13.62
C GLN A 765 -3.63 2.83 12.56
N GLY A 766 -2.77 1.81 12.68
CA GLY A 766 -1.58 1.64 11.82
C GLY A 766 -0.26 1.60 12.60
N ASP A 767 -0.30 1.97 13.88
CA ASP A 767 0.80 1.80 14.84
C ASP A 767 0.88 0.32 15.29
N PRO A 768 2.06 -0.32 15.26
CA PRO A 768 2.26 -1.70 15.72
C PRO A 768 1.83 -1.97 17.17
N LEU A 769 1.87 -0.95 18.04
CA LEU A 769 1.61 -1.07 19.48
C LEU A 769 0.10 -0.99 19.80
N SER A 770 -0.63 -0.13 19.09
CA SER A 770 -2.04 0.17 19.34
C SER A 770 -2.96 -1.05 19.45
N PRO A 771 -2.90 -2.07 18.55
CA PRO A 771 -3.80 -3.21 18.64
C PRO A 771 -3.65 -4.00 19.94
N LEU A 772 -2.42 -4.14 20.45
CA LEU A 772 -2.15 -4.91 21.67
C LEU A 772 -2.63 -4.17 22.92
N LEU A 773 -2.46 -2.84 22.95
CA LEU A 773 -2.99 -1.99 24.03
C LEU A 773 -4.52 -2.02 24.05
N PHE A 774 -5.15 -2.04 22.87
CA PHE A 774 -6.61 -2.14 22.76
C PHE A 774 -7.14 -3.46 23.35
N LEU A 775 -6.41 -4.57 23.25
CA LEU A 775 -6.82 -5.84 23.87
C LEU A 775 -6.90 -5.75 25.39
N LEU A 776 -5.97 -5.03 26.03
CA LEU A 776 -5.99 -4.80 27.48
C LEU A 776 -7.17 -3.92 27.92
N VAL A 777 -7.63 -3.01 27.07
CA VAL A 777 -8.86 -2.23 27.29
C VAL A 777 -10.08 -3.14 27.21
N MET A 778 -10.14 -4.01 26.19
CA MET A 778 -11.24 -4.96 25.99
C MET A 778 -11.26 -6.08 27.04
N GLU A 779 -10.14 -6.38 27.68
CA GLU A 779 -10.06 -7.34 28.81
C GLU A 779 -11.00 -6.93 29.96
N ALA A 780 -11.23 -5.64 30.17
CA ALA A 780 -12.20 -5.17 31.15
C ALA A 780 -13.62 -5.69 30.86
N LEU A 781 -14.06 -5.64 29.59
CA LEU A 781 -15.35 -6.16 29.18
C LEU A 781 -15.42 -7.68 29.36
N SER A 782 -14.36 -8.40 28.96
CA SER A 782 -14.28 -9.86 29.11
C SER A 782 -14.37 -10.28 30.58
N ARG A 783 -13.70 -9.58 31.50
CA ARG A 783 -13.79 -9.83 32.94
C ARG A 783 -15.15 -9.50 33.53
N MET A 784 -15.79 -8.42 33.09
CA MET A 784 -17.16 -8.09 33.52
C MET A 784 -18.17 -9.17 33.09
N LEU A 785 -18.08 -9.64 31.84
CA LEU A 785 -18.93 -10.72 31.32
C LEU A 785 -18.66 -12.04 32.06
N THR A 786 -17.40 -12.39 32.27
CA THR A 786 -17.02 -13.59 33.04
C THR A 786 -17.57 -13.54 34.46
N LYS A 787 -17.46 -12.38 35.13
CA LYS A 787 -18.00 -12.21 36.48
C LYS A 787 -19.51 -12.32 36.56
N ALA A 788 -20.22 -11.84 35.53
CA ALA A 788 -21.66 -11.98 35.42
C ALA A 788 -22.08 -13.46 35.26
N VAL A 789 -21.30 -14.25 34.52
CA VAL A 789 -21.51 -15.69 34.36
C VAL A 789 -21.20 -16.45 35.66
N GLU A 790 -20.08 -16.16 36.33
CA GLU A 790 -19.73 -16.76 37.64
C GLU A 790 -20.81 -16.57 38.70
N ARG A 791 -21.47 -15.40 38.68
CA ARG A 791 -22.56 -15.07 39.62
C ARG A 791 -23.93 -15.58 39.16
N GLY A 792 -24.02 -16.23 38.01
CA GLY A 792 -25.27 -16.77 37.46
C GLY A 792 -26.24 -15.72 36.90
N PHE A 793 -25.79 -14.48 36.67
CA PHE A 793 -26.63 -13.42 36.08
C PHE A 793 -26.84 -13.60 34.56
N ILE A 794 -25.90 -14.28 33.90
CA ILE A 794 -25.94 -14.58 32.46
C ILE A 794 -25.50 -16.04 32.29
N SER A 795 -26.14 -16.79 31.39
CA SER A 795 -25.71 -18.13 31.02
C SER A 795 -25.16 -18.18 29.60
N GLY A 796 -23.96 -18.77 29.43
CA GLY A 796 -23.36 -19.02 28.12
C GLY A 796 -23.92 -20.27 27.45
N PHE A 797 -23.39 -20.60 26.27
CA PHE A 797 -23.68 -21.86 25.59
C PHE A 797 -22.76 -22.96 26.09
N SER A 798 -23.33 -24.00 26.69
CA SER A 798 -22.58 -25.18 27.13
C SER A 798 -22.38 -26.16 25.98
N VAL A 799 -21.15 -26.67 25.86
CA VAL A 799 -20.73 -27.65 24.87
C VAL A 799 -20.17 -28.87 25.60
N GLY A 800 -20.83 -30.01 25.42
CA GLY A 800 -20.40 -31.30 25.95
C GLY A 800 -21.56 -32.23 26.32
N ASN A 801 -21.29 -33.53 26.38
CA ASN A 801 -22.30 -34.57 26.61
C ASN A 801 -22.49 -34.92 28.10
N SER A 802 -21.58 -34.51 28.99
CA SER A 802 -21.63 -34.75 30.44
C SER A 802 -21.37 -33.46 31.23
N THR A 803 -21.99 -33.33 32.40
CA THR A 803 -21.87 -32.17 33.30
C THR A 803 -20.46 -31.94 33.84
N GLU A 804 -19.63 -32.98 33.89
CA GLU A 804 -18.25 -32.89 34.40
C GLU A 804 -17.24 -32.39 33.36
N ASN A 805 -17.54 -32.51 32.05
CA ASN A 805 -16.64 -32.09 30.95
C ASN A 805 -17.23 -31.00 30.05
N SER A 806 -18.31 -30.33 30.46
CA SER A 806 -18.96 -29.30 29.64
C SER A 806 -18.19 -27.97 29.67
N VAL A 807 -17.83 -27.45 28.50
CA VAL A 807 -17.22 -26.12 28.36
C VAL A 807 -18.33 -25.10 28.07
N THR A 808 -18.39 -24.02 28.86
CA THR A 808 -19.38 -22.95 28.66
C THR A 808 -18.75 -21.75 27.98
N ILE A 809 -19.28 -21.38 26.82
CA ILE A 809 -18.84 -20.22 26.03
C ILE A 809 -19.88 -19.10 26.16
N SER A 810 -19.52 -18.00 26.81
CA SER A 810 -20.39 -16.82 26.95
C SER A 810 -20.02 -15.69 25.99
N HIS A 811 -18.75 -15.58 25.61
CA HIS A 811 -18.29 -14.53 24.69
C HIS A 811 -17.02 -14.96 23.95
N LEU A 812 -16.83 -14.41 22.75
CA LEU A 812 -15.65 -14.54 21.90
C LEU A 812 -15.27 -13.15 21.37
N LEU A 813 -14.02 -12.74 21.59
CA LEU A 813 -13.51 -11.47 21.10
C LEU A 813 -12.50 -11.70 19.98
N PHE A 814 -12.60 -10.87 18.95
CA PHE A 814 -11.54 -10.69 17.97
C PHE A 814 -11.27 -9.19 17.85
N ALA A 815 -10.47 -8.66 18.79
CA ALA A 815 -10.30 -7.23 19.02
C ALA A 815 -11.65 -6.56 19.35
N ASP A 816 -12.20 -5.73 18.46
CA ASP A 816 -13.49 -5.05 18.63
C ASP A 816 -14.69 -5.93 18.23
N ASP A 817 -14.51 -6.85 17.27
CA ASP A 817 -15.55 -7.80 16.84
C ASP A 817 -15.86 -8.79 17.97
N THR A 818 -16.92 -8.51 18.74
CA THR A 818 -17.29 -9.29 19.94
C THR A 818 -18.59 -10.04 19.70
N LEU A 819 -18.55 -11.37 19.84
CA LEU A 819 -19.71 -12.26 19.77
C LEU A 819 -20.07 -12.72 21.19
N ILE A 820 -21.31 -12.54 21.61
CA ILE A 820 -21.81 -12.89 22.94
C ILE A 820 -22.90 -13.94 22.77
N MET A 821 -22.83 -15.00 23.57
CA MET A 821 -23.78 -16.11 23.59
C MET A 821 -24.48 -16.10 24.95
N CYS A 822 -25.80 -15.98 24.94
CA CYS A 822 -26.61 -15.76 26.14
C CYS A 822 -27.90 -16.58 26.09
N GLY A 823 -28.46 -16.91 27.25
CA GLY A 823 -29.82 -17.44 27.34
C GLY A 823 -30.86 -16.49 26.76
N ALA A 824 -31.92 -17.04 26.17
CA ALA A 824 -33.04 -16.24 25.65
C ALA A 824 -34.02 -15.83 26.76
N ASP A 825 -33.52 -15.17 27.79
CA ASP A 825 -34.27 -14.75 28.97
C ASP A 825 -34.20 -13.21 29.16
N PRO A 826 -35.34 -12.51 29.35
CA PRO A 826 -35.36 -11.06 29.54
C PRO A 826 -34.50 -10.56 30.71
N VAL A 827 -34.45 -11.30 31.83
CA VAL A 827 -33.67 -10.90 33.02
C VAL A 827 -32.17 -10.95 32.72
N GLN A 828 -31.71 -12.01 32.04
CA GLN A 828 -30.33 -12.10 31.59
C GLN A 828 -29.95 -10.97 30.63
N LEU A 829 -30.84 -10.56 29.74
CA LEU A 829 -30.58 -9.43 28.83
C LEU A 829 -30.53 -8.08 29.54
N TRP A 830 -31.29 -7.90 30.63
CA TRP A 830 -31.15 -6.72 31.49
C TRP A 830 -29.79 -6.68 32.19
N HIS A 831 -29.30 -7.82 32.69
CA HIS A 831 -27.95 -7.91 33.24
C HIS A 831 -26.88 -7.64 32.18
N LEU A 832 -27.03 -8.18 30.97
CA LEU A 832 -26.12 -7.92 29.86
C LEU A 832 -26.12 -6.43 29.46
N ARG A 833 -27.29 -5.79 29.41
CA ARG A 833 -27.41 -4.34 29.21
C ARG A 833 -26.69 -3.56 30.30
N GLY A 834 -26.85 -3.97 31.57
CA GLY A 834 -26.15 -3.38 32.71
C GLY A 834 -24.63 -3.44 32.56
N VAL A 835 -24.09 -4.60 32.15
CA VAL A 835 -22.65 -4.75 31.85
C VAL A 835 -22.19 -3.75 30.80
N PHE A 836 -22.94 -3.56 29.70
CA PHE A 836 -22.58 -2.59 28.67
C PHE A 836 -22.65 -1.13 29.15
N ILE A 837 -23.66 -0.77 29.95
CA ILE A 837 -23.78 0.58 30.52
C ILE A 837 -22.59 0.88 31.42
N TRP A 838 -22.23 -0.05 32.30
CA TRP A 838 -21.07 0.11 33.19
C TRP A 838 -19.76 0.14 32.41
N PHE A 839 -19.60 -0.71 31.39
CA PHE A 839 -18.42 -0.69 30.54
C PHE A 839 -18.28 0.66 29.81
N GLN A 840 -19.39 1.20 29.27
CA GLN A 840 -19.42 2.53 28.65
C GLN A 840 -19.06 3.64 29.64
N ALA A 841 -19.60 3.59 30.87
CA ALA A 841 -19.35 4.59 31.90
C ALA A 841 -17.88 4.61 32.38
N ILE A 842 -17.22 3.45 32.38
CA ILE A 842 -15.87 3.28 32.89
C ILE A 842 -14.82 3.50 31.79
N SER A 843 -15.02 2.90 30.62
CA SER A 843 -14.04 2.96 29.53
C SER A 843 -14.23 4.14 28.57
N VAL A 844 -15.39 4.80 28.63
CA VAL A 844 -15.86 5.83 27.67
C VAL A 844 -16.11 5.28 26.26
N LEU A 845 -15.87 3.98 26.02
CA LEU A 845 -16.15 3.33 24.74
C LEU A 845 -17.64 3.09 24.57
N LYS A 846 -18.23 3.67 23.54
CA LYS A 846 -19.67 3.58 23.25
C LYS A 846 -20.01 2.36 22.39
N VAL A 847 -21.10 1.68 22.75
CA VAL A 847 -21.68 0.62 21.93
C VAL A 847 -22.49 1.24 20.79
N ASN A 848 -22.27 0.77 19.58
CA ASN A 848 -23.00 1.21 18.40
C ASN A 848 -24.33 0.45 18.26
N LEU A 849 -25.39 0.97 18.88
CA LEU A 849 -26.72 0.37 18.86
C LEU A 849 -27.27 0.14 17.44
N SER A 850 -26.86 0.97 16.46
CA SER A 850 -27.30 0.82 15.06
C SER A 850 -26.69 -0.38 14.34
N LYS A 851 -25.56 -0.90 14.82
CA LYS A 851 -24.89 -2.08 14.26
C LYS A 851 -24.87 -3.26 15.22
N PHE A 852 -25.38 -3.09 16.43
CA PHE A 852 -25.54 -4.18 17.38
C PHE A 852 -26.64 -5.11 16.88
N GLU A 853 -26.28 -6.36 16.58
CA GLU A 853 -27.19 -7.36 16.02
C GLU A 853 -27.49 -8.45 17.05
N LEU A 854 -28.75 -8.83 17.17
CA LEU A 854 -29.22 -9.96 17.96
C LEU A 854 -29.81 -11.01 17.03
N VAL A 855 -29.26 -12.22 17.11
CA VAL A 855 -29.66 -13.38 16.32
C VAL A 855 -30.23 -14.44 17.25
N LEU A 856 -31.38 -14.98 16.87
CA LEU A 856 -32.08 -16.00 17.64
C LEU A 856 -31.55 -17.39 17.31
N VAL A 857 -31.38 -18.20 18.35
CA VAL A 857 -31.04 -19.62 18.26
C VAL A 857 -32.23 -20.43 18.72
N ASP A 858 -32.79 -21.21 17.80
CA ASP A 858 -34.00 -22.01 18.02
C ASP A 858 -35.28 -21.17 18.25
N ASN A 859 -36.36 -21.79 18.73
CA ASN A 859 -37.65 -21.15 18.95
C ASN A 859 -37.65 -20.25 20.21
N VAL A 860 -37.38 -18.96 20.00
CA VAL A 860 -37.36 -17.94 21.06
C VAL A 860 -38.69 -17.16 21.09
N PRO A 861 -39.46 -17.20 22.18
CA PRO A 861 -40.65 -16.34 22.34
C PRO A 861 -40.26 -14.87 22.60
N ASN A 862 -41.15 -13.93 22.25
CA ASN A 862 -41.02 -12.49 22.56
C ASN A 862 -39.73 -11.80 22.05
N VAL A 863 -39.29 -12.16 20.84
CA VAL A 863 -38.11 -11.58 20.15
C VAL A 863 -38.04 -10.06 20.20
N THR A 864 -39.16 -9.39 19.91
CA THR A 864 -39.23 -7.93 19.84
C THR A 864 -39.00 -7.27 21.20
N GLU A 865 -39.44 -7.92 22.28
CA GLU A 865 -39.20 -7.50 23.66
C GLU A 865 -37.70 -7.63 24.00
N LEU A 866 -37.09 -8.77 23.69
CA LEU A 866 -35.66 -9.02 23.91
C LEU A 866 -34.77 -8.01 23.16
N ALA A 867 -35.10 -7.71 21.90
CA ALA A 867 -34.38 -6.70 21.12
C ALA A 867 -34.57 -5.28 21.68
N SER A 868 -35.75 -4.97 22.23
CA SER A 868 -36.03 -3.67 22.85
C SER A 868 -35.24 -3.43 24.15
N ILE A 869 -34.99 -4.49 24.93
CA ILE A 869 -34.18 -4.43 26.15
C ILE A 869 -32.76 -4.00 25.82
N LEU A 870 -32.17 -4.54 24.75
CA LEU A 870 -30.81 -4.20 24.33
C LEU A 870 -30.73 -2.98 23.39
N GLY A 871 -31.84 -2.56 22.80
CA GLY A 871 -31.87 -1.49 21.80
C GLY A 871 -31.17 -1.86 20.49
N CYS A 872 -31.22 -3.14 20.10
CA CYS A 872 -30.45 -3.73 19.01
C CYS A 872 -31.32 -4.13 17.80
N ARG A 873 -30.68 -4.40 16.66
CA ARG A 873 -31.35 -4.91 15.45
C ARG A 873 -31.52 -6.42 15.53
N ILE A 874 -32.66 -6.93 15.06
CA ILE A 874 -32.88 -8.38 14.93
C ILE A 874 -32.29 -8.84 13.60
N SER A 875 -31.52 -9.92 13.64
CA SER A 875 -30.92 -10.57 12.46
C SER A 875 -31.17 -12.08 12.49
N ALA A 876 -30.92 -12.77 11.37
CA ALA A 876 -31.16 -14.20 11.22
C ALA A 876 -29.91 -14.93 10.69
N PHE A 877 -29.82 -16.23 10.93
CA PHE A 877 -28.79 -17.06 10.32
C PHE A 877 -29.06 -17.25 8.82
N PRO A 878 -28.01 -17.33 7.97
CA PRO A 878 -26.60 -17.32 8.34
C PRO A 878 -26.01 -15.92 8.59
N LEU A 879 -25.35 -15.75 9.73
CA LEU A 879 -24.71 -14.49 10.13
C LEU A 879 -23.26 -14.45 9.65
N THR A 880 -22.79 -13.32 9.10
CA THR A 880 -21.36 -13.18 8.74
C THR A 880 -20.54 -12.73 9.96
N TYR A 881 -19.62 -13.58 10.41
CA TYR A 881 -18.67 -13.31 11.48
C TYR A 881 -17.25 -13.61 11.00
N LEU A 882 -16.34 -12.62 11.13
CA LEU A 882 -14.95 -12.71 10.67
C LEU A 882 -14.81 -13.17 9.20
N GLY A 883 -15.76 -12.77 8.34
CA GLY A 883 -15.78 -13.12 6.92
C GLY A 883 -16.31 -14.51 6.57
N LEU A 884 -16.77 -15.29 7.55
CA LEU A 884 -17.36 -16.61 7.36
C LEU A 884 -18.82 -16.67 7.84
N PRO A 885 -19.68 -17.48 7.21
CA PRO A 885 -21.06 -17.64 7.64
C PRO A 885 -21.14 -18.55 8.88
N LEU A 886 -21.80 -18.07 9.94
CA LEU A 886 -22.23 -18.85 11.10
C LEU A 886 -23.62 -19.43 10.85
N GLY A 887 -23.84 -20.70 11.22
CA GLY A 887 -25.15 -21.34 11.17
C GLY A 887 -25.70 -21.61 9.76
N ALA A 888 -24.85 -21.59 8.73
CA ALA A 888 -25.28 -21.91 7.37
C ALA A 888 -25.48 -23.42 7.16
N THR A 889 -26.51 -23.80 6.40
CA THR A 889 -26.84 -25.22 6.13
C THR A 889 -25.81 -25.88 5.21
N PHE A 890 -25.31 -27.04 5.62
CA PHE A 890 -24.23 -27.80 4.96
C PHE A 890 -24.50 -28.18 3.49
N LYS A 891 -25.77 -28.21 3.05
CA LYS A 891 -26.14 -28.49 1.64
C LYS A 891 -25.84 -27.33 0.68
N ARG A 892 -25.49 -26.14 1.17
CA ARG A 892 -24.99 -25.05 0.32
C ARG A 892 -23.49 -25.25 0.09
N LYS A 893 -23.09 -25.38 -1.17
CA LYS A 893 -21.71 -25.50 -1.71
C LYS A 893 -20.71 -24.39 -1.28
N THR A 894 -21.01 -23.58 -0.28
CA THR A 894 -20.35 -22.29 -0.02
C THR A 894 -19.46 -22.24 1.22
N ILE A 895 -19.50 -23.23 2.11
CA ILE A 895 -18.90 -23.07 3.46
C ILE A 895 -17.52 -23.75 3.58
N LEU A 896 -17.31 -24.91 2.95
CA LEU A 896 -16.03 -25.66 3.07
C LEU A 896 -15.59 -26.37 1.80
N GLU A 897 -16.51 -26.62 0.86
CA GLU A 897 -16.12 -26.90 -0.50
C GLU A 897 -15.95 -25.55 -1.18
N PHE A 898 -14.71 -25.15 -1.48
CA PHE A 898 -14.47 -24.46 -2.76
C PHE A 898 -14.75 -25.49 -3.85
N GLY A 899 -16.01 -25.93 -3.93
CA GLY A 899 -16.49 -26.93 -4.83
C GLY A 899 -16.48 -26.28 -6.19
N ASP A 900 -15.77 -26.94 -7.11
CA ASP A 900 -15.98 -26.77 -8.53
C ASP A 900 -17.45 -26.44 -8.76
N GLY A 901 -17.70 -25.19 -9.17
CA GLY A 901 -18.87 -24.91 -9.98
C GLY A 901 -18.88 -25.92 -11.12
N LYS A 902 -20.02 -26.11 -11.77
CA LYS A 902 -20.14 -27.00 -12.94
C LYS A 902 -19.17 -26.65 -14.10
N ASP A 903 -18.30 -25.66 -13.92
CA ASP A 903 -17.17 -25.24 -14.75
C ASP A 903 -15.82 -25.90 -14.36
N GLY A 904 -15.83 -27.18 -14.00
CA GLY A 904 -14.63 -28.02 -13.88
C GLY A 904 -13.90 -28.26 -15.21
N LYS A 905 -13.70 -27.21 -16.02
CA LYS A 905 -12.99 -27.21 -17.31
C LYS A 905 -11.57 -26.64 -17.22
N VAL A 906 -11.05 -26.33 -16.03
CA VAL A 906 -9.60 -26.10 -15.89
C VAL A 906 -8.93 -27.48 -15.83
N SER A 907 -8.36 -27.90 -16.96
CA SER A 907 -7.70 -29.20 -17.12
C SER A 907 -6.76 -29.51 -15.95
N SER A 908 -6.87 -30.72 -15.39
CA SER A 908 -5.99 -31.25 -14.31
C SER A 908 -4.49 -31.05 -14.60
N ARG A 909 -4.13 -30.95 -15.88
CA ARG A 909 -2.76 -30.73 -16.37
C ARG A 909 -2.26 -29.29 -16.13
N ILE A 910 -3.10 -28.26 -16.20
CA ILE A 910 -2.71 -26.85 -15.95
C ILE A 910 -2.31 -26.66 -14.48
N CYS A 911 -3.07 -27.28 -13.57
CA CYS A 911 -2.81 -27.20 -12.14
C CYS A 911 -1.71 -28.16 -11.66
N SER A 912 -1.01 -28.84 -12.58
CA SER A 912 0.18 -29.63 -12.24
C SER A 912 1.40 -28.70 -12.05
N PRO A 913 2.41 -29.13 -11.28
CA PRO A 913 3.65 -28.38 -11.16
C PRO A 913 4.29 -28.11 -12.54
N ILE A 914 5.04 -27.01 -12.63
CA ILE A 914 5.79 -26.62 -13.84
C ILE A 914 6.68 -27.76 -14.36
N GLN A 915 7.21 -28.58 -13.45
CA GLN A 915 8.07 -29.73 -13.75
C GLN A 915 7.38 -30.85 -14.54
N TYR A 916 6.05 -30.93 -14.47
CA TYR A 916 5.23 -31.95 -15.14
C TYR A 916 4.41 -31.34 -16.31
N GLY A 917 4.76 -30.12 -16.74
CA GLY A 917 4.12 -29.45 -17.88
C GLY A 917 2.87 -28.63 -17.53
N GLY A 918 2.61 -28.35 -16.26
CA GLY A 918 1.57 -27.39 -15.84
C GLY A 918 2.09 -25.98 -15.58
N LEU A 919 1.24 -25.11 -15.02
CA LEU A 919 1.55 -23.73 -14.66
C LEU A 919 1.79 -23.55 -13.15
N GLY A 920 1.70 -24.62 -12.35
CA GLY A 920 1.83 -24.53 -10.90
C GLY A 920 0.64 -23.84 -10.20
N ILE A 921 -0.49 -23.66 -10.89
CA ILE A 921 -1.72 -23.14 -10.30
C ILE A 921 -2.25 -24.16 -9.29
N ARG A 922 -2.55 -23.71 -8.07
CA ARG A 922 -3.01 -24.62 -7.01
C ARG A 922 -4.42 -25.13 -7.32
N ARG A 923 -4.58 -26.46 -7.40
CA ARG A 923 -5.91 -27.10 -7.32
C ARG A 923 -6.55 -26.77 -5.97
N LEU A 924 -7.60 -25.95 -5.96
CA LEU A 924 -8.26 -25.47 -4.74
C LEU A 924 -8.79 -26.62 -3.87
N SER A 925 -9.39 -27.65 -4.47
CA SER A 925 -9.91 -28.81 -3.73
C SER A 925 -8.82 -29.58 -2.98
N VAL A 926 -7.68 -29.85 -3.63
CA VAL A 926 -6.52 -30.52 -3.03
C VAL A 926 -5.82 -29.62 -2.01
N PHE A 927 -5.74 -28.31 -2.31
CA PHE A 927 -5.15 -27.33 -1.40
C PHE A 927 -5.99 -27.16 -0.13
N ASN A 928 -7.32 -27.16 -0.27
CA ASN A 928 -8.24 -27.15 0.86
C ASN A 928 -8.08 -28.41 1.73
N LYS A 929 -8.00 -29.61 1.13
CA LYS A 929 -7.67 -30.83 1.88
C LYS A 929 -6.35 -30.70 2.65
N ALA A 930 -5.33 -30.11 2.04
CA ALA A 930 -4.06 -29.86 2.70
C ALA A 930 -4.17 -28.86 3.87
N LEU A 931 -5.01 -27.83 3.74
CA LEU A 931 -5.30 -26.86 4.80
C LEU A 931 -6.09 -27.50 5.95
N LEU A 932 -7.07 -28.37 5.67
CA LEU A 932 -7.80 -29.12 6.69
C LEU A 932 -6.87 -30.07 7.47
N GLY A 933 -5.83 -30.62 6.81
CA GLY A 933 -4.76 -31.36 7.49
C GLY A 933 -4.04 -30.56 8.58
N LYS A 934 -3.99 -29.22 8.47
CA LYS A 934 -3.43 -28.36 9.52
C LYS A 934 -4.24 -28.46 10.81
N TRP A 935 -5.58 -28.52 10.74
CA TRP A 935 -6.43 -28.67 11.92
C TRP A 935 -6.23 -30.01 12.61
N LEU A 936 -6.08 -31.08 11.83
CA LEU A 936 -5.79 -32.41 12.35
C LEU A 936 -4.45 -32.46 13.09
N TRP A 937 -3.42 -31.81 12.54
CA TRP A 937 -2.13 -31.66 13.23
C TRP A 937 -2.27 -30.84 14.51
N ARG A 938 -2.98 -29.70 14.46
CA ARG A 938 -3.14 -28.82 15.61
C ARG A 938 -3.90 -29.50 16.75
N TYR A 939 -4.88 -30.35 16.46
CA TYR A 939 -5.61 -31.07 17.51
C TYR A 939 -4.70 -31.95 18.35
N ALA A 940 -3.75 -32.63 17.70
CA ALA A 940 -2.78 -33.49 18.39
C ALA A 940 -1.76 -32.73 19.25
N VAL A 941 -1.49 -31.45 18.93
CA VAL A 941 -0.38 -30.66 19.48
C VAL A 941 -0.84 -29.53 20.42
N GLU A 942 -2.02 -28.95 20.19
CA GLU A 942 -2.56 -27.80 20.92
C GLU A 942 -3.66 -28.22 21.91
N SER A 943 -3.35 -29.15 22.82
CA SER A 943 -4.33 -29.71 23.78
C SER A 943 -4.96 -28.67 24.71
N ASP A 944 -4.22 -27.61 25.03
CA ASP A 944 -4.62 -26.59 26.01
C ASP A 944 -5.47 -25.47 25.39
N ALA A 945 -5.61 -25.45 24.06
CA ALA A 945 -6.34 -24.38 23.38
C ALA A 945 -7.85 -24.48 23.60
N LEU A 946 -8.54 -23.35 23.78
CA LEU A 946 -9.99 -23.31 24.00
C LEU A 946 -10.78 -24.01 22.86
N TRP A 947 -10.34 -23.85 21.61
CA TRP A 947 -10.97 -24.53 20.48
C TRP A 947 -10.83 -26.06 20.55
N HIS A 948 -9.68 -26.56 21.04
CA HIS A 948 -9.45 -27.98 21.26
C HIS A 948 -10.37 -28.49 22.37
N GLN A 949 -10.44 -27.79 23.51
CA GLN A 949 -11.33 -28.13 24.62
C GLN A 949 -12.80 -28.19 24.19
N VAL A 950 -13.28 -27.23 23.39
CA VAL A 950 -14.65 -27.24 22.86
C VAL A 950 -14.91 -28.47 21.98
N VAL A 951 -13.96 -28.83 21.12
CA VAL A 951 -14.04 -30.02 20.27
C VAL A 951 -13.99 -31.30 21.11
N ASP A 952 -13.07 -31.37 22.06
CA ASP A 952 -12.87 -32.52 22.94
C ASP A 952 -14.06 -32.75 23.88
N SER A 953 -14.59 -31.70 24.51
CA SER A 953 -15.83 -31.79 25.30
C SER A 953 -17.02 -32.30 24.49
N LYS A 954 -17.12 -31.90 23.21
CA LYS A 954 -18.24 -32.27 22.33
C LYS A 954 -18.14 -33.69 21.79
N TYR A 955 -16.95 -34.10 21.35
CA TYR A 955 -16.75 -35.35 20.62
C TYR A 955 -15.97 -36.40 21.42
N GLY A 956 -15.22 -35.99 22.42
CA GLY A 956 -14.24 -36.79 23.15
C GLY A 956 -12.98 -37.07 22.34
N SER A 957 -11.91 -37.42 23.05
CA SER A 957 -10.63 -37.85 22.48
C SER A 957 -10.49 -39.37 22.43
N GLN A 958 -9.75 -39.85 21.45
CA GLN A 958 -9.21 -41.21 21.42
C GLN A 958 -7.99 -41.32 22.34
N TRP A 959 -7.50 -42.55 22.53
CA TRP A 959 -6.28 -42.82 23.31
C TRP A 959 -5.14 -41.87 22.96
N GLY A 960 -4.48 -41.34 24.00
CA GLY A 960 -3.36 -40.41 23.86
C GLY A 960 -3.75 -39.00 23.41
N GLY A 961 -5.03 -38.66 23.25
CA GLY A 961 -5.46 -37.30 22.89
C GLY A 961 -5.00 -36.84 21.51
N TRP A 962 -4.57 -37.76 20.64
CA TRP A 962 -4.03 -37.42 19.32
C TRP A 962 -5.12 -37.06 18.30
N CYS A 963 -6.34 -37.56 18.52
CA CYS A 963 -7.43 -37.44 17.57
C CYS A 963 -8.77 -37.56 18.30
N SER A 964 -9.77 -36.78 17.87
CA SER A 964 -11.12 -36.89 18.42
C SER A 964 -11.79 -38.20 18.01
N ASN A 965 -12.86 -38.60 18.72
CA ASN A 965 -13.68 -39.74 18.33
C ASN A 965 -14.31 -39.55 16.95
N ARG A 966 -14.65 -40.66 16.29
CA ARG A 966 -15.38 -40.63 15.01
C ARG A 966 -16.81 -40.16 15.24
N VAL A 967 -17.24 -39.20 14.44
CA VAL A 967 -18.60 -38.65 14.49
C VAL A 967 -19.52 -39.47 13.58
N SER A 968 -20.27 -40.41 14.17
CA SER A 968 -21.19 -41.32 13.45
C SER A 968 -22.62 -40.80 13.30
N GLU A 969 -22.95 -39.65 13.88
CA GLU A 969 -24.33 -39.12 13.86
C GLU A 969 -24.77 -38.71 12.44
N PRO A 970 -25.97 -39.12 11.99
CA PRO A 970 -26.48 -38.80 10.66
C PRO A 970 -26.88 -37.32 10.48
N HIS A 971 -27.08 -36.56 11.56
CA HIS A 971 -27.54 -35.16 11.54
C HIS A 971 -26.62 -34.26 12.39
N GLY A 972 -26.21 -33.11 11.86
CA GLY A 972 -25.37 -32.10 12.53
C GLY A 972 -24.55 -31.29 11.52
N VAL A 973 -24.42 -29.98 11.77
CA VAL A 973 -23.70 -29.00 10.91
C VAL A 973 -22.29 -28.70 11.42
N GLY A 974 -21.79 -29.44 12.42
CA GLY A 974 -20.46 -29.26 13.01
C GLY A 974 -19.33 -29.27 11.96
N LEU A 975 -18.60 -28.16 11.90
CA LEU A 975 -17.44 -27.94 11.04
C LEU A 975 -16.34 -29.00 11.30
N TRP A 976 -16.17 -29.40 12.56
CA TRP A 976 -15.16 -30.40 12.96
C TRP A 976 -15.39 -31.77 12.34
N LYS A 977 -16.65 -32.18 12.12
CA LYS A 977 -16.99 -33.47 11.50
C LYS A 977 -16.32 -33.65 10.14
N CYS A 978 -16.28 -32.60 9.33
CA CYS A 978 -15.65 -32.62 8.00
C CYS A 978 -14.12 -32.63 8.08
N ILE A 979 -13.55 -31.88 9.03
CA ILE A 979 -12.11 -31.91 9.30
C ILE A 979 -11.70 -33.32 9.70
N ARG A 980 -12.41 -33.91 10.67
CA ARG A 980 -12.15 -35.24 11.23
C ARG A 980 -12.26 -36.37 10.20
N ALA A 981 -13.10 -36.22 9.18
CA ALA A 981 -13.21 -37.19 8.08
C ALA A 981 -11.90 -37.37 7.29
N GLY A 982 -11.01 -36.37 7.31
CA GLY A 982 -9.70 -36.45 6.65
C GLY A 982 -8.63 -37.25 7.40
N TRP A 983 -8.86 -37.62 8.67
CA TRP A 983 -7.84 -38.21 9.55
C TRP A 983 -7.22 -39.49 9.00
N ASP A 984 -8.02 -40.43 8.49
CA ASP A 984 -7.50 -41.74 8.04
C ASP A 984 -6.52 -41.61 6.85
N SER A 985 -6.65 -40.55 6.06
CA SER A 985 -5.71 -40.24 4.97
C SER A 985 -4.50 -39.45 5.46
N PHE A 986 -4.62 -38.72 6.56
CA PHE A 986 -3.60 -37.88 7.15
C PHE A 986 -2.62 -38.69 8.02
N VAL A 987 -3.13 -39.56 8.89
CA VAL A 987 -2.34 -40.32 9.89
C VAL A 987 -1.29 -41.22 9.27
N LYS A 988 -1.48 -41.68 8.03
CA LYS A 988 -0.52 -42.48 7.25
C LYS A 988 0.85 -41.81 7.07
N TYR A 989 0.91 -40.48 7.20
CA TYR A 989 2.13 -39.69 7.06
C TYR A 989 2.68 -39.19 8.40
N THR A 990 2.17 -39.72 9.51
CA THR A 990 2.58 -39.38 10.87
C THR A 990 3.33 -40.53 11.55
N SER A 991 4.24 -40.20 12.45
CA SER A 991 4.90 -41.12 13.37
C SER A 991 4.94 -40.48 14.75
N PHE A 992 5.29 -41.25 15.79
CA PHE A 992 5.40 -40.74 17.15
C PHE A 992 6.85 -40.77 17.62
N GLU A 993 7.24 -39.80 18.44
CA GLU A 993 8.54 -39.77 19.11
C GLU A 993 8.28 -39.88 20.61
N VAL A 994 8.85 -40.94 21.22
CA VAL A 994 8.61 -41.33 22.62
C VAL A 994 9.35 -40.39 23.56
N GLY A 995 8.58 -39.75 24.44
CA GLY A 995 9.08 -39.00 25.58
C GLY A 995 8.86 -39.80 26.86
N ASP A 996 7.73 -39.56 27.52
CA ASP A 996 7.25 -40.26 28.70
C ASP A 996 6.53 -41.59 28.39
N GLY A 997 6.12 -41.79 27.14
CA GLY A 997 5.52 -43.03 26.63
C GLY A 997 4.07 -43.27 27.05
N SER A 998 3.45 -42.33 27.78
CA SER A 998 2.12 -42.48 28.37
C SER A 998 0.98 -42.39 27.35
N ARG A 999 1.22 -41.69 26.22
CA ARG A 999 0.20 -41.40 25.20
C ARG A 999 0.31 -42.30 23.97
N ILE A 1000 1.37 -43.10 23.86
CA ILE A 1000 1.68 -43.93 22.69
C ILE A 1000 1.39 -45.39 23.02
N LYS A 1001 0.61 -46.08 22.17
CA LYS A 1001 0.39 -47.51 22.29
C LYS A 1001 1.59 -48.30 21.76
N PHE A 1002 2.15 -49.18 22.59
CA PHE A 1002 3.39 -49.89 22.28
C PHE A 1002 3.30 -50.68 20.96
N TRP A 1003 2.23 -51.46 20.75
CA TRP A 1003 2.10 -52.32 19.56
C TRP A 1003 1.43 -51.66 18.34
N TYR A 1004 0.55 -50.70 18.55
CA TYR A 1004 -0.35 -50.16 17.53
C TYR A 1004 0.16 -48.90 16.84
N ASP A 1005 0.91 -48.06 17.54
CA ASP A 1005 1.39 -46.78 17.03
C ASP A 1005 2.75 -46.92 16.36
N SER A 1006 2.99 -46.08 15.34
CA SER A 1006 4.28 -46.07 14.63
C SER A 1006 5.27 -45.15 15.32
N TRP A 1007 5.91 -45.64 16.39
CA TRP A 1007 6.92 -44.90 17.16
C TRP A 1007 8.34 -45.45 16.99
N CYS A 1008 8.50 -46.72 16.59
CA CYS A 1008 9.79 -47.34 16.30
C CYS A 1008 9.88 -47.67 14.79
N ARG A 1009 10.54 -46.78 14.03
CA ARG A 1009 10.63 -46.75 12.55
C ARG A 1009 9.29 -46.51 11.83
N ASP A 1010 9.13 -47.05 10.61
CA ASP A 1010 8.07 -46.68 9.67
C ASP A 1010 6.74 -47.43 9.85
N HIS A 1011 6.72 -48.57 10.53
CA HIS A 1011 5.53 -49.41 10.69
C HIS A 1011 5.26 -49.73 12.16
N PRO A 1012 4.00 -49.90 12.60
CA PRO A 1012 3.70 -50.36 13.95
C PRO A 1012 4.37 -51.71 14.26
N LEU A 1013 4.77 -51.93 15.52
CA LEU A 1013 5.45 -53.17 15.93
C LEU A 1013 4.62 -54.43 15.65
N ARG A 1014 3.29 -54.36 15.78
CA ARG A 1014 2.40 -55.49 15.43
C ARG A 1014 2.46 -55.94 13.97
N VAL A 1015 2.85 -55.03 13.06
CA VAL A 1015 2.98 -55.34 11.62
C VAL A 1015 4.37 -55.89 11.32
N GLN A 1016 5.40 -55.40 12.01
CA GLN A 1016 6.78 -55.88 11.84
C GLN A 1016 7.00 -57.25 12.52
N PHE A 1017 6.35 -57.49 13.66
CA PHE A 1017 6.48 -58.70 14.48
C PHE A 1017 5.11 -59.28 14.87
N PRO A 1018 4.33 -59.80 13.91
CA PRO A 1018 2.98 -60.31 14.17
C PRO A 1018 2.98 -61.51 15.13
N GLU A 1019 3.99 -62.38 15.05
CA GLU A 1019 4.12 -63.57 15.91
C GLU A 1019 4.32 -63.17 17.39
N LEU A 1020 5.18 -62.20 17.67
CA LEU A 1020 5.41 -61.68 19.02
C LEU A 1020 4.20 -60.90 19.56
N PHE A 1021 3.49 -60.18 18.69
CA PHE A 1021 2.25 -59.50 19.06
C PHE A 1021 1.17 -60.47 19.55
N HIS A 1022 1.01 -61.63 18.87
CA HIS A 1022 0.07 -62.67 19.31
C HIS A 1022 0.45 -63.29 20.67
N LEU A 1023 1.72 -63.21 21.06
CA LEU A 1023 2.21 -63.68 22.35
C LEU A 1023 2.21 -62.60 23.44
N ALA A 1024 1.91 -61.33 23.13
CA ALA A 1024 1.99 -60.25 24.10
C ALA A 1024 0.91 -60.38 25.20
N CYS A 1025 1.29 -60.28 26.48
CA CYS A 1025 0.35 -60.29 27.61
C CYS A 1025 -0.55 -59.04 27.66
N ALA A 1026 -0.01 -57.90 27.23
CA ALA A 1026 -0.69 -56.60 27.27
C ALA A 1026 -0.63 -55.91 25.90
N PRO A 1027 -1.40 -56.38 24.89
CA PRO A 1027 -1.32 -55.86 23.53
C PRO A 1027 -1.76 -54.39 23.40
N GLU A 1028 -2.59 -53.90 24.32
CA GLU A 1028 -3.10 -52.51 24.35
C GLU A 1028 -2.29 -51.57 25.25
N ALA A 1029 -1.19 -52.05 25.86
CA ALA A 1029 -0.39 -51.27 26.79
C ALA A 1029 0.27 -50.05 26.13
N SER A 1030 0.54 -49.04 26.95
CA SER A 1030 1.33 -47.88 26.55
C SER A 1030 2.81 -48.22 26.48
N VAL A 1031 3.61 -47.34 25.86
CA VAL A 1031 5.07 -47.49 25.89
C VAL A 1031 5.61 -47.34 27.31
N ALA A 1032 5.01 -46.47 28.13
CA ALA A 1032 5.38 -46.27 29.53
C ALA A 1032 5.24 -47.55 30.37
N ASP A 1033 4.22 -48.37 30.11
CA ASP A 1033 3.96 -49.60 30.85
C ASP A 1033 5.07 -50.65 30.65
N HIS A 1034 5.79 -50.58 29.52
CA HIS A 1034 6.88 -51.49 29.17
C HIS A 1034 8.27 -50.88 29.36
N LEU A 1035 8.35 -49.59 29.72
CA LEU A 1035 9.59 -48.83 29.75
C LEU A 1035 10.00 -48.51 31.19
N CYS A 1036 11.16 -49.00 31.60
CA CYS A 1036 11.77 -48.71 32.89
C CYS A 1036 13.08 -47.94 32.71
N PHE A 1037 13.35 -46.95 33.57
CA PHE A 1037 14.64 -46.26 33.59
C PHE A 1037 15.49 -46.74 34.77
N ILE A 1038 16.69 -47.24 34.47
CA ILE A 1038 17.72 -47.54 35.47
C ILE A 1038 18.86 -46.55 35.23
N GLY A 1039 18.93 -45.48 36.03
CA GLY A 1039 19.88 -44.39 35.82
C GLY A 1039 19.62 -43.63 34.51
N SER A 1040 20.62 -43.56 33.62
CA SER A 1040 20.51 -42.94 32.29
C SER A 1040 20.18 -43.93 31.18
N THR A 1041 20.03 -45.22 31.50
CA THR A 1041 19.73 -46.29 30.54
C THR A 1041 18.29 -46.75 30.67
N HIS A 1042 17.60 -46.87 29.54
CA HIS A 1042 16.24 -47.40 29.49
C HIS A 1042 16.29 -48.91 29.33
N HIS A 1043 15.34 -49.61 29.94
CA HIS A 1043 15.17 -51.06 29.88
C HIS A 1043 13.72 -51.39 29.52
N TRP A 1044 13.55 -52.42 28.69
CA TRP A 1044 12.24 -52.88 28.24
C TRP A 1044 11.80 -54.10 29.05
N ASP A 1045 10.66 -54.01 29.74
CA ASP A 1045 10.02 -55.10 30.47
C ASP A 1045 8.77 -55.57 29.71
N ILE A 1046 8.95 -56.60 28.88
CA ILE A 1046 7.93 -57.10 27.95
C ILE A 1046 7.59 -58.54 28.32
N ALA A 1047 6.38 -58.74 28.85
CA ALA A 1047 5.88 -60.06 29.21
C ALA A 1047 5.13 -60.73 28.05
N PHE A 1048 5.48 -61.99 27.77
CA PHE A 1048 4.78 -62.85 26.82
C PHE A 1048 3.94 -63.90 27.55
N SER A 1049 2.83 -64.33 26.94
CA SER A 1049 1.84 -65.27 27.50
C SER A 1049 2.41 -66.67 27.75
N ARG A 1050 3.53 -67.01 27.10
CA ARG A 1050 4.33 -68.21 27.32
C ARG A 1050 5.81 -67.90 27.12
N GLN A 1051 6.66 -68.84 27.52
CA GLN A 1051 8.07 -68.78 27.17
C GLN A 1051 8.27 -68.86 25.64
N VAL A 1052 9.29 -68.16 25.17
CA VAL A 1052 9.68 -68.07 23.76
C VAL A 1052 10.36 -69.39 23.37
N HIS A 1053 9.96 -70.00 22.26
CA HIS A 1053 10.59 -71.23 21.78
C HIS A 1053 11.89 -70.93 21.03
N ASP A 1054 12.74 -71.95 20.85
CA ASP A 1054 14.05 -71.79 20.21
C ASP A 1054 13.99 -71.18 18.81
N TRP A 1055 12.95 -71.49 18.02
CA TRP A 1055 12.76 -70.92 16.68
C TRP A 1055 12.26 -69.46 16.67
N GLU A 1056 11.80 -68.92 17.81
CA GLU A 1056 11.35 -67.53 17.96
C GLU A 1056 12.46 -66.62 18.53
N LEU A 1057 13.57 -67.18 19.01
CA LEU A 1057 14.67 -66.44 19.64
C LEU A 1057 15.32 -65.43 18.70
N GLU A 1058 15.48 -65.76 17.41
CA GLU A 1058 16.05 -64.84 16.41
C GLU A 1058 15.12 -63.64 16.15
N THR A 1059 13.80 -63.89 16.12
CA THR A 1059 12.77 -62.84 16.01
C THR A 1059 12.75 -61.94 17.25
N VAL A 1060 12.92 -62.51 18.45
CA VAL A 1060 13.03 -61.71 19.69
C VAL A 1060 14.33 -60.91 19.74
N ALA A 1061 15.46 -61.47 19.31
CA ALA A 1061 16.73 -60.76 19.26
C ALA A 1061 16.67 -59.54 18.33
N SER A 1062 16.15 -59.72 17.11
CA SER A 1062 15.95 -58.62 16.15
C SER A 1062 14.92 -57.58 16.63
N PHE A 1063 13.89 -58.01 17.35
CA PHE A 1063 12.92 -57.13 18.00
C PHE A 1063 13.57 -56.27 19.10
N MET A 1064 14.34 -56.87 20.01
CA MET A 1064 15.02 -56.14 21.08
C MET A 1064 16.10 -55.19 20.54
N GLU A 1065 16.86 -55.61 19.53
CA GLU A 1065 17.82 -54.73 18.84
C GLU A 1065 17.13 -53.50 18.24
N LEU A 1066 15.96 -53.69 17.62
CA LEU A 1066 15.15 -52.60 17.11
C LEU A 1066 14.71 -51.64 18.21
N LEU A 1067 14.19 -52.16 19.33
CA LEU A 1067 13.74 -51.34 20.46
C LEU A 1067 14.86 -50.49 21.07
N TYR A 1068 16.04 -51.09 21.30
CA TYR A 1068 17.20 -50.37 21.83
C TYR A 1068 17.84 -49.40 20.82
N SER A 1069 17.58 -49.59 19.52
CA SER A 1069 17.98 -48.62 18.49
C SER A 1069 17.12 -47.33 18.47
N CYS A 1070 15.97 -47.34 19.13
CA CYS A 1070 15.03 -46.23 19.16
C CYS A 1070 15.41 -45.21 20.25
N SER A 1071 15.52 -43.92 19.88
CA SER A 1071 15.93 -42.85 20.80
C SER A 1071 14.75 -42.36 21.65
N ILE A 1072 14.83 -42.50 22.97
CA ILE A 1072 13.80 -42.07 23.92
C ILE A 1072 14.24 -40.77 24.62
N ARG A 1073 13.36 -39.78 24.69
CA ARG A 1073 13.67 -38.47 25.31
C ARG A 1073 13.15 -38.39 26.74
N GLN A 1074 13.99 -38.76 27.69
CA GLN A 1074 13.66 -38.66 29.12
C GLN A 1074 13.31 -37.21 29.51
N GLY A 1075 12.20 -37.02 30.23
CA GLY A 1075 11.75 -35.71 30.72
C GLY A 1075 10.98 -34.84 29.71
N HIS A 1076 10.71 -35.35 28.51
CA HIS A 1076 9.83 -34.70 27.53
C HIS A 1076 8.50 -35.44 27.40
N LEU A 1077 7.43 -34.73 27.02
CA LEU A 1077 6.15 -35.36 26.66
C LEU A 1077 6.25 -36.03 25.29
N ASP A 1078 5.47 -37.10 25.10
CA ASP A 1078 5.26 -37.72 23.80
C ASP A 1078 4.88 -36.70 22.71
N SER A 1079 5.40 -36.89 21.49
CA SER A 1079 5.17 -35.94 20.39
C SER A 1079 4.82 -36.61 19.06
N LEU A 1080 3.90 -36.00 18.33
CA LEU A 1080 3.55 -36.39 16.96
C LEU A 1080 4.57 -35.79 15.98
N CYS A 1081 5.03 -36.60 15.03
CA CYS A 1081 6.02 -36.26 14.02
C CYS A 1081 5.43 -36.36 12.61
N TRP A 1082 5.70 -35.36 11.77
CA TRP A 1082 5.31 -35.33 10.36
C TRP A 1082 6.43 -35.90 9.49
N ARG A 1083 6.28 -37.14 9.01
CA ARG A 1083 7.33 -37.87 8.27
C ARG A 1083 7.85 -37.16 7.01
N PRO A 1084 7.00 -36.52 6.18
CA PRO A 1084 7.47 -35.89 4.95
C PRO A 1084 8.35 -34.65 5.13
N SER A 1085 8.53 -34.15 6.36
CA SER A 1085 9.35 -32.97 6.66
C SER A 1085 10.57 -33.36 7.48
N SER A 1086 11.74 -32.89 7.06
CA SER A 1086 12.99 -33.08 7.82
C SER A 1086 12.96 -32.43 9.21
N GLN A 1087 12.13 -31.39 9.38
CA GLN A 1087 11.94 -30.71 10.67
C GLN A 1087 10.96 -31.44 11.60
N LYS A 1088 10.38 -32.58 11.17
CA LYS A 1088 9.29 -33.32 11.85
C LYS A 1088 8.01 -32.51 12.15
N ILE A 1089 7.93 -31.24 11.74
CA ILE A 1089 6.77 -30.37 11.89
C ILE A 1089 5.90 -30.41 10.63
N PHE A 1090 4.57 -30.42 10.82
CA PHE A 1090 3.62 -30.37 9.71
C PHE A 1090 3.73 -29.09 8.89
N GLN A 1091 3.77 -29.26 7.57
CA GLN A 1091 3.76 -28.15 6.62
C GLN A 1091 2.70 -28.40 5.54
N VAL A 1092 1.74 -27.48 5.39
CA VAL A 1092 0.67 -27.58 4.36
C VAL A 1092 1.25 -27.82 2.96
N ARG A 1093 2.38 -27.19 2.63
CA ARG A 1093 3.07 -27.39 1.33
C ARG A 1093 3.47 -28.85 1.10
N SER A 1094 3.97 -29.53 2.13
CA SER A 1094 4.43 -30.91 2.02
C SER A 1094 3.25 -31.87 1.84
N TYR A 1095 2.16 -31.67 2.60
CA TYR A 1095 0.96 -32.48 2.44
C TYR A 1095 0.29 -32.24 1.09
N TYR A 1096 0.26 -30.99 0.62
CA TYR A 1096 -0.22 -30.64 -0.71
C TYR A 1096 0.56 -31.36 -1.83
N SER A 1097 1.89 -31.40 -1.73
CA SER A 1097 2.75 -32.12 -2.69
C SER A 1097 2.47 -33.62 -2.72
N ILE A 1098 2.20 -34.25 -1.57
CA ILE A 1098 1.84 -35.68 -1.47
C ILE A 1098 0.49 -35.94 -2.14
N LEU A 1099 -0.51 -35.11 -1.85
CA LEU A 1099 -1.86 -35.27 -2.41
C LEU A 1099 -1.92 -35.05 -3.93
N LEU A 1100 -0.95 -34.33 -4.51
CA LEU A 1100 -0.90 -34.07 -5.96
C LEU A 1100 -0.45 -35.29 -6.79
N ASN A 1101 0.14 -36.31 -6.16
CA ASN A 1101 0.63 -37.55 -6.76
C ASN A 1101 1.41 -37.31 -8.08
N PRO A 1102 2.72 -37.04 -8.03
CA PRO A 1102 3.48 -36.62 -9.21
C PRO A 1102 3.38 -37.66 -10.34
N SER A 1103 2.82 -37.23 -11.48
CA SER A 1103 2.78 -38.02 -12.70
C SER A 1103 4.22 -38.28 -13.16
N ARG A 1104 4.58 -39.52 -13.53
CA ARG A 1104 5.93 -39.89 -14.03
C ARG A 1104 6.31 -39.26 -15.40
N ILE A 1105 5.62 -38.20 -15.83
CA ILE A 1105 5.79 -37.59 -17.14
C ILE A 1105 6.90 -36.53 -17.03
N SER A 1106 8.06 -36.83 -17.61
CA SER A 1106 9.17 -35.89 -17.71
C SER A 1106 8.82 -34.79 -18.73
N PHE A 1107 8.73 -33.54 -18.30
CA PHE A 1107 8.55 -32.38 -19.18
C PHE A 1107 9.82 -31.50 -19.15
N PRO A 1108 10.31 -30.97 -20.28
CA PRO A 1108 11.55 -30.17 -20.36
C PRO A 1108 11.37 -28.74 -19.81
N TRP A 1109 10.86 -28.61 -18.59
CA TRP A 1109 10.45 -27.35 -17.98
C TRP A 1109 11.58 -26.33 -17.83
N ARG A 1110 12.83 -26.80 -17.63
CA ARG A 1110 13.99 -25.90 -17.49
C ARG A 1110 14.28 -25.20 -18.80
N SER A 1111 14.26 -25.92 -19.92
CA SER A 1111 14.48 -25.37 -21.26
C SER A 1111 13.40 -24.38 -21.67
N VAL A 1112 12.15 -24.61 -21.22
CA VAL A 1112 11.01 -23.74 -21.52
C VAL A 1112 10.98 -22.49 -20.62
N TRP A 1113 11.09 -22.64 -19.30
CA TRP A 1113 10.84 -21.53 -18.35
C TRP A 1113 12.09 -20.83 -17.82
N LYS A 1114 13.28 -21.45 -17.91
CA LYS A 1114 14.55 -20.81 -17.48
C LYS A 1114 15.32 -20.14 -18.62
N ALA A 1115 14.79 -20.16 -19.85
CA ALA A 1115 15.30 -19.31 -20.91
C ALA A 1115 15.02 -17.85 -20.56
N LYS A 1116 16.03 -16.99 -20.66
CA LYS A 1116 15.91 -15.57 -20.32
C LYS A 1116 15.26 -14.80 -21.47
N VAL A 1117 13.99 -15.11 -21.73
CA VAL A 1117 13.18 -14.57 -22.82
C VAL A 1117 11.91 -13.90 -22.24
N PRO A 1118 11.21 -13.04 -23.00
CA PRO A 1118 9.97 -12.43 -22.52
C PRO A 1118 8.94 -13.49 -22.07
N THR A 1119 8.27 -13.26 -20.93
CA THR A 1119 7.37 -14.24 -20.30
C THR A 1119 6.26 -14.74 -21.24
N ARG A 1120 5.73 -13.85 -22.10
CA ARG A 1120 4.73 -14.21 -23.13
C ARG A 1120 5.25 -15.24 -24.14
N VAL A 1121 6.54 -15.20 -24.45
CA VAL A 1121 7.19 -16.10 -25.41
C VAL A 1121 7.47 -17.43 -24.74
N ALA A 1122 7.95 -17.43 -23.50
CA ALA A 1122 8.09 -18.66 -22.71
C ALA A 1122 6.74 -19.39 -22.57
N PHE A 1123 5.64 -18.64 -22.35
CA PHE A 1123 4.28 -19.19 -22.34
C PHE A 1123 3.86 -19.76 -23.70
N PHE A 1124 4.13 -19.04 -24.79
CA PHE A 1124 3.91 -19.55 -26.15
C PHE A 1124 4.68 -20.86 -26.37
N SER A 1125 5.98 -20.90 -26.07
CA SER A 1125 6.81 -22.10 -26.20
C SER A 1125 6.31 -23.25 -25.33
N TRP A 1126 5.81 -22.98 -24.13
CA TRP A 1126 5.12 -23.98 -23.31
C TRP A 1126 3.87 -24.55 -24.02
N THR A 1127 2.99 -23.70 -24.56
CA THR A 1127 1.81 -24.17 -25.31
C THR A 1127 2.16 -24.91 -26.61
N ALA A 1128 3.24 -24.51 -27.29
CA ALA A 1128 3.76 -25.17 -28.48
C ALA A 1128 4.32 -26.56 -28.14
N THR A 1129 5.06 -26.67 -27.03
CA THR A 1129 5.57 -27.94 -26.49
C THR A 1129 4.44 -28.92 -26.18
N LEU A 1130 3.31 -28.42 -25.64
CA LEU A 1130 2.12 -29.24 -25.39
C LEU A 1130 1.30 -29.54 -26.65
N GLY A 1131 1.71 -29.03 -27.82
CA GLY A 1131 0.98 -29.18 -29.08
C GLY A 1131 -0.38 -28.49 -29.08
N ARG A 1132 -0.54 -27.36 -28.36
CA ARG A 1132 -1.84 -26.69 -28.11
C ARG A 1132 -2.02 -25.33 -28.80
N ILE A 1133 -1.05 -24.87 -29.58
CA ILE A 1133 -1.18 -23.63 -30.36
C ILE A 1133 -2.25 -23.77 -31.46
N LEU A 1134 -2.79 -22.65 -31.94
CA LEU A 1134 -3.95 -22.59 -32.84
C LEU A 1134 -3.59 -22.88 -34.32
N THR A 1135 -3.01 -24.04 -34.57
CA THR A 1135 -2.77 -24.59 -35.90
C THR A 1135 -4.04 -25.20 -36.51
N ILE A 1136 -4.10 -25.31 -37.84
CA ILE A 1136 -5.26 -25.89 -38.54
C ILE A 1136 -5.54 -27.33 -38.08
N ASP A 1137 -4.51 -28.15 -37.83
CA ASP A 1137 -4.70 -29.50 -37.27
C ASP A 1137 -5.43 -29.50 -35.92
N ASN A 1138 -5.12 -28.53 -35.05
CA ASN A 1138 -5.74 -28.39 -33.74
C ASN A 1138 -7.15 -27.80 -33.81
N LEU A 1139 -7.42 -26.92 -34.78
CA LEU A 1139 -8.78 -26.43 -35.07
C LEU A 1139 -9.66 -27.57 -35.60
N ARG A 1140 -9.13 -28.42 -36.48
CA ARG A 1140 -9.81 -29.64 -36.95
C ARG A 1140 -10.10 -30.64 -35.83
N LYS A 1141 -9.15 -30.87 -34.92
CA LYS A 1141 -9.37 -31.68 -33.70
C LYS A 1141 -10.50 -31.11 -32.82
N ARG A 1142 -10.77 -29.81 -32.90
CA ARG A 1142 -11.89 -29.13 -32.24
C ARG A 1142 -13.17 -29.06 -33.09
N ARG A 1143 -13.24 -29.83 -34.18
CA ARG A 1143 -14.38 -29.92 -35.11
C ARG A 1143 -14.66 -28.63 -35.90
N VAL A 1144 -13.64 -27.78 -36.11
CA VAL A 1144 -13.73 -26.63 -37.01
C VAL A 1144 -13.31 -27.06 -38.43
N LEU A 1145 -14.19 -26.86 -39.42
CA LEU A 1145 -13.98 -27.27 -40.81
C LEU A 1145 -13.14 -26.22 -41.56
N ILE A 1146 -11.83 -26.44 -41.68
CA ILE A 1146 -10.88 -25.59 -42.41
C ILE A 1146 -10.02 -26.47 -43.33
N ILE A 1147 -9.67 -25.99 -44.52
CA ILE A 1147 -8.76 -26.69 -45.45
C ILE A 1147 -7.36 -26.76 -44.82
N ASP A 1148 -6.73 -27.92 -44.82
CA ASP A 1148 -5.43 -28.15 -44.17
C ASP A 1148 -4.31 -27.96 -45.17
N TRP A 1149 -3.77 -26.74 -45.14
CA TRP A 1149 -2.65 -26.31 -45.94
C TRP A 1149 -1.85 -25.29 -45.13
N CYS A 1150 -0.53 -25.40 -45.15
CA CYS A 1150 0.36 -24.49 -44.45
C CYS A 1150 0.58 -23.24 -45.31
N CYS A 1151 0.24 -22.07 -44.77
CA CYS A 1151 0.38 -20.80 -45.47
C CYS A 1151 1.85 -20.38 -45.73
N MET A 1152 2.81 -21.04 -45.06
CA MET A 1152 4.24 -20.78 -45.25
C MET A 1152 4.80 -21.53 -46.47
N CYS A 1153 4.70 -22.86 -46.52
CA CYS A 1153 5.25 -23.67 -47.63
C CYS A 1153 4.26 -23.93 -48.77
N LYS A 1154 2.96 -23.75 -48.53
CA LYS A 1154 1.88 -23.98 -49.50
C LYS A 1154 1.82 -25.42 -50.05
N SER A 1155 2.53 -26.38 -49.44
CA SER A 1155 2.71 -27.76 -49.94
C SER A 1155 2.23 -28.87 -48.99
N ASN A 1156 2.12 -28.62 -47.68
CA ASN A 1156 1.79 -29.62 -46.66
C ASN A 1156 0.71 -29.08 -45.70
N GLY A 1157 0.10 -29.96 -44.89
CA GLY A 1157 -0.83 -29.58 -43.83
C GLY A 1157 -0.17 -28.83 -42.66
N GLU A 1158 -0.92 -27.93 -42.01
CA GLU A 1158 -0.43 -27.10 -40.91
C GLU A 1158 -0.62 -27.81 -39.55
N SER A 1159 0.45 -28.42 -39.06
CA SER A 1159 0.57 -28.92 -37.68
C SER A 1159 1.60 -28.14 -36.88
N VAL A 1160 1.56 -28.20 -35.55
CA VAL A 1160 2.55 -27.52 -34.68
C VAL A 1160 3.99 -27.88 -35.06
N ASN A 1161 4.27 -29.17 -35.23
CA ASN A 1161 5.62 -29.65 -35.56
C ASN A 1161 6.01 -29.27 -37.00
N HIS A 1162 5.07 -29.34 -37.95
CA HIS A 1162 5.34 -28.89 -39.31
C HIS A 1162 5.65 -27.39 -39.35
N LEU A 1163 4.78 -26.57 -38.76
CA LEU A 1163 4.89 -25.11 -38.78
C LEU A 1163 6.21 -24.62 -38.16
N LEU A 1164 6.61 -25.17 -37.02
CA LEU A 1164 7.74 -24.65 -36.24
C LEU A 1164 9.08 -25.31 -36.56
N LEU A 1165 9.08 -26.55 -37.07
CA LEU A 1165 10.31 -27.35 -37.25
C LEU A 1165 10.53 -27.83 -38.68
N HIS A 1166 9.51 -28.43 -39.30
CA HIS A 1166 9.67 -29.19 -40.55
C HIS A 1166 9.23 -28.48 -41.82
N CYS A 1167 8.65 -27.28 -41.71
CA CYS A 1167 8.31 -26.45 -42.86
C CYS A 1167 9.61 -26.02 -43.57
N PRO A 1168 9.71 -26.11 -44.91
CA PRO A 1168 10.90 -25.66 -45.65
C PRO A 1168 11.38 -24.25 -45.25
N LEU A 1169 10.45 -23.30 -45.07
CA LEU A 1169 10.78 -21.94 -44.60
C LEU A 1169 11.34 -21.94 -43.17
N ALA A 1170 10.79 -22.77 -42.28
CA ALA A 1170 11.31 -22.91 -40.92
C ALA A 1170 12.70 -23.56 -40.91
N GLN A 1171 12.90 -24.59 -41.73
CA GLN A 1171 14.19 -25.27 -41.90
C GLN A 1171 15.27 -24.31 -42.38
N ASP A 1172 14.98 -23.38 -43.29
CA ASP A 1172 15.93 -22.36 -43.73
C ASP A 1172 16.39 -21.42 -42.61
N LEU A 1173 15.49 -21.09 -41.66
CA LEU A 1173 15.84 -20.31 -40.47
C LEU A 1173 16.64 -21.13 -39.45
N TRP A 1174 16.28 -22.39 -39.25
CA TRP A 1174 17.06 -23.28 -38.38
C TRP A 1174 18.45 -23.55 -38.93
N ASN A 1175 18.59 -23.74 -40.25
CA ASN A 1175 19.87 -23.89 -40.93
C ASN A 1175 20.76 -22.65 -40.77
N LEU A 1176 20.18 -21.44 -40.77
CA LEU A 1176 20.92 -20.23 -40.42
C LEU A 1176 21.51 -20.34 -39.02
N VAL A 1177 20.71 -20.70 -38.01
CA VAL A 1177 21.19 -20.89 -36.63
C VAL A 1177 22.30 -21.95 -36.57
N PHE A 1178 22.11 -23.09 -37.20
CA PHE A 1178 23.10 -24.17 -37.20
C PHE A 1178 24.42 -23.74 -37.84
N THR A 1179 24.35 -22.94 -38.91
CA THR A 1179 25.54 -22.34 -39.55
C THR A 1179 26.20 -21.32 -38.64
N LEU A 1180 25.42 -20.44 -37.99
CA LEU A 1180 25.93 -19.40 -37.07
C LEU A 1180 26.68 -19.97 -35.87
N PHE A 1181 26.20 -21.10 -35.35
CA PHE A 1181 26.85 -21.79 -34.24
C PHE A 1181 27.83 -22.88 -34.73
N GLY A 1182 27.96 -23.16 -36.03
CA GLY A 1182 28.83 -24.23 -36.53
C GLY A 1182 28.44 -25.64 -36.03
N VAL A 1183 27.14 -25.89 -35.82
CA VAL A 1183 26.64 -27.17 -35.29
C VAL A 1183 25.93 -27.94 -36.39
N SER A 1184 26.24 -29.23 -36.53
CA SER A 1184 25.40 -30.16 -37.31
C SER A 1184 24.27 -30.67 -36.43
N TRP A 1185 23.02 -30.41 -36.80
CA TRP A 1185 21.85 -30.74 -35.99
C TRP A 1185 20.81 -31.51 -36.80
N VAL A 1186 20.29 -32.60 -36.21
CA VAL A 1186 19.18 -33.37 -36.77
C VAL A 1186 17.89 -32.91 -36.10
N MET A 1187 16.96 -32.36 -36.88
CA MET A 1187 15.71 -31.83 -36.34
C MET A 1187 14.82 -32.96 -35.78
N PRO A 1188 14.41 -32.90 -34.50
CA PRO A 1188 13.61 -33.95 -33.87
C PRO A 1188 12.15 -33.95 -34.34
N ARG A 1189 11.39 -35.00 -34.00
CA ARG A 1189 10.02 -35.21 -34.48
C ARG A 1189 9.05 -34.12 -34.01
N GLY A 1190 9.23 -33.59 -32.80
CA GLY A 1190 8.36 -32.54 -32.27
C GLY A 1190 9.06 -31.53 -31.35
N VAL A 1191 8.31 -30.49 -31.00
CA VAL A 1191 8.80 -29.36 -30.18
C VAL A 1191 9.20 -29.80 -28.75
N GLU A 1192 8.54 -30.80 -28.19
CA GLU A 1192 8.91 -31.37 -26.88
C GLU A 1192 10.28 -32.04 -26.92
N ASP A 1193 10.51 -32.87 -27.93
CA ASP A 1193 11.81 -33.51 -28.15
C ASP A 1193 12.90 -32.47 -28.40
N LEU A 1194 12.59 -31.39 -29.14
CA LEU A 1194 13.50 -30.27 -29.34
C LEU A 1194 13.94 -29.70 -28.00
N PHE A 1195 13.02 -29.25 -27.13
CA PHE A 1195 13.40 -28.67 -25.85
C PHE A 1195 14.06 -29.66 -24.89
N ALA A 1196 13.76 -30.96 -25.01
CA ALA A 1196 14.42 -32.01 -24.24
C ALA A 1196 15.89 -32.17 -24.68
N CYS A 1197 16.16 -32.27 -25.98
CA CYS A 1197 17.51 -32.46 -26.51
C CYS A 1197 18.32 -31.15 -26.67
N TRP A 1198 17.69 -29.97 -26.61
CA TRP A 1198 18.36 -28.66 -26.67
C TRP A 1198 19.18 -28.34 -25.40
N SER A 1199 19.40 -29.32 -24.52
CA SER A 1199 20.13 -29.20 -23.27
C SER A 1199 21.57 -29.73 -23.42
N GLY A 1200 22.49 -28.87 -23.88
CA GLY A 1200 23.92 -29.17 -24.05
C GLY A 1200 24.83 -27.97 -23.80
N THR A 1201 25.98 -28.22 -23.16
CA THR A 1201 26.97 -27.28 -22.64
C THR A 1201 27.81 -26.60 -23.73
N ARG A 1202 27.58 -25.31 -23.97
CA ARG A 1202 28.64 -24.37 -24.39
C ARG A 1202 29.12 -23.59 -23.16
N GLY A 1203 30.40 -23.76 -22.83
CA GLY A 1203 31.04 -23.34 -21.58
C GLY A 1203 31.35 -21.85 -21.43
N ASN A 1204 30.62 -20.95 -22.09
CA ASN A 1204 30.73 -19.50 -21.90
C ASN A 1204 29.40 -18.92 -21.42
N LEU A 1205 29.45 -18.01 -20.44
CA LEU A 1205 28.26 -17.39 -19.81
C LEU A 1205 27.35 -16.71 -20.85
N ALA A 1206 27.94 -16.11 -21.89
CA ALA A 1206 27.22 -15.38 -22.94
C ALA A 1206 26.69 -16.30 -24.05
N SER A 1207 27.54 -17.08 -24.75
CA SER A 1207 27.10 -17.93 -25.88
C SER A 1207 26.09 -19.01 -25.47
N GLY A 1208 26.23 -19.55 -24.24
CA GLY A 1208 25.25 -20.46 -23.65
C GLY A 1208 23.90 -19.81 -23.31
N ALA A 1209 23.86 -18.50 -23.06
CA ALA A 1209 22.61 -17.74 -22.86
C ALA A 1209 21.90 -17.48 -24.20
N ILE A 1210 22.66 -17.12 -25.25
CA ILE A 1210 22.14 -16.97 -26.61
C ILE A 1210 21.53 -18.29 -27.09
N TRP A 1211 22.27 -19.40 -26.97
CA TRP A 1211 21.83 -20.73 -27.38
C TRP A 1211 20.49 -21.14 -26.74
N LYS A 1212 20.27 -20.82 -25.46
CA LYS A 1212 19.01 -21.12 -24.75
C LYS A 1212 17.84 -20.26 -25.21
N ALA A 1213 18.08 -19.04 -25.71
CA ALA A 1213 17.04 -18.12 -26.17
C ALA A 1213 16.60 -18.40 -27.63
N VAL A 1214 17.46 -19.01 -28.44
CA VAL A 1214 17.24 -19.21 -29.88
C VAL A 1214 15.94 -19.97 -30.20
N PRO A 1215 15.61 -21.14 -29.60
CA PRO A 1215 14.38 -21.84 -29.96
C PRO A 1215 13.12 -21.03 -29.67
N HIS A 1216 13.12 -20.29 -28.56
CA HIS A 1216 12.01 -19.43 -28.17
C HIS A 1216 11.80 -18.29 -29.17
N CYS A 1217 12.89 -17.61 -29.54
CA CYS A 1217 12.83 -16.48 -30.46
C CYS A 1217 12.44 -16.91 -31.88
N LEU A 1218 13.07 -17.96 -32.41
CA LEU A 1218 12.83 -18.43 -33.77
C LEU A 1218 11.39 -18.91 -33.95
N MET A 1219 10.89 -19.75 -33.04
CA MET A 1219 9.51 -20.23 -33.10
C MET A 1219 8.49 -19.09 -32.95
N TRP A 1220 8.80 -18.06 -32.15
CA TRP A 1220 7.97 -16.87 -32.04
C TRP A 1220 7.93 -16.04 -33.32
N CYS A 1221 9.08 -15.86 -33.98
CA CYS A 1221 9.16 -15.20 -35.29
C CYS A 1221 8.36 -15.97 -36.36
N LEU A 1222 8.48 -17.29 -36.41
CA LEU A 1222 7.68 -18.13 -37.32
C LEU A 1222 6.19 -18.03 -37.04
N TRP A 1223 5.79 -18.01 -35.76
CA TRP A 1223 4.38 -17.83 -35.37
C TRP A 1223 3.82 -16.46 -35.77
N ARG A 1224 4.62 -15.41 -35.61
CA ARG A 1224 4.29 -14.04 -36.04
C ARG A 1224 4.13 -13.96 -37.56
N GLU A 1225 5.06 -14.53 -38.31
CA GLU A 1225 5.02 -14.57 -39.77
C GLU A 1225 3.78 -15.33 -40.27
N ARG A 1226 3.52 -16.52 -39.72
CA ARG A 1226 2.29 -17.28 -40.00
C ARG A 1226 1.06 -16.41 -39.80
N ASN A 1227 0.94 -15.73 -38.65
CA ASN A 1227 -0.22 -14.90 -38.36
C ASN A 1227 -0.34 -13.69 -39.32
N SER A 1228 0.77 -13.07 -39.72
CA SER A 1228 0.78 -12.01 -40.74
C SER A 1228 0.22 -12.50 -42.07
N ARG A 1229 0.67 -13.68 -42.52
CA ARG A 1229 0.19 -14.30 -43.77
C ARG A 1229 -1.28 -14.69 -43.69
N THR A 1230 -1.72 -15.23 -42.55
CA THR A 1230 -3.09 -15.76 -42.39
C THR A 1230 -4.12 -14.66 -42.16
N PHE A 1231 -3.81 -13.62 -41.37
CA PHE A 1231 -4.80 -12.62 -40.95
C PHE A 1231 -4.65 -11.27 -41.66
N SER A 1232 -3.43 -10.89 -42.05
CA SER A 1232 -3.14 -9.60 -42.69
C SER A 1232 -2.82 -9.72 -44.17
N GLY A 1233 -2.63 -10.94 -44.69
CA GLY A 1233 -2.23 -11.18 -46.08
C GLY A 1233 -0.82 -10.70 -46.43
N GLU A 1234 0.00 -10.41 -45.42
CA GLU A 1234 1.35 -9.88 -45.58
C GLU A 1234 2.36 -11.03 -45.54
N GLU A 1235 3.28 -11.09 -46.53
CA GLU A 1235 4.33 -12.12 -46.64
C GLU A 1235 5.70 -11.45 -46.67
N GLN A 1236 6.58 -11.79 -45.69
CA GLN A 1236 7.95 -11.29 -45.67
C GLN A 1236 8.87 -12.15 -46.54
N SER A 1237 9.86 -11.52 -47.17
CA SER A 1237 10.91 -12.24 -47.87
C SER A 1237 11.80 -13.00 -46.87
N VAL A 1238 12.34 -14.15 -47.28
CA VAL A 1238 13.20 -14.98 -46.42
C VAL A 1238 14.40 -14.20 -45.82
N PRO A 1239 15.10 -13.33 -46.57
CA PRO A 1239 16.16 -12.50 -46.01
C PRO A 1239 15.67 -11.52 -44.93
N MET A 1240 14.50 -10.90 -45.13
CA MET A 1240 13.91 -9.97 -44.15
C MET A 1240 13.49 -10.71 -42.88
N LEU A 1241 12.94 -11.92 -43.01
CA LEU A 1241 12.57 -12.77 -41.88
C LEU A 1241 13.79 -13.21 -41.06
N LYS A 1242 14.90 -13.57 -41.73
CA LYS A 1242 16.20 -13.87 -41.09
C LYS A 1242 16.75 -12.66 -40.32
N PHE A 1243 16.68 -11.47 -40.90
CA PHE A 1243 17.08 -10.23 -40.23
C PHE A 1243 16.22 -9.91 -39.00
N SER A 1244 14.89 -10.00 -39.16
CA SER A 1244 13.92 -9.78 -38.07
C SER A 1244 14.16 -10.73 -36.88
N PHE A 1245 14.47 -12.00 -37.15
CA PHE A 1245 14.87 -12.96 -36.13
C PHE A 1245 16.13 -12.53 -35.38
N LEU A 1246 17.22 -12.20 -36.08
CA LEU A 1246 18.49 -11.79 -35.47
C LEU A 1246 18.35 -10.51 -34.65
N GLN A 1247 17.60 -9.53 -35.16
CA GLN A 1247 17.32 -8.29 -34.46
C GLN A 1247 16.51 -8.53 -33.18
N THR A 1248 15.44 -9.33 -33.27
CA THR A 1248 14.59 -9.66 -32.11
C THR A 1248 15.39 -10.40 -31.03
N LEU A 1249 16.24 -11.35 -31.44
CA LEU A 1249 17.10 -12.10 -30.52
C LEU A 1249 18.09 -11.17 -29.80
N PHE A 1250 18.73 -10.26 -30.53
CA PHE A 1250 19.64 -9.26 -29.97
C PHE A 1250 18.94 -8.34 -28.95
N GLU A 1251 17.75 -7.82 -29.29
CA GLU A 1251 16.98 -6.96 -28.40
C GLU A 1251 16.63 -7.66 -27.07
N TRP A 1252 16.25 -8.95 -27.12
CA TRP A 1252 15.91 -9.72 -25.91
C TRP A 1252 17.13 -9.99 -25.02
N LEU A 1253 18.27 -10.30 -25.62
CA LEU A 1253 19.51 -10.58 -24.89
C LEU A 1253 20.11 -9.31 -24.28
N LYS A 1254 20.01 -8.17 -24.98
CA LYS A 1254 20.41 -6.86 -24.49
C LYS A 1254 19.51 -6.40 -23.32
N ALA A 1255 18.20 -6.59 -23.44
CA ALA A 1255 17.24 -6.24 -22.38
C ALA A 1255 17.39 -7.11 -21.11
N SER A 1256 17.93 -8.33 -21.24
CA SER A 1256 18.15 -9.25 -20.12
C SER A 1256 19.55 -9.17 -19.50
N HIS A 1257 20.41 -8.26 -19.97
CA HIS A 1257 21.80 -8.07 -19.52
C HIS A 1257 22.70 -9.32 -19.62
N LEU A 1258 22.44 -10.20 -20.61
CA LEU A 1258 23.19 -11.46 -20.77
C LEU A 1258 24.36 -11.38 -21.75
N ILE A 1259 24.37 -10.35 -22.58
CA ILE A 1259 25.45 -10.07 -23.54
C ILE A 1259 25.88 -8.60 -23.39
N SER A 1260 27.18 -8.35 -23.52
CA SER A 1260 27.76 -7.01 -23.57
C SER A 1260 27.83 -6.44 -25.00
N ALA A 1261 27.37 -7.18 -26.00
CA ALA A 1261 27.43 -6.77 -27.40
C ALA A 1261 26.62 -5.49 -27.66
N HIS A 1262 27.24 -4.54 -28.36
CA HIS A 1262 26.65 -3.26 -28.75
C HIS A 1262 25.96 -3.33 -30.11
N SER A 1263 26.23 -4.36 -30.92
CA SER A 1263 25.66 -4.58 -32.24
C SER A 1263 25.26 -6.04 -32.50
N VAL A 1264 24.43 -6.26 -33.53
CA VAL A 1264 24.10 -7.62 -34.01
C VAL A 1264 25.35 -8.33 -34.52
N ALA A 1265 26.30 -7.61 -35.14
CA ALA A 1265 27.56 -8.18 -35.62
C ALA A 1265 28.40 -8.76 -34.47
N GLU A 1266 28.57 -8.01 -33.39
CA GLU A 1266 29.27 -8.49 -32.19
C GLU A 1266 28.55 -9.69 -31.53
N MET A 1267 27.21 -9.72 -31.58
CA MET A 1267 26.46 -10.89 -31.11
C MET A 1267 26.76 -12.13 -31.96
N LEU A 1268 26.90 -11.97 -33.28
CA LEU A 1268 27.24 -13.06 -34.19
C LEU A 1268 28.66 -13.59 -33.95
N ASP A 1269 29.61 -12.72 -33.61
CA ASP A 1269 30.96 -13.11 -33.19
C ASP A 1269 30.95 -13.94 -31.89
N ILE A 1270 30.05 -13.63 -30.95
CA ILE A 1270 29.84 -14.44 -29.74
C ILE A 1270 29.19 -15.79 -30.05
N CYS A 1271 28.44 -15.91 -31.14
CA CYS A 1271 27.83 -17.18 -31.56
C CYS A 1271 28.84 -18.11 -32.24
N SER A 1272 29.80 -17.53 -32.96
CA SER A 1272 30.85 -18.25 -33.69
C SER A 1272 32.05 -18.65 -32.81
N ALA A 1273 32.25 -17.96 -31.68
CA ALA A 1273 33.18 -18.34 -30.59
C ALA A 1273 32.64 -19.48 -29.70
#